data_AF-A0A924DJS5-F1
#
_entry.id   AF-A0A924DJS5-F1
#
_cell.length_a   1.000
_cell.length_b   1.000
_cell.length_c   1.000
_cell.angle_alpha   90.00
_cell.angle_beta   90.00
_cell.angle_gamma   90.00
#
_symmetry.space_group_name_H-M   'P 1'
#
loop_
_entity.id
_entity.type
_entity.pdbx_description
1 polymer ?
#
loop_
_entity_poly.entity_id
_entity_poly.type
_entity_poly.pdbx_seq_one_letter_code
_entity_poly.pdbx_strand_id
1 'polypeptide(L)'
;IVGRQLSGIPGVAEVTGFGGISKQYEVAINPDRLKAMNVTIPEIFDALKKNNENTGGAYIDKKPNAYFIRGVGLVRSFSDIENILIKHEGGIPVLIRDVAKVQFGSPPRYGALTYNGEKEVVGGIVLMMKGANSASVVDLVKERMKTVQASLPKDVQVEAFLDRTNLIDRAIHTVKTNLIEGALIVILVLVLFLGNLRAGLIVASAIPLSLLFALALMNLFGVSANLMSLGAIDFGLIVDGAVIIVEATLHFLSLQKNKDKLSQPQMDEIVGKSAGKMMSSAAFGQVIILIVYLPILSLQGVEGKMFRPMAETVAFAILGALILSLTYIPMMSALFLSKKATLKKTFADKMMDFFQRGYSPLIKGAVRIRYVVVSIATVLLIISIYIFTRLGGEFIPTLEEGDYAIEFVLPQGSSLSQTTETVMMAENMLRTFPDVKMVIGKTGSADIATDPMPPEASDLMVIMKPKDEWTTTKDFNVMADMMREKLENIPGVIAEPSQPIQMRFNELMTGIRQDVAIKIFGENLDSLVTYADRVAKAIHSIEGITQPQVERVDGLPQITVEYDRARLAGYGLNIEDVNHVISTAFAGEVAGAVYENERKFDLVVRLDSAHRTSIEDVSSLFVPLKNGNQIPLSQVATIGFKTGPAQISREAGKRRIYVSFNVSGRDVSSVVNEVQQKLAGKVKLPTGYYYSYGGTFENLQKASARLMIVVPLALLLIFFMLYITFGSFKEAALIFTAIPMSAIGGVFALLIRGMPFSISAGVGFIALFGVAVLNGIVLISTFNQLQKDGMDDIFQRVWEGTRIRLRPVLMTATVASLGFLPMALSNGAGAEVQKPLATVVIGGLITATFLTLVVLPCLYIIFSKRNILKMKTVVTIIAGMLLVITSTNTTAQQPRSKRINIDDAMVLAKNNLQYEVNNQQINKGKAQVGTATAFPKTGIFAENEDYRPSDGKGILKIGLSQSLAWPGLYKSQRKLLNEQLKYYQANTAAIDADIKRDIRNVYYEIWYLQNKKQLYNRLDSIYNSLNNAARLKVKTGDSPGLDSISANVRMKELQAMLQQVSRNIDIQQQSLMQLLNTTDTLLPDEVPLERLQMPPGTLDTLHPQLLLQAQNSRIANAAVSVAKNENKPEFSGRFFTQRLYGMNDPFTGFSVTAAFPVFGAKAYKNKVRVAQAEFMMQQKKYDYNKQVFSTQLIQAQQEVEKNNSLLTFYQTTGVKQAEEIIKASSLAYRAGEISFAELSQFLAQAIDIQKNYLEVLNVYNQSVIQYYYFINQ
;
A
#
# COMPACT_ATOMS: atom_id res chain seq x y z
N ILE A 1 39.82 3.40 -3.63
CA ILE A 1 40.05 4.30 -4.78
C ILE A 1 38.73 4.53 -5.51
N VAL A 2 38.12 3.47 -6.05
CA VAL A 2 36.85 3.51 -6.80
C VAL A 2 35.73 4.21 -6.03
N GLY A 3 35.37 3.74 -4.82
CA GLY A 3 34.28 4.33 -4.03
C GLY A 3 34.40 5.85 -3.85
N ARG A 4 35.56 6.34 -3.38
CA ARG A 4 35.81 7.79 -3.17
C ARG A 4 35.63 8.63 -4.44
N GLN A 5 36.03 8.11 -5.61
CA GLN A 5 35.91 8.82 -6.88
C GLN A 5 34.46 8.88 -7.38
N LEU A 6 33.65 7.90 -7.01
CA LEU A 6 32.24 7.79 -7.43
C LEU A 6 31.28 8.49 -6.46
N SER A 7 31.57 8.55 -5.15
CA SER A 7 30.69 9.18 -4.15
C SER A 7 30.47 10.68 -4.35
N GLY A 8 31.35 11.38 -5.08
CA GLY A 8 31.22 12.81 -5.37
C GLY A 8 30.36 13.14 -6.60
N ILE A 9 29.82 12.13 -7.29
CA ILE A 9 29.04 12.34 -8.52
C ILE A 9 27.62 12.81 -8.16
N PRO A 10 27.11 13.90 -8.76
CA PRO A 10 25.73 14.33 -8.58
C PRO A 10 24.73 13.22 -8.90
N GLY A 11 23.80 12.94 -7.98
CA GLY A 11 22.81 11.88 -8.16
C GLY A 11 23.21 10.52 -7.60
N VAL A 12 24.47 10.31 -7.21
CA VAL A 12 24.91 9.13 -6.44
C VAL A 12 24.64 9.37 -4.96
N ALA A 13 23.94 8.45 -4.31
CA ALA A 13 23.71 8.48 -2.87
C ALA A 13 24.89 7.85 -2.13
N GLU A 14 25.32 6.68 -2.60
CA GLU A 14 26.33 5.87 -1.92
C GLU A 14 26.96 4.87 -2.89
N VAL A 15 28.18 4.42 -2.58
CA VAL A 15 28.88 3.37 -3.35
C VAL A 15 29.33 2.32 -2.36
N THR A 16 28.62 1.19 -2.36
CA THR A 16 28.79 0.13 -1.36
C THR A 16 29.71 -0.96 -1.89
N GLY A 17 30.71 -1.34 -1.10
CA GLY A 17 31.55 -2.51 -1.36
C GLY A 17 30.78 -3.81 -1.11
N PHE A 18 30.99 -4.81 -1.96
CA PHE A 18 30.39 -6.13 -1.82
C PHE A 18 31.45 -7.22 -2.05
N GLY A 19 31.56 -8.14 -1.08
CA GLY A 19 32.60 -9.18 -1.09
C GLY A 19 34.01 -8.64 -0.84
N GLY A 20 35.01 -9.50 -1.00
CA GLY A 20 36.40 -9.15 -0.71
C GLY A 20 36.78 -9.28 0.76
N ILE A 21 38.02 -8.88 1.05
CA ILE A 21 38.63 -9.00 2.39
C ILE A 21 39.01 -7.60 2.88
N SER A 22 38.30 -7.14 3.91
CA SER A 22 38.61 -5.87 4.60
C SER A 22 39.86 -6.03 5.46
N LYS A 23 40.88 -5.21 5.21
CA LYS A 23 42.16 -5.23 5.93
C LYS A 23 41.96 -4.71 7.37
N GLN A 24 42.47 -5.45 8.34
CA GLN A 24 42.60 -5.02 9.74
C GLN A 24 44.02 -5.27 10.27
N TYR A 25 44.43 -4.50 11.27
CA TYR A 25 45.62 -4.79 12.06
C TYR A 25 45.18 -5.66 13.24
N GLU A 26 45.56 -6.93 13.23
CA GLU A 26 45.13 -7.91 14.24
C GLU A 26 46.28 -8.22 15.19
N VAL A 27 46.03 -8.00 16.48
CA VAL A 27 46.87 -8.49 17.57
C VAL A 27 46.33 -9.85 17.97
N ALA A 28 46.93 -10.91 17.40
CA ALA A 28 46.52 -12.30 17.59
C ALA A 28 47.12 -12.85 18.89
N ILE A 29 46.28 -13.01 19.91
CA ILE A 29 46.71 -13.38 21.26
C ILE A 29 46.81 -14.90 21.42
N ASN A 30 47.85 -15.35 22.11
CA ASN A 30 47.99 -16.75 22.51
C ASN A 30 47.61 -16.92 24.01
N PRO A 31 46.54 -17.69 24.34
CA PRO A 31 46.09 -17.90 25.72
C PRO A 31 47.15 -18.50 26.67
N ASP A 32 48.01 -19.39 26.17
CA ASP A 32 49.05 -20.02 26.98
C ASP A 32 50.13 -19.02 27.39
N ARG A 33 50.49 -18.10 26.47
CA ARG A 33 51.43 -17.01 26.75
C ARG A 33 50.86 -16.00 27.73
N LEU A 34 49.57 -15.68 27.63
CA LEU A 34 48.88 -14.83 28.61
C LEU A 34 48.99 -15.40 30.02
N LYS A 35 48.70 -16.70 30.16
CA LYS A 35 48.78 -17.39 31.44
C LYS A 35 50.21 -17.45 31.97
N ALA A 36 51.19 -17.74 31.12
CA ALA A 36 52.60 -17.80 31.50
C ALA A 36 53.14 -16.44 31.98
N MET A 37 52.71 -15.36 31.34
CA MET A 37 53.13 -13.99 31.68
C MET A 37 52.22 -13.30 32.70
N ASN A 38 51.17 -13.98 33.20
CA ASN A 38 50.14 -13.42 34.09
C ASN A 38 49.57 -12.09 33.57
N VAL A 39 49.15 -12.08 32.30
CA VAL A 39 48.51 -10.94 31.61
C VAL A 39 47.10 -11.35 31.18
N THR A 40 46.17 -10.40 31.21
CA THR A 40 44.76 -10.62 30.86
C THR A 40 44.40 -9.99 29.51
N ILE A 41 43.33 -10.47 28.86
CA ILE A 41 42.84 -9.89 27.59
C ILE A 41 42.44 -8.41 27.76
N PRO A 42 41.71 -8.00 28.81
CA PRO A 42 41.39 -6.59 29.04
C PRO A 42 42.61 -5.68 29.20
N GLU A 43 43.68 -6.14 29.86
CA GLU A 43 44.92 -5.36 30.00
C GLU A 43 45.59 -5.07 28.67
N ILE A 44 45.57 -6.03 27.73
CA ILE A 44 46.09 -5.84 26.37
C ILE A 44 45.25 -4.82 25.60
N PHE A 45 43.93 -4.95 25.68
CA PHE A 45 43.00 -4.02 25.04
C PHE A 45 43.20 -2.58 25.54
N ASP A 46 43.28 -2.40 26.86
CA ASP A 46 43.52 -1.10 27.48
C ASP A 46 44.90 -0.53 27.14
N ALA A 47 45.95 -1.38 27.08
CA ALA A 47 47.28 -0.96 26.68
C ALA A 47 47.30 -0.44 25.24
N LEU A 48 46.66 -1.14 24.31
CA LEU A 48 46.55 -0.72 22.91
C LEU A 48 45.76 0.58 22.75
N LYS A 49 44.66 0.71 23.50
CA LYS A 49 43.80 1.91 23.46
C LYS A 49 44.51 3.15 24.00
N LYS A 50 45.26 3.02 25.11
CA LYS A 50 45.97 4.15 25.74
C LYS A 50 47.20 4.62 24.97
N ASN A 51 47.79 3.77 24.12
CA ASN A 51 49.04 4.06 23.41
C ASN A 51 48.84 4.40 21.92
N ASN A 52 47.63 4.82 21.50
CA ASN A 52 47.33 5.14 20.11
C ASN A 52 46.55 6.47 19.97
N GLU A 53 47.20 7.59 20.33
CA GLU A 53 46.61 8.94 20.27
C GLU A 53 47.65 10.00 19.84
N ASN A 54 47.19 11.08 19.20
CA ASN A 54 47.98 12.30 19.00
C ASN A 54 47.43 13.42 19.89
N THR A 55 48.30 14.30 20.38
CA THR A 55 47.91 15.44 21.21
C THR A 55 48.37 16.77 20.60
N GLY A 56 47.55 17.82 20.73
CA GLY A 56 47.92 19.20 20.37
C GLY A 56 48.29 20.02 21.60
N GLY A 57 49.46 20.68 21.57
CA GLY A 57 50.01 21.45 22.71
C GLY A 57 50.04 22.96 22.49
N ALA A 58 49.11 23.52 21.69
CA ALA A 58 49.11 24.92 21.24
C ALA A 58 50.40 25.32 20.47
N TYR A 59 50.88 26.56 20.60
CA TYR A 59 52.11 27.03 19.95
C TYR A 59 52.94 27.91 20.88
N ILE A 60 54.25 27.93 20.65
CA ILE A 60 55.19 28.87 21.27
C ILE A 60 55.50 29.96 20.25
N ASP A 61 55.22 31.22 20.62
CA ASP A 61 55.58 32.37 19.80
C ASP A 61 57.08 32.70 19.95
N LYS A 62 57.83 32.55 18.86
CA LYS A 62 59.24 32.93 18.74
C LYS A 62 59.42 33.74 17.45
N LYS A 63 59.14 35.04 17.54
CA LYS A 63 59.18 36.00 16.42
C LYS A 63 60.42 35.77 15.52
N PRO A 64 60.23 35.71 14.19
CA PRO A 64 58.99 36.00 13.45
C PRO A 64 57.98 34.83 13.34
N ASN A 65 58.24 33.66 13.96
CA ASN A 65 57.46 32.43 13.73
C ASN A 65 56.69 31.96 14.98
N ALA A 66 55.53 31.35 14.78
CA ALA A 66 54.83 30.56 15.78
C ALA A 66 55.14 29.06 15.58
N TYR A 67 55.64 28.38 16.63
CA TYR A 67 55.98 26.96 16.59
C TYR A 67 54.90 26.15 17.28
N PHE A 68 54.08 25.44 16.49
CA PHE A 68 53.03 24.56 17.02
C PHE A 68 53.62 23.31 17.68
N ILE A 69 53.15 23.01 18.90
CA ILE A 69 53.52 21.79 19.63
C ILE A 69 52.53 20.69 19.26
N ARG A 70 53.06 19.56 18.76
CA ARG A 70 52.28 18.39 18.41
C ARG A 70 52.94 17.13 18.97
N GLY A 71 52.21 16.39 19.81
CA GLY A 71 52.56 15.03 20.19
C GLY A 71 52.11 14.05 19.11
N VAL A 72 53.03 13.19 18.66
CA VAL A 72 52.75 12.14 17.67
C VAL A 72 52.86 10.79 18.37
N GLY A 73 51.72 10.19 18.70
CA GLY A 73 51.62 8.87 19.35
C GLY A 73 50.76 7.86 18.60
N LEU A 74 50.25 8.22 17.40
CA LEU A 74 49.58 7.26 16.53
C LEU A 74 50.53 6.17 16.03
N VAL A 75 50.11 4.93 16.15
CA VAL A 75 50.77 3.74 15.60
C VAL A 75 50.80 3.79 14.07
N ARG A 76 51.95 3.46 13.45
CA ARG A 76 52.10 3.43 11.97
C ARG A 76 52.58 2.10 11.41
N SER A 77 53.29 1.31 12.21
CA SER A 77 53.92 0.06 11.79
C SER A 77 53.64 -1.09 12.76
N PHE A 78 53.86 -2.33 12.33
CA PHE A 78 53.79 -3.48 13.24
C PHE A 78 54.76 -3.38 14.41
N SER A 79 55.97 -2.87 14.16
CA SER A 79 56.98 -2.65 15.21
C SER A 79 56.48 -1.68 16.29
N ASP A 80 55.67 -0.68 15.94
CA ASP A 80 55.11 0.24 16.93
C ASP A 80 54.12 -0.50 17.86
N ILE A 81 53.27 -1.36 17.29
CA ILE A 81 52.30 -2.17 18.04
C ILE A 81 53.03 -3.16 18.96
N GLU A 82 54.03 -3.85 18.44
CA GLU A 82 54.81 -4.87 19.14
C GLU A 82 55.53 -4.34 20.39
N ASN A 83 55.92 -3.06 20.40
CA ASN A 83 56.64 -2.41 21.49
C ASN A 83 55.73 -1.68 22.48
N ILE A 84 54.40 -1.78 22.37
CA ILE A 84 53.48 -1.21 23.35
C ILE A 84 53.62 -1.95 24.68
N LEU A 85 53.77 -1.18 25.76
CA LEU A 85 53.89 -1.67 27.13
C LEU A 85 52.51 -2.10 27.65
N ILE A 86 52.42 -3.33 28.18
CA ILE A 86 51.23 -3.83 28.85
C ILE A 86 51.36 -3.65 30.37
N LYS A 87 52.39 -4.26 30.96
CA LYS A 87 52.68 -4.16 32.40
C LYS A 87 54.18 -4.14 32.65
N HIS A 88 54.57 -3.71 33.85
CA HIS A 88 55.95 -3.67 34.29
C HIS A 88 56.09 -4.41 35.62
N GLU A 89 56.78 -5.56 35.61
CA GLU A 89 56.87 -6.47 36.77
C GLU A 89 58.33 -6.73 37.11
N GLY A 90 58.75 -6.46 38.35
CA GLY A 90 60.11 -6.74 38.83
C GLY A 90 61.25 -5.99 38.12
N GLY A 91 60.99 -4.88 37.42
CA GLY A 91 62.02 -4.16 36.65
C GLY A 91 62.06 -4.50 35.16
N ILE A 92 61.24 -5.46 34.71
CA ILE A 92 61.20 -5.94 33.31
C ILE A 92 59.86 -5.53 32.68
N PRO A 93 59.86 -4.81 31.54
CA PRO A 93 58.64 -4.49 30.81
C PRO A 93 58.11 -5.72 30.06
N VAL A 94 56.79 -5.96 30.13
CA VAL A 94 56.08 -6.95 29.31
C VAL A 94 55.40 -6.22 28.15
N LEU A 95 55.79 -6.56 26.93
CA LEU A 95 55.35 -5.92 25.69
C LEU A 95 54.35 -6.79 24.92
N ILE A 96 53.66 -6.21 23.94
CA ILE A 96 52.70 -6.96 23.11
C ILE A 96 53.35 -8.13 22.38
N ARG A 97 54.56 -7.97 21.84
CA ARG A 97 55.29 -9.06 21.15
C ARG A 97 55.54 -10.30 22.01
N ASP A 98 55.54 -10.14 23.33
CA ASP A 98 55.83 -11.23 24.26
C ASP A 98 54.59 -12.14 24.43
N VAL A 99 53.38 -11.60 24.25
CA VAL A 99 52.10 -12.29 24.50
C VAL A 99 51.22 -12.48 23.26
N ALA A 100 51.45 -11.73 22.19
CA ALA A 100 50.65 -11.76 20.97
C ALA A 100 51.49 -11.59 19.70
N LYS A 101 50.97 -12.08 18.58
CA LYS A 101 51.53 -11.88 17.24
C LYS A 101 50.78 -10.78 16.52
N VAL A 102 51.49 -9.75 16.06
CA VAL A 102 50.88 -8.67 15.27
C VAL A 102 50.91 -9.06 13.79
N GLN A 103 49.75 -9.08 13.13
CA GLN A 103 49.64 -9.45 11.72
C GLN A 103 48.48 -8.73 11.05
N PHE A 104 48.39 -8.82 9.71
CA PHE A 104 47.17 -8.41 9.02
C PHE A 104 46.08 -9.45 9.24
N GLY A 105 44.91 -8.98 9.65
CA GLY A 105 43.70 -9.75 9.83
C GLY A 105 42.58 -9.24 8.94
N SER A 106 41.41 -9.83 9.13
CA SER A 106 40.16 -9.36 8.53
C SER A 106 38.99 -9.60 9.49
N PRO A 107 37.94 -8.74 9.42
CA PRO A 107 36.75 -8.94 10.20
C PRO A 107 36.01 -10.20 9.71
N PRO A 108 35.15 -10.80 10.55
CA PRO A 108 34.21 -11.81 10.08
C PRO A 108 33.46 -11.30 8.84
N ARG A 109 33.49 -12.11 7.79
CA ARG A 109 32.84 -11.78 6.51
C ARG A 109 31.36 -12.11 6.61
N TYR A 110 30.52 -11.17 6.20
CA TYR A 110 29.07 -11.37 6.11
C TYR A 110 28.57 -11.48 4.66
N GLY A 111 29.46 -11.32 3.68
CA GLY A 111 29.13 -11.49 2.27
C GLY A 111 30.33 -11.85 1.38
N ALA A 112 30.02 -12.38 0.20
CA ALA A 112 30.97 -12.82 -0.82
C ALA A 112 30.43 -12.50 -2.21
N LEU A 113 31.31 -12.17 -3.14
CA LEU A 113 30.95 -11.98 -4.55
C LEU A 113 31.72 -12.97 -5.41
N THR A 114 31.04 -13.70 -6.28
CA THR A 114 31.63 -14.70 -7.17
C THR A 114 31.45 -14.28 -8.62
N TYR A 115 32.36 -14.75 -9.48
CA TYR A 115 32.36 -14.43 -10.91
C TYR A 115 32.49 -15.72 -11.73
N ASN A 116 31.44 -16.03 -12.50
CA ASN A 116 31.37 -17.12 -13.47
C ASN A 116 31.74 -18.52 -12.94
N GLY A 117 31.69 -18.75 -11.63
CA GLY A 117 32.08 -20.01 -11.01
C GLY A 117 33.58 -20.28 -10.99
N GLU A 118 34.41 -19.29 -11.33
CA GLU A 118 35.87 -19.43 -11.42
C GLU A 118 36.59 -18.90 -10.17
N LYS A 119 36.14 -17.77 -9.63
CA LYS A 119 36.83 -17.05 -8.54
C LYS A 119 35.92 -16.13 -7.74
N GLU A 120 36.34 -15.85 -6.51
CA GLU A 120 35.81 -14.76 -5.70
C GLU A 120 36.38 -13.41 -6.17
N VAL A 121 35.56 -12.38 -6.21
CA VAL A 121 35.92 -11.02 -6.69
C VAL A 121 35.42 -9.94 -5.70
N VAL A 122 35.87 -8.70 -5.92
CA VAL A 122 35.39 -7.52 -5.17
C VAL A 122 34.45 -6.73 -6.08
N GLY A 123 33.22 -6.47 -5.63
CA GLY A 123 32.26 -5.66 -6.35
C GLY A 123 32.00 -4.31 -5.70
N GLY A 124 31.50 -3.37 -6.50
CA GLY A 124 30.96 -2.10 -6.05
C GLY A 124 29.58 -1.88 -6.60
N ILE A 125 28.62 -1.54 -5.73
CA ILE A 125 27.24 -1.22 -6.11
C ILE A 125 27.05 0.28 -5.96
N VAL A 126 26.68 0.95 -7.04
CA VAL A 126 26.37 2.38 -7.03
C VAL A 126 24.89 2.58 -6.73
N LEU A 127 24.58 3.16 -5.58
CA LEU A 127 23.23 3.50 -5.16
C LEU A 127 22.90 4.92 -5.61
N MET A 128 21.79 5.07 -6.33
CA MET A 128 21.32 6.36 -6.82
C MET A 128 20.45 7.08 -5.77
N MET A 129 20.55 8.40 -5.70
CA MET A 129 19.63 9.22 -4.91
C MET A 129 18.18 9.07 -5.39
N LYS A 130 17.25 9.03 -4.44
CA LYS A 130 15.82 8.95 -4.73
C LYS A 130 15.38 10.14 -5.60
N GLY A 131 14.78 9.85 -6.74
CA GLY A 131 14.28 10.86 -7.69
C GLY A 131 15.32 11.38 -8.69
N ALA A 132 16.58 10.97 -8.59
CA ALA A 132 17.58 11.27 -9.61
C ALA A 132 17.31 10.48 -10.91
N ASN A 133 17.81 10.98 -12.04
CA ASN A 133 17.65 10.35 -13.34
C ASN A 133 18.68 9.21 -13.50
N SER A 134 18.22 7.98 -13.63
CA SER A 134 19.10 6.80 -13.72
C SER A 134 20.02 6.81 -14.93
N ALA A 135 19.55 7.23 -16.11
CA ALA A 135 20.39 7.28 -17.31
C ALA A 135 21.53 8.29 -17.14
N SER A 136 21.20 9.52 -16.69
CA SER A 136 22.18 10.57 -16.47
C SER A 136 23.22 10.20 -15.41
N VAL A 137 22.81 9.56 -14.31
CA VAL A 137 23.75 9.14 -13.25
C VAL A 137 24.68 8.04 -13.76
N VAL A 138 24.16 7.06 -14.50
CA VAL A 138 24.99 5.99 -15.08
C VAL A 138 25.99 6.55 -16.08
N ASP A 139 25.60 7.51 -16.92
CA ASP A 139 26.51 8.16 -17.88
C ASP A 139 27.66 8.89 -17.17
N LEU A 140 27.36 9.65 -16.10
CA LEU A 140 28.37 10.31 -15.28
C LEU A 140 29.30 9.30 -14.59
N VAL A 141 28.76 8.17 -14.12
CA VAL A 141 29.54 7.08 -13.53
C VAL A 141 30.46 6.46 -14.58
N LYS A 142 29.96 6.13 -15.78
CA LYS A 142 30.76 5.59 -16.89
C LYS A 142 31.89 6.54 -17.30
N GLU A 143 31.59 7.83 -17.38
CA GLU A 143 32.59 8.87 -17.67
C GLU A 143 33.67 8.89 -16.59
N ARG A 144 33.29 8.95 -15.32
CA ARG A 144 34.24 8.93 -14.20
C ARG A 144 35.05 7.63 -14.15
N MET A 145 34.45 6.50 -14.51
CA MET A 145 35.13 5.20 -14.52
C MET A 145 36.28 5.13 -15.53
N LYS A 146 36.25 5.91 -16.63
CA LYS A 146 37.40 6.02 -17.55
C LYS A 146 38.62 6.62 -16.85
N THR A 147 38.41 7.68 -16.06
CA THR A 147 39.47 8.30 -15.24
C THR A 147 39.93 7.36 -14.12
N VAL A 148 38.98 6.68 -13.46
CA VAL A 148 39.30 5.71 -12.39
C VAL A 148 40.16 4.57 -12.95
N GLN A 149 39.79 3.99 -14.10
CA GLN A 149 40.54 2.90 -14.73
C GLN A 149 41.98 3.31 -15.09
N ALA A 150 42.21 4.56 -15.50
CA ALA A 150 43.56 5.08 -15.73
C ALA A 150 44.40 5.27 -14.45
N SER A 151 43.75 5.42 -13.29
CA SER A 151 44.40 5.56 -11.98
C SER A 151 44.67 4.22 -11.28
N LEU A 152 44.10 3.13 -11.78
CA LEU A 152 44.27 1.80 -11.21
C LEU A 152 45.59 1.15 -11.71
N PRO A 153 46.16 0.20 -10.95
CA PRO A 153 47.26 -0.63 -11.42
C PRO A 153 46.92 -1.33 -12.75
N LYS A 154 47.94 -1.58 -13.60
CA LYS A 154 47.76 -2.13 -14.96
C LYS A 154 47.13 -3.54 -14.98
N ASP A 155 47.23 -4.26 -13.88
CA ASP A 155 46.71 -5.61 -13.63
C ASP A 155 45.28 -5.62 -13.07
N VAL A 156 44.68 -4.47 -12.78
CA VAL A 156 43.31 -4.35 -12.25
C VAL A 156 42.35 -3.84 -13.34
N GLN A 157 41.35 -4.65 -13.68
CA GLN A 157 40.28 -4.28 -14.62
C GLN A 157 38.93 -4.19 -13.90
N VAL A 158 38.17 -3.14 -14.18
CA VAL A 158 36.79 -3.01 -13.69
C VAL A 158 35.82 -3.30 -14.83
N GLU A 159 35.00 -4.34 -14.68
CA GLU A 159 33.93 -4.71 -15.61
C GLU A 159 32.56 -4.44 -14.97
N ALA A 160 31.65 -3.80 -15.71
CA ALA A 160 30.29 -3.58 -15.26
C ALA A 160 29.44 -4.83 -15.57
N PHE A 161 28.91 -5.47 -14.52
CA PHE A 161 28.08 -6.66 -14.69
C PHE A 161 26.60 -6.33 -14.94
N LEU A 162 26.04 -5.30 -14.29
CA LEU A 162 24.65 -4.88 -14.46
C LEU A 162 24.57 -3.41 -14.83
N ASP A 163 23.91 -3.11 -15.95
CA ASP A 163 23.75 -1.76 -16.48
C ASP A 163 22.28 -1.49 -16.87
N ARG A 164 21.64 -0.59 -16.13
CA ARG A 164 20.23 -0.23 -16.34
C ARG A 164 19.98 0.53 -17.64
N THR A 165 21.00 1.16 -18.22
CA THR A 165 20.85 1.93 -19.47
C THR A 165 20.37 1.02 -20.61
N ASN A 166 20.79 -0.24 -20.65
CA ASN A 166 20.39 -1.19 -21.70
C ASN A 166 18.88 -1.46 -21.74
N LEU A 167 18.22 -1.54 -20.57
CA LEU A 167 16.77 -1.69 -20.50
C LEU A 167 16.07 -0.39 -20.89
N ILE A 168 16.56 0.75 -20.39
CA ILE A 168 16.01 2.08 -20.67
C ILE A 168 16.05 2.35 -22.18
N ASP A 169 17.17 2.10 -22.84
CA ASP A 169 17.35 2.35 -24.27
C ASP A 169 16.44 1.45 -25.12
N ARG A 170 16.33 0.16 -24.79
CA ARG A 170 15.41 -0.76 -25.46
C ARG A 170 13.94 -0.35 -25.29
N ALA A 171 13.55 0.05 -24.08
CA ALA A 171 12.20 0.51 -23.79
C ALA A 171 11.87 1.83 -24.53
N ILE A 172 12.79 2.81 -24.51
CA ILE A 172 12.64 4.07 -25.25
C ILE A 172 12.61 3.82 -26.75
N HIS A 173 13.45 2.92 -27.26
CA HIS A 173 13.44 2.54 -28.67
C HIS A 173 12.09 1.94 -29.07
N THR A 174 11.55 1.01 -28.27
CA THR A 174 10.23 0.40 -28.49
C THR A 174 9.12 1.45 -28.51
N VAL A 175 9.11 2.36 -27.53
CA VAL A 175 8.14 3.48 -27.48
C VAL A 175 8.27 4.37 -28.70
N LYS A 176 9.50 4.75 -29.06
CA LYS A 176 9.77 5.61 -30.22
C LYS A 176 9.28 4.97 -31.51
N THR A 177 9.58 3.69 -31.72
CA THR A 177 9.13 2.94 -32.89
C THR A 177 7.62 2.84 -32.93
N ASN A 178 6.97 2.45 -31.82
CA ASN A 178 5.51 2.38 -31.72
C ASN A 178 4.84 3.74 -32.00
N LEU A 179 5.39 4.85 -31.49
CA LEU A 179 4.88 6.20 -31.75
C LEU A 179 5.08 6.63 -33.21
N ILE A 180 6.23 6.33 -33.82
CA ILE A 180 6.47 6.68 -35.24
C ILE A 180 5.55 5.86 -36.14
N GLU A 181 5.47 4.55 -35.93
CA GLU A 181 4.60 3.66 -36.69
C GLU A 181 3.13 4.05 -36.52
N GLY A 182 2.69 4.34 -35.29
CA GLY A 182 1.34 4.80 -34.99
C GLY A 182 1.03 6.12 -35.70
N ALA A 183 1.93 7.10 -35.66
CA ALA A 183 1.77 8.37 -36.36
C ALA A 183 1.70 8.17 -37.89
N LEU A 184 2.57 7.34 -38.47
CA LEU A 184 2.58 7.05 -39.90
C LEU A 184 1.28 6.36 -40.35
N ILE A 185 0.80 5.38 -39.58
CA ILE A 185 -0.48 4.70 -39.84
C ILE A 185 -1.63 5.70 -39.78
N VAL A 186 -1.68 6.57 -38.77
CA VAL A 186 -2.71 7.60 -38.65
C VAL A 186 -2.67 8.58 -39.83
N ILE A 187 -1.49 9.06 -40.23
CA ILE A 187 -1.33 9.94 -41.39
C ILE A 187 -1.84 9.25 -42.66
N LEU A 188 -1.47 7.99 -42.87
CA LEU A 188 -1.91 7.20 -44.02
C LEU A 188 -3.44 7.10 -44.07
N VAL A 189 -4.06 6.75 -42.95
CA VAL A 189 -5.53 6.63 -42.84
C VAL A 189 -6.21 7.98 -43.08
N LEU A 190 -5.69 9.07 -42.51
CA LEU A 190 -6.24 10.42 -42.70
C LEU A 190 -6.23 10.84 -44.18
N VAL A 191 -5.12 10.64 -44.88
CA VAL A 191 -5.00 10.96 -46.31
C VAL A 191 -5.98 10.12 -47.13
N LEU A 192 -6.15 8.84 -46.78
CA LEU A 192 -7.03 7.90 -47.46
C LEU A 192 -8.52 8.29 -47.31
N PHE A 193 -8.96 8.64 -46.10
CA PHE A 193 -10.36 9.00 -45.82
C PHE A 193 -10.73 10.43 -46.24
N LEU A 194 -9.82 11.40 -46.15
CA LEU A 194 -10.08 12.79 -46.58
C LEU A 194 -10.00 12.95 -48.11
N GLY A 195 -9.27 12.07 -48.81
CA GLY A 195 -9.08 12.11 -50.26
C GLY A 195 -8.31 13.34 -50.76
N ASN A 196 -7.87 14.21 -49.85
CA ASN A 196 -7.12 15.43 -50.12
C ASN A 196 -5.84 15.43 -49.28
N LEU A 197 -4.70 15.29 -49.95
CA LEU A 197 -3.38 15.25 -49.32
C LEU A 197 -3.11 16.49 -48.46
N ARG A 198 -3.57 17.68 -48.88
CA ARG A 198 -3.37 18.92 -48.12
C ARG A 198 -4.16 18.91 -46.81
N ALA A 199 -5.41 18.47 -46.87
CA ALA A 199 -6.27 18.36 -45.69
C ALA A 199 -5.70 17.34 -44.69
N GLY A 200 -5.26 16.17 -45.19
CA GLY A 200 -4.59 15.16 -44.38
C GLY A 200 -3.32 15.67 -43.71
N LEU A 201 -2.48 16.42 -44.44
CA LEU A 201 -1.25 17.01 -43.88
C LEU A 201 -1.52 18.13 -42.85
N ILE A 202 -2.59 18.91 -43.00
CA ILE A 202 -3.01 19.93 -42.01
C ILE A 202 -3.43 19.26 -40.70
N VAL A 203 -4.20 18.17 -40.77
CA VAL A 203 -4.57 17.41 -39.57
C VAL A 203 -3.33 16.72 -38.98
N ALA A 204 -2.49 16.13 -39.82
CA ALA A 204 -1.25 15.47 -39.39
C ALA A 204 -0.29 16.42 -38.65
N SER A 205 -0.22 17.70 -39.02
CA SER A 205 0.65 18.66 -38.33
C SER A 205 0.19 18.98 -36.89
N ALA A 206 -1.05 18.67 -36.53
CA ALA A 206 -1.52 18.77 -35.14
C ALA A 206 -0.84 17.77 -34.21
N ILE A 207 -0.42 16.59 -34.73
CA ILE A 207 0.24 15.54 -33.95
C ILE A 207 1.56 16.04 -33.32
N PRO A 208 2.56 16.49 -34.09
CA PRO A 208 3.83 16.94 -33.49
C PRO A 208 3.66 18.21 -32.65
N LEU A 209 2.76 19.12 -33.02
CA LEU A 209 2.54 20.36 -32.27
C LEU A 209 1.90 20.12 -30.90
N SER A 210 0.91 19.23 -30.82
CA SER A 210 0.29 18.84 -29.55
C SER A 210 1.24 18.05 -28.66
N LEU A 211 2.09 17.20 -29.24
CA LEU A 211 3.14 16.50 -28.51
C LEU A 211 4.20 17.46 -27.96
N LEU A 212 4.64 18.45 -28.75
CA LEU A 212 5.58 19.48 -28.29
C LEU A 212 4.98 20.28 -27.13
N PHE A 213 3.70 20.62 -27.22
CA PHE A 213 2.97 21.26 -26.13
C PHE A 213 2.92 20.36 -24.88
N ALA A 214 2.65 19.06 -25.04
CA ALA A 214 2.65 18.09 -23.95
C ALA A 214 4.03 17.99 -23.28
N LEU A 215 5.10 17.87 -24.07
CA LEU A 215 6.48 17.81 -23.58
C LEU A 215 6.88 19.09 -22.82
N ALA A 216 6.44 20.26 -23.30
CA ALA A 216 6.68 21.52 -22.61
C ALA A 216 6.00 21.57 -21.23
N LEU A 217 4.75 21.11 -21.13
CA LEU A 217 4.04 21.01 -19.85
C LEU A 217 4.63 19.92 -18.95
N MET A 218 5.04 18.78 -19.50
CA MET A 218 5.73 17.74 -18.73
C MET A 218 7.00 18.29 -18.06
N ASN A 219 7.79 19.07 -18.80
CA ASN A 219 8.97 19.74 -18.23
C ASN A 219 8.59 20.76 -17.13
N LEU A 220 7.51 21.53 -17.33
CA LEU A 220 7.03 22.51 -16.36
C LEU A 220 6.52 21.86 -15.05
N PHE A 221 5.82 20.73 -15.16
CA PHE A 221 5.23 20.00 -14.03
C PHE A 221 6.16 18.92 -13.43
N GLY A 222 7.35 18.72 -13.99
CA GLY A 222 8.31 17.72 -13.51
C GLY A 222 7.91 16.27 -13.80
N VAL A 223 7.12 16.03 -14.85
CA VAL A 223 6.70 14.68 -15.27
C VAL A 223 7.81 14.05 -16.11
N SER A 224 8.42 12.96 -15.63
CA SER A 224 9.49 12.25 -16.34
C SER A 224 8.98 11.60 -17.62
N ALA A 225 9.71 11.73 -18.73
CA ALA A 225 9.47 10.99 -19.96
C ALA A 225 9.99 9.55 -19.83
N ASN A 226 9.10 8.59 -19.61
CA ASN A 226 9.40 7.17 -19.51
C ASN A 226 8.40 6.32 -20.30
N LEU A 227 8.59 5.00 -20.27
CA LEU A 227 7.70 4.04 -20.92
C LEU A 227 6.23 4.23 -20.56
N MET A 228 5.93 4.51 -19.28
CA MET A 228 4.57 4.66 -18.77
C MET A 228 3.94 6.00 -19.20
N SER A 229 4.71 7.09 -19.19
CA SER A 229 4.19 8.41 -19.56
C SER A 229 3.96 8.55 -21.06
N LEU A 230 4.86 8.01 -21.88
CA LEU A 230 4.79 8.13 -23.35
C LEU A 230 3.99 6.99 -24.00
N GLY A 231 3.90 5.84 -23.33
CA GLY A 231 3.37 4.60 -23.90
C GLY A 231 1.86 4.54 -24.14
N ALA A 232 1.09 5.51 -23.65
CA ALA A 232 -0.36 5.56 -23.82
C ALA A 232 -0.83 6.74 -24.69
N ILE A 233 0.08 7.41 -25.39
CA ILE A 233 -0.28 8.50 -26.30
C ILE A 233 -0.90 7.91 -27.57
N ASP A 234 -2.20 8.13 -27.75
CA ASP A 234 -2.87 7.82 -29.01
C ASP A 234 -3.07 9.08 -29.84
N PHE A 235 -2.47 9.07 -31.03
CA PHE A 235 -2.64 10.14 -31.99
C PHE A 235 -4.07 10.24 -32.50
N GLY A 236 -4.83 9.15 -32.49
CA GLY A 236 -6.22 9.17 -32.91
C GLY A 236 -7.09 10.06 -32.04
N LEU A 237 -6.93 9.99 -30.71
CA LEU A 237 -7.62 10.89 -29.77
C LEU A 237 -7.18 12.35 -29.93
N ILE A 238 -5.91 12.55 -30.22
CA ILE A 238 -5.31 13.88 -30.40
C ILE A 238 -5.86 14.56 -31.66
N VAL A 239 -5.93 13.85 -32.78
CA VAL A 239 -6.34 14.44 -34.06
C VAL A 239 -7.86 14.53 -34.24
N ASP A 240 -8.65 13.84 -33.44
CA ASP A 240 -10.10 13.71 -33.64
C ASP A 240 -10.82 15.08 -33.80
N GLY A 241 -10.55 16.02 -32.88
CA GLY A 241 -11.13 17.37 -32.96
C GLY A 241 -10.70 18.13 -34.22
N ALA A 242 -9.44 17.97 -34.64
CA ALA A 242 -8.92 18.57 -35.88
C ALA A 242 -9.57 17.95 -37.13
N VAL A 243 -9.76 16.62 -37.14
CA VAL A 243 -10.45 15.89 -38.21
C VAL A 243 -11.88 16.39 -38.37
N ILE A 244 -12.64 16.51 -37.27
CA ILE A 244 -14.04 16.97 -37.31
C ILE A 244 -14.15 18.35 -37.96
N ILE A 245 -13.25 19.28 -37.61
CA ILE A 245 -13.24 20.65 -38.13
C ILE A 245 -12.85 20.70 -39.61
N VAL A 246 -11.79 19.97 -39.99
CA VAL A 246 -11.32 19.95 -41.39
C VAL A 246 -12.34 19.27 -42.30
N GLU A 247 -12.92 18.15 -41.88
CA GLU A 247 -13.95 17.44 -42.65
C GLU A 247 -15.21 18.28 -42.80
N ALA A 248 -15.66 18.96 -41.73
CA ALA A 248 -16.79 19.88 -41.82
C ALA A 248 -16.55 21.00 -42.84
N THR A 249 -15.33 21.55 -42.84
CA THR A 249 -14.90 22.61 -43.76
C THR A 249 -14.85 22.12 -45.20
N LEU A 250 -14.30 20.93 -45.46
CA LEU A 250 -14.31 20.31 -46.78
C LEU A 250 -15.72 19.99 -47.27
N HIS A 251 -16.57 19.44 -46.41
CA HIS A 251 -17.95 19.14 -46.73
C HIS A 251 -18.73 20.43 -47.08
N PHE A 252 -18.54 21.50 -46.30
CA PHE A 252 -19.17 22.79 -46.57
C PHE A 252 -18.70 23.41 -47.90
N LEU A 253 -17.40 23.32 -48.21
CA LEU A 253 -16.84 23.74 -49.51
C LEU A 253 -17.38 22.90 -50.68
N SER A 254 -17.63 21.60 -50.48
CA SER A 254 -18.17 20.71 -51.52
C SER A 254 -19.64 21.00 -51.87
N LEU A 255 -20.41 21.56 -50.93
CA LEU A 255 -21.81 21.93 -51.10
C LEU A 255 -21.97 23.27 -51.84
N GLN A 256 -20.96 24.14 -51.84
CA GLN A 256 -20.99 25.39 -52.60
C GLN A 256 -20.71 25.13 -54.08
N LYS A 257 -21.74 25.30 -54.92
CA LYS A 257 -21.71 25.12 -56.38
C LYS A 257 -21.09 26.30 -57.17
N ASN A 258 -20.37 27.22 -56.52
CA ASN A 258 -19.74 28.34 -57.23
C ASN A 258 -18.49 27.87 -57.99
N LYS A 259 -18.47 28.14 -59.31
CA LYS A 259 -17.45 27.64 -60.25
C LYS A 259 -16.16 28.49 -60.28
N ASP A 260 -16.10 29.60 -59.54
CA ASP A 260 -14.97 30.54 -59.56
C ASP A 260 -13.98 30.33 -58.41
N LYS A 261 -12.74 30.82 -58.60
CA LYS A 261 -11.71 30.84 -57.54
C LYS A 261 -12.20 31.73 -56.39
N LEU A 262 -12.32 31.16 -55.19
CA LEU A 262 -12.63 31.93 -53.98
C LEU A 262 -11.48 32.90 -53.65
N SER A 263 -11.81 34.14 -53.25
CA SER A 263 -10.83 35.10 -52.71
C SER A 263 -10.45 34.73 -51.26
N GLN A 264 -9.32 35.24 -50.75
CA GLN A 264 -8.90 34.94 -49.37
C GLN A 264 -9.94 35.36 -48.30
N PRO A 265 -10.54 36.57 -48.37
CA PRO A 265 -11.56 36.97 -47.39
C PRO A 265 -12.80 36.07 -47.42
N GLN A 266 -13.21 35.62 -48.61
CA GLN A 266 -14.32 34.67 -48.77
C GLN A 266 -13.97 33.31 -48.16
N MET A 267 -12.73 32.85 -48.35
CA MET A 267 -12.24 31.62 -47.74
C MET A 267 -12.24 31.72 -46.20
N ASP A 268 -11.76 32.82 -45.65
CA ASP A 268 -11.69 33.05 -44.20
C ASP A 268 -13.11 33.07 -43.58
N GLU A 269 -14.08 33.72 -44.24
CA GLU A 269 -15.48 33.76 -43.80
C GLU A 269 -16.13 32.36 -43.84
N ILE A 270 -15.91 31.62 -44.94
CA ILE A 270 -16.46 30.26 -45.11
C ILE A 270 -15.89 29.30 -44.06
N VAL A 271 -14.57 29.32 -43.87
CA VAL A 271 -13.89 28.48 -42.88
C VAL A 271 -14.32 28.87 -41.46
N GLY A 272 -14.40 30.17 -41.16
CA GLY A 272 -14.86 30.66 -39.86
C GLY A 272 -16.29 30.21 -39.53
N LYS A 273 -17.20 30.30 -40.50
CA LYS A 273 -18.60 29.87 -40.33
C LYS A 273 -18.75 28.35 -40.19
N SER A 274 -17.99 27.58 -40.99
CA SER A 274 -17.99 26.12 -40.93
C SER A 274 -17.38 25.58 -39.64
N ALA A 275 -16.17 26.07 -39.30
CA ALA A 275 -15.47 25.70 -38.08
C ALA A 275 -16.30 26.08 -36.85
N GLY A 276 -16.83 27.30 -36.78
CA GLY A 276 -17.64 27.76 -35.64
C GLY A 276 -18.88 26.88 -35.37
N LYS A 277 -19.53 26.33 -36.41
CA LYS A 277 -20.69 25.45 -36.25
C LYS A 277 -20.34 24.11 -35.62
N MET A 278 -19.14 23.58 -35.88
CA MET A 278 -18.67 22.26 -35.40
C MET A 278 -17.75 22.36 -34.18
N MET A 279 -17.25 23.56 -33.87
CA MET A 279 -16.29 23.85 -32.80
C MET A 279 -16.79 23.44 -31.42
N SER A 280 -18.06 23.74 -31.10
CA SER A 280 -18.64 23.38 -29.80
C SER A 280 -18.68 21.86 -29.61
N SER A 281 -19.15 21.12 -30.61
CA SER A 281 -19.25 19.66 -30.55
C SER A 281 -17.88 18.98 -30.43
N ALA A 282 -16.86 19.47 -31.16
CA ALA A 282 -15.49 18.95 -31.09
C ALA A 282 -14.82 19.27 -29.74
N ALA A 283 -14.95 20.52 -29.25
CA ALA A 283 -14.37 20.96 -28.00
C ALA A 283 -14.96 20.24 -26.79
N PHE A 284 -16.30 20.11 -26.70
CA PHE A 284 -16.96 19.38 -25.60
C PHE A 284 -16.52 17.91 -25.56
N GLY A 285 -16.39 17.30 -26.73
CA GLY A 285 -15.86 15.96 -26.88
C GLY A 285 -14.46 15.79 -26.30
N GLN A 286 -13.53 16.67 -26.66
CA GLN A 286 -12.16 16.65 -26.11
C GLN A 286 -12.12 16.96 -24.61
N VAL A 287 -12.98 17.85 -24.11
CA VAL A 287 -13.11 18.12 -22.66
C VAL A 287 -13.64 16.89 -21.92
N ILE A 288 -14.57 16.13 -22.50
CA ILE A 288 -15.04 14.87 -21.91
C ILE A 288 -13.88 13.88 -21.81
N ILE A 289 -13.09 13.72 -22.88
CA ILE A 289 -11.90 12.84 -22.83
C ILE A 289 -10.94 13.32 -21.72
N LEU A 290 -10.66 14.62 -21.61
CA LEU A 290 -9.83 15.18 -20.53
C LEU A 290 -10.36 14.87 -19.13
N ILE A 291 -11.66 15.05 -18.90
CA ILE A 291 -12.32 14.78 -17.61
C ILE A 291 -12.25 13.30 -17.25
N VAL A 292 -12.31 12.40 -18.23
CA VAL A 292 -12.22 10.95 -18.01
C VAL A 292 -10.87 10.52 -17.45
N TYR A 293 -9.79 11.24 -17.76
CA TYR A 293 -8.46 10.98 -17.17
C TYR A 293 -8.27 11.60 -15.78
N LEU A 294 -9.09 12.57 -15.36
CA LEU A 294 -8.96 13.24 -14.07
C LEU A 294 -9.11 12.28 -12.87
N PRO A 295 -10.08 11.34 -12.85
CA PRO A 295 -10.18 10.33 -11.80
C PRO A 295 -8.93 9.44 -11.67
N ILE A 296 -8.17 9.21 -12.75
CA ILE A 296 -6.92 8.42 -12.71
C ILE A 296 -5.85 9.17 -11.88
N LEU A 297 -5.86 10.51 -11.87
CA LEU A 297 -4.97 11.30 -11.02
C LEU A 297 -5.22 11.12 -9.52
N SER A 298 -6.36 10.52 -9.13
CA SER A 298 -6.68 10.20 -7.73
C SER A 298 -6.08 8.88 -7.24
N LEU A 299 -5.47 8.08 -8.13
CA LEU A 299 -4.75 6.86 -7.76
C LEU A 299 -3.56 7.23 -6.87
N GLN A 300 -3.38 6.47 -5.78
CA GLN A 300 -2.31 6.68 -4.80
C GLN A 300 -1.32 5.52 -4.85
N GLY A 301 -0.38 5.43 -3.90
CA GLY A 301 0.49 4.26 -3.77
C GLY A 301 1.36 4.01 -5.00
N VAL A 302 1.36 2.76 -5.46
CA VAL A 302 2.22 2.29 -6.55
C VAL A 302 1.53 2.43 -7.90
N GLU A 303 0.24 2.11 -7.96
CA GLU A 303 -0.61 2.37 -9.11
C GLU A 303 -0.60 3.85 -9.51
N GLY A 304 -0.63 4.76 -8.52
CA GLY A 304 -0.52 6.20 -8.75
C GLY A 304 0.83 6.61 -9.33
N LYS A 305 1.94 6.09 -8.80
CA LYS A 305 3.29 6.38 -9.34
C LYS A 305 3.46 5.89 -10.78
N MET A 306 2.76 4.83 -11.17
CA MET A 306 2.87 4.24 -12.50
C MET A 306 1.91 4.88 -13.52
N PHE A 307 0.65 5.13 -13.16
CA PHE A 307 -0.39 5.58 -14.10
C PHE A 307 -0.70 7.09 -14.06
N ARG A 308 -0.31 7.81 -13.00
CA ARG A 308 -0.51 9.27 -12.96
C ARG A 308 0.31 10.01 -14.03
N PRO A 309 1.62 9.74 -14.23
CA PRO A 309 2.39 10.37 -15.30
C PRO A 309 1.77 10.14 -16.69
N MET A 310 1.21 8.95 -16.91
CA MET A 310 0.49 8.60 -18.13
C MET A 310 -0.74 9.48 -18.36
N ALA A 311 -1.60 9.62 -17.33
CA ALA A 311 -2.78 10.46 -17.40
C ALA A 311 -2.43 11.95 -17.59
N GLU A 312 -1.38 12.44 -16.92
CA GLU A 312 -0.89 13.82 -17.07
C GLU A 312 -0.40 14.09 -18.49
N THR A 313 0.41 13.21 -19.07
CA THR A 313 0.92 13.36 -20.45
C THR A 313 -0.21 13.37 -21.48
N VAL A 314 -1.17 12.43 -21.38
CA VAL A 314 -2.32 12.40 -22.31
C VAL A 314 -3.22 13.63 -22.12
N ALA A 315 -3.47 14.05 -20.87
CA ALA A 315 -4.22 15.27 -20.59
C ALA A 315 -3.56 16.52 -21.20
N PHE A 316 -2.24 16.65 -21.07
CA PHE A 316 -1.49 17.76 -21.69
C PHE A 316 -1.54 17.72 -23.21
N ALA A 317 -1.43 16.53 -23.81
CA ALA A 317 -1.53 16.35 -25.26
C ALA A 317 -2.92 16.73 -25.79
N ILE A 318 -3.99 16.28 -25.13
CA ILE A 318 -5.37 16.62 -25.50
C ILE A 318 -5.66 18.10 -25.29
N LEU A 319 -5.16 18.70 -24.20
CA LEU A 319 -5.27 20.13 -23.96
C LEU A 319 -4.59 20.94 -25.08
N GLY A 320 -3.38 20.53 -25.47
CA GLY A 320 -2.67 21.12 -26.60
C GLY A 320 -3.43 20.95 -27.91
N ALA A 321 -3.96 19.74 -28.17
CA ALA A 321 -4.76 19.44 -29.35
C ALA A 321 -6.06 20.26 -29.40
N LEU A 322 -6.72 20.47 -28.26
CA LEU A 322 -7.90 21.32 -28.13
C LEU A 322 -7.54 22.76 -28.52
N ILE A 323 -6.50 23.35 -27.93
CA ILE A 323 -6.05 24.72 -28.26
C ILE A 323 -5.73 24.84 -29.76
N LEU A 324 -5.00 23.88 -30.33
CA LEU A 324 -4.64 23.87 -31.75
C LEU A 324 -5.85 23.69 -32.67
N SER A 325 -6.82 22.85 -32.27
CA SER A 325 -8.05 22.64 -33.05
C SER A 325 -8.92 23.89 -33.12
N LEU A 326 -8.91 24.72 -32.07
CA LEU A 326 -9.67 25.97 -32.01
C LEU A 326 -8.99 27.13 -32.74
N THR A 327 -7.65 27.11 -32.85
CA THR A 327 -6.85 28.24 -33.35
C THR A 327 -6.12 27.90 -34.66
N TYR A 328 -5.14 27.01 -34.59
CA TYR A 328 -4.23 26.66 -35.67
C TYR A 328 -4.94 25.96 -36.85
N ILE A 329 -5.83 25.00 -36.58
CA ILE A 329 -6.46 24.19 -37.64
C ILE A 329 -7.39 25.01 -38.56
N PRO A 330 -8.30 25.87 -38.05
CA PRO A 330 -9.09 26.75 -38.91
C PRO A 330 -8.21 27.70 -39.74
N MET A 331 -7.20 28.30 -39.11
CA MET A 331 -6.26 29.22 -39.79
C MET A 331 -5.52 28.51 -40.95
N MET A 332 -4.93 27.34 -40.68
CA MET A 332 -4.22 26.58 -41.71
C MET A 332 -5.15 26.07 -42.81
N SER A 333 -6.38 25.73 -42.48
CA SER A 333 -7.41 25.34 -43.45
C SER A 333 -7.74 26.48 -44.40
N ALA A 334 -7.89 27.71 -43.90
CA ALA A 334 -8.11 28.91 -44.72
C ALA A 334 -6.91 29.26 -45.63
N LEU A 335 -5.68 29.01 -45.17
CA LEU A 335 -4.47 29.36 -45.92
C LEU A 335 -4.07 28.31 -46.98
N PHE A 336 -4.17 27.01 -46.64
CA PHE A 336 -3.56 25.93 -47.44
C PHE A 336 -4.55 25.06 -48.24
N LEU A 337 -5.85 25.08 -47.91
CA LEU A 337 -6.86 24.37 -48.72
C LEU A 337 -6.97 24.99 -50.12
N SER A 338 -7.35 24.16 -51.09
CA SER A 338 -7.49 24.61 -52.48
C SER A 338 -8.66 25.59 -52.62
N LYS A 339 -8.37 26.78 -53.17
CA LYS A 339 -9.37 27.80 -53.55
C LYS A 339 -10.20 27.43 -54.79
N LYS A 340 -9.92 26.27 -55.40
CA LYS A 340 -10.67 25.72 -56.53
C LYS A 340 -11.57 24.59 -56.03
N ALA A 341 -12.88 24.72 -56.23
CA ALA A 341 -13.84 23.64 -56.04
C ALA A 341 -13.72 22.61 -57.17
N THR A 342 -13.00 21.50 -56.94
CA THR A 342 -12.90 20.43 -57.94
C THR A 342 -14.00 19.40 -57.75
N LEU A 343 -14.86 19.24 -58.76
CA LEU A 343 -15.96 18.25 -58.86
C LEU A 343 -15.50 16.81 -59.19
N LYS A 344 -14.19 16.51 -59.18
CA LYS A 344 -13.72 15.13 -59.46
C LYS A 344 -13.93 14.26 -58.22
N LYS A 345 -14.71 13.17 -58.36
CA LYS A 345 -14.82 12.12 -57.34
C LYS A 345 -13.43 11.64 -56.93
N THR A 346 -13.06 11.85 -55.67
CA THR A 346 -11.78 11.40 -55.12
C THR A 346 -11.79 9.89 -54.86
N PHE A 347 -10.62 9.30 -54.61
CA PHE A 347 -10.52 7.90 -54.19
C PHE A 347 -11.35 7.65 -52.91
N ALA A 348 -11.30 8.59 -51.96
CA ALA A 348 -12.13 8.58 -50.76
C ALA A 348 -13.64 8.51 -51.06
N ASP A 349 -14.13 9.25 -52.06
CA ASP A 349 -15.55 9.21 -52.44
C ASP A 349 -15.95 7.85 -53.01
N LYS A 350 -15.07 7.19 -53.80
CA LYS A 350 -15.33 5.84 -54.30
C LYS A 350 -15.36 4.79 -53.18
N MET A 351 -14.43 4.91 -52.23
CA MET A 351 -14.39 4.03 -51.05
C MET A 351 -15.63 4.23 -50.18
N MET A 352 -16.05 5.47 -49.96
CA MET A 352 -17.26 5.75 -49.20
C MET A 352 -18.53 5.34 -49.93
N ASP A 353 -18.61 5.50 -51.26
CA ASP A 353 -19.70 4.94 -52.07
C ASP A 353 -19.80 3.41 -51.89
N PHE A 354 -18.66 2.70 -51.75
CA PHE A 354 -18.64 1.26 -51.43
C PHE A 354 -19.18 0.97 -50.02
N PHE A 355 -18.67 1.64 -48.98
CA PHE A 355 -19.18 1.46 -47.61
C PHE A 355 -20.66 1.81 -47.49
N GLN A 356 -21.11 2.85 -48.20
CA GLN A 356 -22.49 3.32 -48.17
C GLN A 356 -23.45 2.37 -48.91
N ARG A 357 -22.99 1.67 -49.96
CA ARG A 357 -23.76 0.59 -50.60
C ARG A 357 -24.02 -0.57 -49.66
N GLY A 358 -23.07 -0.92 -48.78
CA GLY A 358 -23.25 -1.95 -47.75
C GLY A 358 -24.06 -1.45 -46.55
N TYR A 359 -23.80 -0.22 -46.09
CA TYR A 359 -24.43 0.34 -44.90
C TYR A 359 -25.91 0.73 -45.11
N SER A 360 -26.28 1.28 -46.27
CA SER A 360 -27.66 1.73 -46.55
C SER A 360 -28.72 0.63 -46.41
N PRO A 361 -28.55 -0.60 -46.96
CA PRO A 361 -29.49 -1.69 -46.72
C PRO A 361 -29.44 -2.18 -45.27
N LEU A 362 -28.25 -2.19 -44.64
CA LEU A 362 -28.07 -2.63 -43.26
C LEU A 362 -28.84 -1.76 -42.27
N ILE A 363 -28.74 -0.43 -42.38
CA ILE A 363 -29.48 0.48 -41.50
C ILE A 363 -31.00 0.45 -41.76
N LYS A 364 -31.43 0.33 -43.02
CA LYS A 364 -32.86 0.18 -43.37
C LYS A 364 -33.44 -1.11 -42.79
N GLY A 365 -32.69 -2.21 -42.87
CA GLY A 365 -33.04 -3.49 -42.23
C GLY A 365 -33.10 -3.36 -40.71
N ALA A 366 -32.03 -2.85 -40.09
CA ALA A 366 -31.92 -2.69 -38.63
C ALA A 366 -33.05 -1.84 -38.06
N VAL A 367 -33.42 -0.74 -38.73
CA VAL A 367 -34.53 0.13 -38.31
C VAL A 367 -35.89 -0.58 -38.38
N ARG A 368 -36.09 -1.50 -39.33
CA ARG A 368 -37.34 -2.31 -39.45
C ARG A 368 -37.45 -3.33 -38.30
N ILE A 369 -36.34 -3.95 -37.90
CA ILE A 369 -36.27 -4.94 -36.80
C ILE A 369 -35.67 -4.37 -35.50
N ARG A 370 -35.83 -3.06 -35.26
CA ARG A 370 -35.16 -2.30 -34.19
C ARG A 370 -35.21 -2.93 -32.79
N TYR A 371 -36.34 -3.56 -32.41
CA TYR A 371 -36.46 -4.21 -31.09
C TYR A 371 -35.59 -5.46 -30.97
N VAL A 372 -35.44 -6.22 -32.07
CA VAL A 372 -34.57 -7.41 -32.12
C VAL A 372 -33.10 -6.98 -32.03
N VAL A 373 -32.71 -5.94 -32.78
CA VAL A 373 -31.33 -5.42 -32.78
C VAL A 373 -30.92 -4.95 -31.38
N VAL A 374 -31.76 -4.16 -30.70
CA VAL A 374 -31.50 -3.72 -29.32
C VAL A 374 -31.44 -4.91 -28.36
N SER A 375 -32.33 -5.90 -28.51
CA SER A 375 -32.34 -7.11 -27.66
C SER A 375 -31.05 -7.91 -27.80
N ILE A 376 -30.54 -8.11 -29.03
CA ILE A 376 -29.27 -8.79 -29.29
C ILE A 376 -28.11 -8.04 -28.61
N ALA A 377 -28.06 -6.71 -28.73
CA ALA A 377 -27.03 -5.90 -28.08
C ALA A 377 -27.08 -6.03 -26.55
N THR A 378 -28.28 -6.06 -25.95
CA THR A 378 -28.45 -6.29 -24.51
C THR A 378 -28.02 -7.69 -24.08
N VAL A 379 -28.32 -8.73 -24.86
CA VAL A 379 -27.88 -10.11 -24.57
C VAL A 379 -26.36 -10.21 -24.63
N LEU A 380 -25.72 -9.63 -25.65
CA LEU A 380 -24.26 -9.59 -25.76
C LEU A 380 -23.62 -8.83 -24.58
N LEU A 381 -24.26 -7.76 -24.09
CA LEU A 381 -23.82 -7.06 -22.89
C LEU A 381 -23.86 -7.97 -21.65
N ILE A 382 -24.95 -8.72 -21.45
CA ILE A 382 -25.09 -9.66 -20.33
C ILE A 382 -24.02 -10.76 -20.41
N ILE A 383 -23.79 -11.32 -21.61
CA ILE A 383 -22.74 -12.31 -21.85
C ILE A 383 -21.35 -11.71 -21.54
N SER A 384 -21.10 -10.48 -21.99
CA SER A 384 -19.83 -9.79 -21.72
C SER A 384 -19.62 -9.56 -20.22
N ILE A 385 -20.66 -9.17 -19.47
CA ILE A 385 -20.58 -9.01 -18.01
C ILE A 385 -20.27 -10.37 -17.35
N TYR A 386 -20.94 -11.44 -17.79
CA TYR A 386 -20.68 -12.78 -17.29
C TYR A 386 -19.23 -13.24 -17.54
N ILE A 387 -18.71 -13.04 -18.76
CA ILE A 387 -17.31 -13.32 -19.09
C ILE A 387 -16.37 -12.47 -18.23
N PHE A 388 -16.65 -11.17 -18.09
CA PHE A 388 -15.82 -10.25 -17.32
C PHE A 388 -15.69 -10.68 -15.84
N THR A 389 -16.77 -11.16 -15.22
CA THR A 389 -16.74 -11.65 -13.83
C THR A 389 -15.91 -12.92 -13.64
N ARG A 390 -15.51 -13.60 -14.72
CA ARG A 390 -14.68 -14.81 -14.73
C ARG A 390 -13.27 -14.59 -15.28
N LEU A 391 -12.96 -13.40 -15.78
CA LEU A 391 -11.60 -13.09 -16.20
C LEU A 391 -10.68 -13.08 -14.98
N GLY A 392 -9.48 -13.63 -15.15
CA GLY A 392 -8.42 -13.57 -14.15
C GLY A 392 -7.99 -12.14 -13.86
N GLY A 393 -7.30 -11.94 -12.74
CA GLY A 393 -6.84 -10.62 -12.29
C GLY A 393 -5.35 -10.60 -11.96
N GLU A 394 -4.64 -9.60 -12.47
CA GLU A 394 -3.24 -9.32 -12.13
C GLU A 394 -3.03 -7.81 -11.91
N PHE A 395 -2.03 -7.42 -11.12
CA PHE A 395 -1.79 -5.99 -10.85
C PHE A 395 -1.31 -5.27 -12.12
N ILE A 396 -0.17 -5.70 -12.64
CA ILE A 396 0.47 -5.20 -13.86
C ILE A 396 1.14 -6.41 -14.54
N PRO A 397 1.10 -6.53 -15.87
CA PRO A 397 1.85 -7.55 -16.59
C PRO A 397 3.34 -7.48 -16.26
N THR A 398 4.01 -8.62 -16.18
CA THR A 398 5.44 -8.69 -15.92
C THR A 398 6.23 -8.07 -17.08
N LEU A 399 7.05 -7.05 -16.80
CA LEU A 399 7.96 -6.44 -17.76
C LEU A 399 9.15 -7.38 -18.00
N GLU A 400 9.46 -7.71 -19.25
CA GLU A 400 10.68 -8.45 -19.56
C GLU A 400 11.91 -7.53 -19.51
N GLU A 401 12.77 -7.73 -18.51
CA GLU A 401 14.03 -7.00 -18.33
C GLU A 401 15.15 -7.58 -19.21
N GLY A 402 15.08 -8.88 -19.52
CA GLY A 402 16.04 -9.62 -20.35
C GLY A 402 17.15 -10.33 -19.57
N ASP A 403 17.48 -9.86 -18.37
CA ASP A 403 18.39 -10.54 -17.44
C ASP A 403 17.59 -11.26 -16.35
N TYR A 404 18.14 -12.35 -15.79
CA TYR A 404 17.52 -13.07 -14.68
C TYR A 404 18.22 -12.78 -13.36
N ALA A 405 17.45 -12.76 -12.29
CA ALA A 405 17.94 -12.84 -10.93
C ALA A 405 17.38 -14.11 -10.31
N ILE A 406 18.24 -15.05 -9.92
CA ILE A 406 17.82 -16.29 -9.27
C ILE A 406 18.11 -16.15 -7.78
N GLU A 407 17.05 -16.20 -6.97
CA GLU A 407 17.18 -16.32 -5.52
C GLU A 407 17.62 -17.74 -5.20
N PHE A 408 18.81 -17.88 -4.60
CA PHE A 408 19.47 -19.15 -4.36
C PHE A 408 19.75 -19.28 -2.86
N VAL A 409 19.00 -20.15 -2.19
CA VAL A 409 19.01 -20.25 -0.72
C VAL A 409 19.38 -21.67 -0.29
N LEU A 410 20.39 -21.78 0.56
CA LEU A 410 20.82 -23.01 1.21
C LEU A 410 20.05 -23.26 2.52
N PRO A 411 20.15 -24.47 3.10
CA PRO A 411 19.60 -24.73 4.43
C PRO A 411 20.16 -23.77 5.48
N GLN A 412 19.30 -23.39 6.44
CA GLN A 412 19.63 -22.50 7.54
C GLN A 412 20.86 -22.98 8.32
N GLY A 413 21.77 -22.03 8.64
CA GLY A 413 23.03 -22.32 9.32
C GLY A 413 24.19 -22.73 8.42
N SER A 414 24.01 -22.72 7.09
CA SER A 414 25.12 -22.90 6.15
C SER A 414 26.15 -21.77 6.29
N SER A 415 27.44 -22.12 6.29
CA SER A 415 28.51 -21.12 6.40
C SER A 415 28.68 -20.35 5.09
N LEU A 416 29.16 -19.11 5.17
CA LEU A 416 29.43 -18.29 3.97
C LEU A 416 30.35 -19.02 2.98
N SER A 417 31.36 -19.75 3.46
CA SER A 417 32.26 -20.55 2.61
C SER A 417 31.52 -21.66 1.87
N GLN A 418 30.68 -22.43 2.56
CA GLN A 418 29.87 -23.49 1.94
C GLN A 418 28.90 -22.91 0.90
N THR A 419 28.25 -21.79 1.23
CA THR A 419 27.35 -21.10 0.31
C THR A 419 28.08 -20.62 -0.92
N THR A 420 29.26 -20.00 -0.76
CA THR A 420 30.08 -19.50 -1.87
C THR A 420 30.53 -20.63 -2.80
N GLU A 421 30.97 -21.77 -2.26
CA GLU A 421 31.34 -22.94 -3.07
C GLU A 421 30.16 -23.51 -3.85
N THR A 422 28.99 -23.62 -3.20
CA THR A 422 27.76 -24.12 -3.82
C THR A 422 27.25 -23.16 -4.89
N VAL A 423 27.36 -21.85 -4.66
CA VAL A 423 27.06 -20.80 -5.62
C VAL A 423 27.98 -20.90 -6.84
N MET A 424 29.29 -21.06 -6.65
CA MET A 424 30.22 -21.24 -7.78
C MET A 424 29.89 -22.48 -8.62
N MET A 425 29.41 -23.56 -7.99
CA MET A 425 28.91 -24.74 -8.69
C MET A 425 27.66 -24.40 -9.52
N ALA A 426 26.70 -23.68 -8.94
CA ALA A 426 25.50 -23.22 -9.63
C ALA A 426 25.82 -22.27 -10.81
N GLU A 427 26.75 -21.33 -10.62
CA GLU A 427 27.25 -20.44 -11.68
C GLU A 427 27.82 -21.23 -12.85
N ASN A 428 28.66 -22.23 -12.59
CA ASN A 428 29.21 -23.12 -13.61
C ASN A 428 28.11 -23.88 -14.37
N MET A 429 27.09 -24.38 -13.66
CA MET A 429 25.94 -25.03 -14.30
C MET A 429 25.17 -24.07 -15.22
N LEU A 430 24.94 -22.82 -14.79
CA LEU A 430 24.24 -21.81 -15.59
C LEU A 430 25.09 -21.32 -16.77
N ARG A 431 26.41 -21.24 -16.62
CA ARG A 431 27.34 -20.84 -17.70
C ARG A 431 27.37 -21.81 -18.88
N THR A 432 26.93 -23.05 -18.71
CA THR A 432 26.79 -24.01 -19.83
C THR A 432 25.69 -23.62 -20.82
N PHE A 433 24.75 -22.75 -20.46
CA PHE A 433 23.79 -22.22 -21.42
C PHE A 433 24.48 -21.23 -22.37
N PRO A 434 24.42 -21.44 -23.70
CA PRO A 434 25.12 -20.60 -24.68
C PRO A 434 24.60 -19.15 -24.69
N ASP A 435 23.40 -18.93 -24.18
CA ASP A 435 22.70 -17.64 -24.16
C ASP A 435 23.14 -16.75 -22.98
N VAL A 436 23.80 -17.31 -21.98
CA VAL A 436 24.31 -16.58 -20.81
C VAL A 436 25.63 -15.89 -21.14
N LYS A 437 25.75 -14.60 -20.85
CA LYS A 437 26.98 -13.83 -21.01
C LYS A 437 27.91 -14.00 -19.81
N MET A 438 27.38 -13.77 -18.61
CA MET A 438 28.11 -13.91 -17.34
C MET A 438 27.13 -14.21 -16.20
N VAL A 439 27.62 -14.79 -15.12
CA VAL A 439 26.85 -15.04 -13.89
C VAL A 439 27.64 -14.48 -12.71
N ILE A 440 26.95 -13.73 -11.86
CA ILE A 440 27.51 -13.11 -10.65
C ILE A 440 26.69 -13.52 -9.44
N GLY A 441 27.30 -14.26 -8.51
CA GLY A 441 26.70 -14.65 -7.26
C GLY A 441 27.02 -13.63 -6.17
N LYS A 442 25.98 -12.94 -5.70
CA LYS A 442 26.02 -12.05 -4.54
C LYS A 442 25.53 -12.82 -3.32
N THR A 443 26.44 -13.29 -2.45
CA THR A 443 26.09 -14.05 -1.26
C THR A 443 26.17 -13.19 -0.02
N GLY A 444 25.20 -13.30 0.89
CA GLY A 444 25.15 -12.54 2.13
C GLY A 444 25.00 -11.02 1.97
N SER A 445 25.40 -10.27 2.99
CA SER A 445 25.22 -8.82 3.07
C SER A 445 26.41 -8.02 2.55
N ALA A 446 26.14 -6.82 2.02
CA ALA A 446 27.17 -5.84 1.67
C ALA A 446 27.80 -5.21 2.93
N ASP A 447 28.93 -4.51 2.77
CA ASP A 447 29.62 -3.81 3.89
C ASP A 447 28.70 -2.81 4.63
N ILE A 448 27.78 -2.19 3.87
CA ILE A 448 26.74 -1.33 4.40
C ILE A 448 25.43 -2.06 4.19
N ALA A 449 24.81 -2.48 5.29
CA ALA A 449 23.61 -3.31 5.31
C ALA A 449 22.34 -2.55 4.88
N THR A 450 22.35 -2.00 3.66
CA THR A 450 21.14 -1.50 2.98
C THR A 450 20.19 -2.64 2.60
N ASP A 451 20.75 -3.85 2.46
CA ASP A 451 20.06 -5.11 2.22
C ASP A 451 20.67 -6.20 3.12
N PRO A 452 20.07 -6.49 4.30
CA PRO A 452 20.58 -7.48 5.23
C PRO A 452 20.19 -8.89 4.79
N MET A 453 20.97 -9.48 3.88
CA MET A 453 20.82 -10.87 3.43
C MET A 453 21.70 -11.82 4.27
N PRO A 454 21.16 -12.96 4.75
CA PRO A 454 21.92 -13.88 5.59
C PRO A 454 22.96 -14.68 4.78
N PRO A 455 23.99 -15.28 5.44
CA PRO A 455 25.10 -15.95 4.76
C PRO A 455 24.73 -17.17 3.90
N GLU A 456 23.59 -17.81 4.17
CA GLU A 456 23.05 -18.95 3.42
C GLU A 456 22.25 -18.54 2.18
N ALA A 457 21.94 -17.25 2.01
CA ALA A 457 21.19 -16.73 0.88
C ALA A 457 22.12 -16.02 -0.13
N SER A 458 21.83 -16.21 -1.42
CA SER A 458 22.56 -15.62 -2.51
C SER A 458 21.63 -15.17 -3.63
N ASP A 459 21.91 -14.01 -4.21
CA ASP A 459 21.29 -13.57 -5.46
C ASP A 459 22.24 -13.91 -6.62
N LEU A 460 21.86 -14.82 -7.51
CA LEU A 460 22.60 -15.08 -8.75
C LEU A 460 22.08 -14.15 -9.85
N MET A 461 22.90 -13.17 -10.25
CA MET A 461 22.61 -12.28 -11.36
C MET A 461 23.08 -12.96 -12.65
N VAL A 462 22.15 -13.46 -13.45
CA VAL A 462 22.41 -14.13 -14.73
C VAL A 462 22.22 -13.11 -15.84
N ILE A 463 23.34 -12.58 -16.34
CA ILE A 463 23.34 -11.58 -17.40
C ILE A 463 23.27 -12.29 -18.74
N MET A 464 22.24 -11.99 -19.51
CA MET A 464 21.95 -12.66 -20.77
C MET A 464 22.62 -11.94 -21.94
N LYS A 465 22.86 -12.67 -23.02
CA LYS A 465 23.13 -12.06 -24.33
C LYS A 465 21.87 -11.34 -24.85
N PRO A 466 22.01 -10.42 -25.82
CA PRO A 466 20.86 -9.86 -26.53
C PRO A 466 19.91 -10.96 -27.01
N LYS A 467 18.59 -10.76 -26.89
CA LYS A 467 17.56 -11.77 -27.17
C LYS A 467 17.61 -12.33 -28.60
N ASP A 468 18.11 -11.55 -29.56
CA ASP A 468 18.30 -11.97 -30.94
C ASP A 468 19.40 -13.02 -31.12
N GLU A 469 20.33 -13.12 -30.17
CA GLU A 469 21.42 -14.11 -30.14
C GLU A 469 21.04 -15.40 -29.39
N TRP A 470 19.81 -15.50 -28.87
CA TRP A 470 19.37 -16.68 -28.12
C TRP A 470 19.15 -17.89 -29.04
N THR A 471 19.75 -19.01 -28.67
CA THR A 471 19.77 -20.28 -29.42
C THR A 471 18.96 -21.38 -28.75
N THR A 472 18.81 -21.37 -27.42
CA THR A 472 18.09 -22.44 -26.69
C THR A 472 16.58 -22.32 -26.80
N THR A 473 16.03 -21.17 -26.43
CA THR A 473 14.61 -20.83 -26.55
C THR A 473 14.48 -19.33 -26.72
N LYS A 474 13.35 -18.86 -27.28
CA LYS A 474 13.01 -17.43 -27.34
C LYS A 474 12.02 -17.00 -26.27
N ASP A 475 11.44 -17.98 -25.57
CA ASP A 475 10.46 -17.75 -24.50
C ASP A 475 11.20 -17.55 -23.17
N PHE A 476 10.92 -16.42 -22.54
CA PHE A 476 11.54 -16.01 -21.28
C PHE A 476 11.16 -16.96 -20.13
N ASN A 477 9.90 -17.37 -20.04
CA ASN A 477 9.43 -18.22 -18.94
C ASN A 477 9.98 -19.64 -19.07
N VAL A 478 10.03 -20.18 -20.30
CA VAL A 478 10.60 -21.50 -20.56
C VAL A 478 12.08 -21.54 -20.21
N MET A 479 12.83 -20.46 -20.50
CA MET A 479 14.25 -20.39 -20.13
C MET A 479 14.43 -20.37 -18.60
N ALA A 480 13.60 -19.62 -17.89
CA ALA A 480 13.61 -19.59 -16.42
C ALA A 480 13.35 -20.98 -15.82
N ASP A 481 12.36 -21.71 -16.34
CA ASP A 481 12.06 -23.08 -15.90
C ASP A 481 13.21 -24.05 -16.18
N MET A 482 13.86 -23.96 -17.34
CA MET A 482 15.05 -24.76 -17.65
C MET A 482 16.23 -24.47 -16.72
N MET A 483 16.44 -23.20 -16.34
CA MET A 483 17.46 -22.83 -15.36
C MET A 483 17.13 -23.39 -13.97
N ARG A 484 15.87 -23.29 -13.55
CA ARG A 484 15.39 -23.85 -12.28
C ARG A 484 15.59 -25.37 -12.22
N GLU A 485 15.10 -26.10 -13.21
CA GLU A 485 15.22 -27.56 -13.29
C GLU A 485 16.69 -28.00 -13.24
N LYS A 486 17.59 -27.23 -13.86
CA LYS A 486 19.02 -27.51 -13.79
C LYS A 486 19.60 -27.35 -12.39
N LEU A 487 19.19 -26.31 -11.67
CA LEU A 487 19.65 -26.01 -10.31
C LEU A 487 19.03 -26.93 -9.25
N GLU A 488 17.84 -27.51 -9.51
CA GLU A 488 17.21 -28.52 -8.65
C GLU A 488 18.04 -29.80 -8.47
N ASN A 489 19.04 -30.03 -9.34
CA ASN A 489 20.00 -31.11 -9.16
C ASN A 489 20.92 -30.91 -7.94
N ILE A 490 20.99 -29.70 -7.38
CA ILE A 490 21.77 -29.41 -6.17
C ILE A 490 20.90 -29.74 -4.94
N PRO A 491 21.25 -30.75 -4.14
CA PRO A 491 20.40 -31.22 -3.06
C PRO A 491 20.29 -30.17 -1.94
N GLY A 492 19.06 -29.95 -1.47
CA GLY A 492 18.79 -29.07 -0.33
C GLY A 492 18.78 -27.57 -0.63
N VAL A 493 18.90 -27.18 -1.91
CA VAL A 493 18.87 -25.79 -2.34
C VAL A 493 17.50 -25.42 -2.88
N ILE A 494 17.09 -24.18 -2.62
CA ILE A 494 15.93 -23.54 -3.25
C ILE A 494 16.45 -22.54 -4.27
N ALA A 495 16.06 -22.71 -5.53
CA ALA A 495 16.44 -21.83 -6.63
C ALA A 495 15.17 -21.29 -7.31
N GLU A 496 14.89 -20.00 -7.15
CA GLU A 496 13.70 -19.37 -7.73
C GLU A 496 14.09 -18.29 -8.74
N PRO A 497 13.77 -18.47 -10.02
CA PRO A 497 14.05 -17.47 -11.03
C PRO A 497 13.11 -16.27 -10.93
N SER A 498 13.68 -15.08 -11.08
CA SER A 498 13.00 -13.79 -11.15
C SER A 498 13.80 -12.83 -12.04
N GLN A 499 13.55 -11.53 -11.92
CA GLN A 499 14.24 -10.48 -12.66
C GLN A 499 14.83 -9.43 -11.70
N PRO A 500 15.97 -8.79 -12.03
CA PRO A 500 16.67 -7.89 -11.10
C PRO A 500 15.81 -6.74 -10.56
N ILE A 501 15.06 -6.02 -11.41
CA ILE A 501 14.20 -4.90 -10.97
C ILE A 501 12.94 -5.43 -10.32
N GLN A 502 12.29 -6.46 -10.89
CA GLN A 502 11.08 -7.07 -10.31
C GLN A 502 11.32 -7.59 -8.89
N MET A 503 12.40 -8.35 -8.67
CA MET A 503 12.79 -8.89 -7.37
C MET A 503 12.95 -7.77 -6.34
N ARG A 504 13.69 -6.70 -6.70
CA ARG A 504 13.91 -5.55 -5.82
C ARG A 504 12.66 -4.70 -5.59
N PHE A 505 11.79 -4.61 -6.59
CA PHE A 505 10.52 -3.93 -6.47
C PHE A 505 9.58 -4.65 -5.50
N ASN A 506 9.44 -5.98 -5.64
CA ASN A 506 8.63 -6.81 -4.75
C ASN A 506 9.11 -6.71 -3.29
N GLU A 507 10.43 -6.82 -3.09
CA GLU A 507 11.08 -6.73 -1.78
C GLU A 507 10.84 -5.37 -1.12
N LEU A 508 11.07 -4.26 -1.84
CA LEU A 508 10.84 -2.91 -1.31
C LEU A 508 9.37 -2.60 -1.03
N MET A 509 8.45 -3.21 -1.79
CA MET A 509 7.02 -2.96 -1.66
C MET A 509 6.38 -3.73 -0.53
N THR A 510 6.70 -5.02 -0.39
CA THR A 510 5.96 -5.94 0.48
C THR A 510 6.84 -6.63 1.51
N GLY A 511 8.17 -6.48 1.40
CA GLY A 511 9.15 -7.22 2.19
C GLY A 511 9.29 -8.68 1.77
N ILE A 512 8.68 -9.08 0.64
CA ILE A 512 8.74 -10.44 0.08
C ILE A 512 9.15 -10.32 -1.39
N ARG A 513 9.99 -11.25 -1.86
CA ARG A 513 10.56 -11.22 -3.22
C ARG A 513 9.66 -11.85 -4.28
N GLN A 514 8.85 -12.84 -3.88
CA GLN A 514 7.93 -13.56 -4.76
C GLN A 514 6.60 -12.81 -5.00
N ASP A 515 5.84 -13.25 -6.00
CA ASP A 515 4.58 -12.62 -6.42
C ASP A 515 3.48 -12.68 -5.36
N VAL A 516 3.38 -13.79 -4.60
CA VAL A 516 2.38 -14.00 -3.56
C VAL A 516 3.02 -14.46 -2.27
N ALA A 517 2.51 -13.95 -1.15
CA ALA A 517 2.91 -14.39 0.18
C ALA A 517 1.72 -14.61 1.10
N ILE A 518 1.61 -15.79 1.69
CA ILE A 518 0.64 -16.09 2.74
C ILE A 518 1.32 -15.83 4.08
N LYS A 519 1.03 -14.67 4.68
CA LYS A 519 1.53 -14.27 5.98
C LYS A 519 0.69 -14.91 7.09
N ILE A 520 1.32 -15.57 8.04
CA ILE A 520 0.70 -16.14 9.23
C ILE A 520 1.19 -15.33 10.43
N PHE A 521 0.26 -14.70 11.14
CA PHE A 521 0.55 -13.93 12.35
C PHE A 521 0.26 -14.76 13.60
N GLY A 522 1.08 -14.59 14.64
CA GLY A 522 0.93 -15.30 15.91
C GLY A 522 2.06 -15.01 16.89
N GLU A 523 1.94 -15.47 18.14
CA GLU A 523 2.88 -15.12 19.21
C GLU A 523 4.07 -16.08 19.34
N ASN A 524 3.85 -17.38 19.09
CA ASN A 524 4.83 -18.44 19.29
C ASN A 524 5.46 -18.88 17.94
N LEU A 525 6.80 -18.86 17.85
CA LEU A 525 7.54 -19.16 16.63
C LEU A 525 7.43 -20.62 16.19
N ASP A 526 7.50 -21.58 17.12
CA ASP A 526 7.41 -23.02 16.81
C ASP A 526 6.05 -23.38 16.19
N SER A 527 5.00 -22.74 16.70
CA SER A 527 3.64 -22.85 16.17
C SER A 527 3.56 -22.27 14.77
N LEU A 528 4.14 -21.08 14.55
CA LEU A 528 4.21 -20.43 13.24
C LEU A 528 4.91 -21.32 12.20
N VAL A 529 6.08 -21.90 12.52
CA VAL A 529 6.81 -22.83 11.65
C VAL A 529 5.95 -24.04 11.29
N THR A 530 5.33 -24.66 12.29
CA THR A 530 4.46 -25.83 12.08
C THR A 530 3.27 -25.51 11.16
N TYR A 531 2.65 -24.34 11.31
CA TYR A 531 1.54 -23.93 10.44
C TYR A 531 2.01 -23.55 9.04
N ALA A 532 3.18 -22.92 8.91
CA ALA A 532 3.75 -22.57 7.62
C ALA A 532 4.06 -23.81 6.78
N ASP A 533 4.68 -24.85 7.36
CA ASP A 533 4.91 -26.13 6.66
C ASP A 533 3.61 -26.83 6.26
N ARG A 534 2.56 -26.77 7.11
CA ARG A 534 1.23 -27.30 6.76
C ARG A 534 0.59 -26.53 5.61
N VAL A 535 0.72 -25.21 5.60
CA VAL A 535 0.23 -24.34 4.51
C VAL A 535 0.97 -24.65 3.22
N ALA A 536 2.29 -24.73 3.23
CA ALA A 536 3.11 -25.07 2.07
C ALA A 536 2.69 -26.42 1.45
N LYS A 537 2.53 -27.47 2.27
CA LYS A 537 2.05 -28.79 1.81
C LYS A 537 0.62 -28.74 1.26
N ALA A 538 -0.24 -27.90 1.83
CA ALA A 538 -1.64 -27.79 1.39
C ALA A 538 -1.76 -27.10 0.02
N ILE A 539 -0.94 -26.07 -0.25
CA ILE A 539 -1.01 -25.28 -1.47
C ILE A 539 -0.19 -25.87 -2.62
N HIS A 540 0.83 -26.70 -2.36
CA HIS A 540 1.69 -27.31 -3.39
C HIS A 540 0.93 -28.08 -4.49
N SER A 541 -0.26 -28.62 -4.18
CA SER A 541 -1.10 -29.33 -5.15
C SER A 541 -2.02 -28.43 -5.99
N ILE A 542 -1.89 -27.10 -5.90
CA ILE A 542 -2.66 -26.16 -6.72
C ILE A 542 -1.89 -25.93 -8.03
N GLU A 543 -2.58 -26.06 -9.15
CA GLU A 543 -2.01 -25.76 -10.46
C GLU A 543 -1.63 -24.28 -10.58
N GLY A 544 -0.44 -24.01 -11.11
CA GLY A 544 0.08 -22.65 -11.31
C GLY A 544 0.82 -22.03 -10.12
N ILE A 545 1.05 -22.78 -9.05
CA ILE A 545 1.93 -22.38 -7.92
C ILE A 545 3.32 -23.00 -8.12
N THR A 546 4.38 -22.19 -8.11
CA THR A 546 5.77 -22.69 -8.03
C THR A 546 6.03 -23.32 -6.67
N GLN A 547 7.16 -24.01 -6.46
CA GLN A 547 7.43 -24.70 -5.20
C GLN A 547 7.25 -23.75 -4.00
N PRO A 548 6.27 -23.99 -3.10
CA PRO A 548 6.03 -23.08 -2.00
C PRO A 548 7.21 -23.00 -1.05
N GLN A 549 7.66 -21.79 -0.78
CA GLN A 549 8.80 -21.52 0.08
C GLN A 549 8.32 -21.04 1.44
N VAL A 550 8.81 -21.69 2.49
CA VAL A 550 8.54 -21.30 3.87
C VAL A 550 9.71 -20.45 4.34
N GLU A 551 9.43 -19.25 4.84
CA GLU A 551 10.41 -18.44 5.54
C GLU A 551 10.97 -19.25 6.73
N ARG A 552 12.26 -19.58 6.69
CA ARG A 552 12.89 -20.34 7.77
C ARG A 552 13.31 -19.40 8.89
N VAL A 553 12.64 -19.49 10.03
CA VAL A 553 12.87 -18.64 11.21
C VAL A 553 13.57 -19.39 12.34
N ASP A 554 13.74 -20.70 12.22
CA ASP A 554 14.36 -21.62 13.17
C ASP A 554 15.48 -22.43 12.50
N GLY A 555 16.22 -23.20 13.30
CA GLY A 555 17.25 -24.11 12.77
C GLY A 555 18.67 -23.56 12.78
N LEU A 556 18.93 -22.34 13.27
CA LEU A 556 20.28 -21.78 13.33
C LEU A 556 21.09 -22.46 14.45
N PRO A 557 22.18 -23.18 14.15
CA PRO A 557 23.05 -23.73 15.19
C PRO A 557 23.88 -22.60 15.83
N GLN A 558 23.79 -22.46 17.15
CA GLN A 558 24.54 -21.47 17.91
C GLN A 558 25.31 -22.13 19.05
N ILE A 559 26.52 -21.63 19.34
CA ILE A 559 27.23 -21.92 20.59
C ILE A 559 26.63 -20.99 21.64
N THR A 560 25.86 -21.55 22.58
CA THR A 560 25.24 -20.78 23.66
C THR A 560 26.08 -20.86 24.93
N VAL A 561 26.40 -19.72 25.52
CA VAL A 561 27.04 -19.59 26.83
C VAL A 561 25.98 -19.26 27.87
N GLU A 562 25.55 -20.25 28.65
CA GLU A 562 24.54 -20.08 29.69
C GLU A 562 25.21 -19.82 31.04
N TYR A 563 25.18 -18.56 31.47
CA TYR A 563 25.82 -18.13 32.72
C TYR A 563 25.17 -18.72 33.98
N ASP A 564 25.98 -19.30 34.86
CA ASP A 564 25.57 -19.66 36.21
C ASP A 564 25.78 -18.45 37.14
N ARG A 565 24.69 -17.72 37.39
CA ARG A 565 24.70 -16.50 38.22
C ARG A 565 25.18 -16.76 39.65
N ALA A 566 24.94 -17.95 40.21
CA ALA A 566 25.38 -18.27 41.56
C ALA A 566 26.91 -18.43 41.62
N ARG A 567 27.49 -19.11 40.63
CA ARG A 567 28.95 -19.25 40.53
C ARG A 567 29.65 -17.94 40.19
N LEU A 568 29.11 -17.15 39.26
CA LEU A 568 29.65 -15.81 38.95
C LEU A 568 29.69 -14.92 40.20
N ALA A 569 28.63 -14.91 41.01
CA ALA A 569 28.59 -14.18 42.26
C ALA A 569 29.62 -14.69 43.27
N GLY A 570 29.81 -16.02 43.37
CA GLY A 570 30.82 -16.63 44.23
C GLY A 570 32.26 -16.23 43.87
N TYR A 571 32.54 -15.97 42.59
CA TYR A 571 33.83 -15.48 42.10
C TYR A 571 33.92 -13.95 42.02
N GLY A 572 32.84 -13.21 42.34
CA GLY A 572 32.80 -11.74 42.28
C GLY A 572 32.86 -11.16 40.86
N LEU A 573 32.42 -11.92 39.86
CA LEU A 573 32.42 -11.55 38.44
C LEU A 573 31.08 -10.94 38.01
N ASN A 574 31.14 -9.89 37.21
CA ASN A 574 29.95 -9.39 36.50
C ASN A 574 29.84 -10.06 35.13
N ILE A 575 28.61 -10.16 34.62
CA ILE A 575 28.35 -10.70 33.27
C ILE A 575 29.00 -9.81 32.19
N GLU A 576 29.07 -8.50 32.42
CA GLU A 576 29.72 -7.54 31.52
C GLU A 576 31.21 -7.87 31.33
N ASP A 577 31.94 -8.12 32.42
CA ASP A 577 33.37 -8.46 32.38
C ASP A 577 33.62 -9.73 31.56
N VAL A 578 32.76 -10.75 31.73
CA VAL A 578 32.83 -12.02 31.00
C VAL A 578 32.47 -11.82 29.52
N ASN A 579 31.43 -11.05 29.23
CA ASN A 579 31.02 -10.74 27.86
C ASN A 579 32.12 -9.99 27.11
N HIS A 580 32.78 -9.02 27.75
CA HIS A 580 33.88 -8.27 27.16
C HIS A 580 35.04 -9.21 26.78
N VAL A 581 35.40 -10.14 27.66
CA VAL A 581 36.44 -11.13 27.37
C VAL A 581 36.06 -12.00 26.16
N ILE A 582 34.80 -12.44 26.07
CA ILE A 582 34.30 -13.24 24.94
C ILE A 582 34.29 -12.42 23.63
N SER A 583 33.81 -11.17 23.66
CA SER A 583 33.75 -10.31 22.47
C SER A 583 35.15 -9.96 21.96
N THR A 584 36.07 -9.57 22.86
CA THR A 584 37.46 -9.31 22.49
C THR A 584 38.13 -10.59 21.96
N ALA A 585 37.90 -11.75 22.59
CA ALA A 585 38.53 -13.00 22.19
C ALA A 585 38.09 -13.53 20.82
N PHE A 586 36.78 -13.52 20.52
CA PHE A 586 36.23 -14.17 19.32
C PHE A 586 35.81 -13.18 18.22
N ALA A 587 35.04 -12.14 18.56
CA ALA A 587 34.55 -11.17 17.57
C ALA A 587 35.67 -10.24 17.09
N GLY A 588 36.63 -9.94 17.96
CA GLY A 588 37.73 -9.03 17.69
C GLY A 588 37.31 -7.60 17.99
N GLU A 589 37.68 -7.09 19.17
CA GLU A 589 37.28 -5.75 19.59
C GLU A 589 38.26 -4.70 19.11
N VAL A 590 37.74 -3.55 18.66
CA VAL A 590 38.54 -2.45 18.10
C VAL A 590 39.17 -1.64 19.24
N ALA A 591 40.48 -1.80 19.44
CA ALA A 591 41.25 -1.05 20.43
C ALA A 591 41.67 0.35 19.94
N GLY A 592 41.74 0.56 18.63
CA GLY A 592 42.08 1.83 18.02
C GLY A 592 42.08 1.78 16.49
N ALA A 593 42.69 2.76 15.84
CA ALA A 593 42.82 2.78 14.38
C ALA A 593 44.26 3.09 13.95
N VAL A 594 44.70 2.46 12.86
CA VAL A 594 45.97 2.72 12.19
C VAL A 594 45.70 3.50 10.91
N TYR A 595 46.41 4.61 10.73
CA TYR A 595 46.24 5.48 9.56
C TYR A 595 47.39 5.27 8.56
N GLU A 596 47.03 4.81 7.36
CA GLU A 596 47.93 4.73 6.20
C GLU A 596 47.60 5.87 5.23
N ASN A 597 48.27 7.01 5.41
CA ASN A 597 47.91 8.27 4.75
C ASN A 597 46.47 8.67 5.10
N GLU A 598 45.58 8.67 4.10
CA GLU A 598 44.15 8.97 4.27
C GLU A 598 43.29 7.71 4.52
N ARG A 599 43.88 6.51 4.50
CA ARG A 599 43.17 5.25 4.74
C ARG A 599 43.18 4.94 6.23
N LYS A 600 42.04 4.51 6.76
CA LYS A 600 41.87 4.11 8.15
C LYS A 600 41.65 2.60 8.20
N PHE A 601 42.40 1.89 9.03
CA PHE A 601 42.23 0.47 9.32
C PHE A 601 42.05 0.27 10.81
N ASP A 602 41.19 -0.65 11.21
CA ASP A 602 40.95 -0.92 12.63
C ASP A 602 42.10 -1.75 13.21
N LEU A 603 42.51 -1.40 14.43
CA LEU A 603 43.43 -2.17 15.27
C LEU A 603 42.59 -3.01 16.22
N VAL A 604 42.57 -4.32 15.99
CA VAL A 604 41.70 -5.26 16.70
C VAL A 604 42.52 -6.22 17.55
N VAL A 605 41.95 -6.58 18.70
CA VAL A 605 42.48 -7.62 19.59
C VAL A 605 41.61 -8.84 19.43
N ARG A 606 42.21 -10.00 19.14
CA ARG A 606 41.48 -11.26 18.94
C ARG A 606 42.37 -12.45 19.32
N LEU A 607 41.77 -13.59 19.70
CA LEU A 607 42.54 -14.83 19.87
C LEU A 607 43.16 -15.25 18.53
N ASP A 608 44.33 -15.87 18.58
CA ASP A 608 44.92 -16.48 17.40
C ASP A 608 43.98 -17.52 16.77
N SER A 609 44.04 -17.66 15.45
CA SER A 609 43.16 -18.54 14.69
C SER A 609 43.16 -19.99 15.17
N ALA A 610 44.27 -20.48 15.74
CA ALA A 610 44.37 -21.83 16.28
C ALA A 610 43.52 -22.09 17.55
N HIS A 611 43.13 -21.04 18.27
CA HIS A 611 42.46 -21.12 19.58
C HIS A 611 41.03 -20.54 19.55
N ARG A 612 40.35 -20.56 18.40
CA ARG A 612 39.00 -19.99 18.25
C ARG A 612 38.09 -20.72 17.26
N THR A 613 38.38 -21.99 16.95
CA THR A 613 37.64 -22.75 15.92
C THR A 613 36.66 -23.75 16.51
N SER A 614 36.89 -24.17 17.75
CA SER A 614 36.15 -25.23 18.41
C SER A 614 35.31 -24.70 19.58
N ILE A 615 34.33 -25.49 20.01
CA ILE A 615 33.55 -25.18 21.21
C ILE A 615 34.39 -25.34 22.48
N GLU A 616 35.38 -26.23 22.43
CA GLU A 616 36.37 -26.44 23.49
C GLU A 616 37.15 -25.15 23.75
N ASP A 617 37.57 -24.43 22.70
CA ASP A 617 38.25 -23.13 22.82
C ASP A 617 37.42 -22.12 23.62
N VAL A 618 36.11 -22.06 23.37
CA VAL A 618 35.16 -21.21 24.12
C VAL A 618 35.09 -21.66 25.59
N SER A 619 35.02 -22.97 25.83
CA SER A 619 34.91 -23.54 27.18
C SER A 619 36.17 -23.34 28.05
N SER A 620 37.34 -23.33 27.40
CA SER A 620 38.65 -23.15 28.03
C SER A 620 39.10 -21.70 28.13
N LEU A 621 38.32 -20.75 27.61
CA LEU A 621 38.63 -19.32 27.65
C LEU A 621 38.84 -18.86 29.10
N PHE A 622 39.98 -18.24 29.38
CA PHE A 622 40.30 -17.73 30.72
C PHE A 622 39.64 -16.37 30.98
N VAL A 623 38.95 -16.27 32.11
CA VAL A 623 38.32 -15.05 32.63
C VAL A 623 39.12 -14.56 33.85
N PRO A 624 39.54 -13.28 33.88
CA PRO A 624 40.29 -12.73 35.00
C PRO A 624 39.42 -12.40 36.21
N LEU A 625 39.93 -12.66 37.40
CA LEU A 625 39.33 -12.32 38.69
C LEU A 625 39.99 -11.05 39.27
N LYS A 626 39.28 -10.33 40.13
CA LYS A 626 39.80 -9.12 40.80
C LYS A 626 41.02 -9.35 41.69
N ASN A 627 41.24 -10.60 42.12
CA ASN A 627 42.40 -11.00 42.92
C ASN A 627 43.64 -11.35 42.07
N GLY A 628 43.59 -11.17 40.75
CA GLY A 628 44.68 -11.45 39.82
C GLY A 628 44.74 -12.91 39.33
N ASN A 629 43.89 -13.81 39.85
CA ASN A 629 43.80 -15.18 39.35
C ASN A 629 42.92 -15.27 38.10
N GLN A 630 43.06 -16.34 37.31
CA GLN A 630 42.23 -16.60 36.12
C GLN A 630 41.52 -17.95 36.25
N ILE A 631 40.26 -18.03 35.81
CA ILE A 631 39.47 -19.27 35.79
C ILE A 631 38.92 -19.54 34.39
N PRO A 632 38.75 -20.80 33.97
CA PRO A 632 38.14 -21.10 32.68
C PRO A 632 36.64 -20.79 32.68
N LEU A 633 36.10 -20.37 31.54
CA LEU A 633 34.69 -20.00 31.36
C LEU A 633 33.72 -21.11 31.78
N SER A 634 34.09 -22.37 31.54
CA SER A 634 33.33 -23.56 31.95
C SER A 634 33.06 -23.67 33.46
N GLN A 635 33.82 -22.98 34.33
CA GLN A 635 33.52 -22.96 35.76
C GLN A 635 32.31 -22.07 36.10
N VAL A 636 32.02 -21.06 35.29
CA VAL A 636 30.99 -20.03 35.54
C VAL A 636 29.86 -20.02 34.51
N ALA A 637 29.96 -20.82 33.45
CA ALA A 637 28.93 -20.96 32.43
C ALA A 637 28.85 -22.40 31.91
N THR A 638 27.67 -22.78 31.41
CA THR A 638 27.47 -24.01 30.62
C THR A 638 27.54 -23.63 29.14
N ILE A 639 28.49 -24.23 28.41
CA ILE A 639 28.68 -23.98 26.97
C ILE A 639 28.15 -25.21 26.21
N GLY A 640 27.31 -24.99 25.19
CA GLY A 640 26.80 -26.08 24.36
C GLY A 640 26.20 -25.60 23.04
N PHE A 641 26.07 -26.52 22.08
CA PHE A 641 25.31 -26.27 20.85
C PHE A 641 23.82 -26.27 21.17
N LYS A 642 23.14 -25.19 20.79
CA LYS A 642 21.69 -25.10 20.82
C LYS A 642 21.19 -24.59 19.49
N THR A 643 19.98 -25.00 19.11
CA THR A 643 19.30 -24.41 17.96
C THR A 643 18.60 -23.14 18.42
N GLY A 644 18.87 -22.03 17.73
CA GLY A 644 18.23 -20.73 17.95
C GLY A 644 17.34 -20.32 16.78
N PRO A 645 16.53 -19.26 16.96
CA PRO A 645 15.85 -18.63 15.84
C PRO A 645 16.87 -17.94 14.93
N ALA A 646 16.80 -18.21 13.62
CA ALA A 646 17.64 -17.54 12.62
C ALA A 646 17.26 -16.07 12.46
N GLN A 647 15.95 -15.79 12.47
CA GLN A 647 15.39 -14.46 12.28
C GLN A 647 14.05 -14.33 13.01
N ILE A 648 13.75 -13.13 13.52
CA ILE A 648 12.43 -12.81 14.08
C ILE A 648 11.78 -11.72 13.23
N SER A 649 10.95 -12.14 12.29
CA SER A 649 10.21 -11.24 11.41
C SER A 649 8.98 -10.65 12.12
N ARG A 650 8.84 -9.33 12.04
CA ARG A 650 7.70 -8.59 12.63
C ARG A 650 7.09 -7.63 11.63
N GLU A 651 5.77 -7.51 11.66
CA GLU A 651 5.02 -6.53 10.88
C GLU A 651 3.95 -5.90 11.78
N ALA A 652 3.91 -4.56 11.82
CA ALA A 652 3.06 -3.79 12.74
C ALA A 652 3.15 -4.23 14.22
N GLY A 653 4.36 -4.59 14.68
CA GLY A 653 4.64 -5.03 16.05
C GLY A 653 4.30 -6.50 16.37
N LYS A 654 3.73 -7.25 15.41
CA LYS A 654 3.37 -8.67 15.59
C LYS A 654 4.39 -9.57 14.91
N ARG A 655 4.71 -10.71 15.52
CA ARG A 655 5.53 -11.75 14.87
C ARG A 655 4.73 -12.36 13.72
N ARG A 656 5.44 -12.64 12.62
CA ARG A 656 4.89 -13.28 11.44
C ARG A 656 5.88 -14.25 10.83
N ILE A 657 5.35 -15.24 10.14
CA ILE A 657 6.07 -16.08 9.18
C ILE A 657 5.31 -16.00 7.86
N TYR A 658 5.96 -16.09 6.71
CA TYR A 658 5.25 -16.21 5.45
C TYR A 658 5.57 -17.52 4.72
N VAL A 659 4.61 -17.93 3.89
CA VAL A 659 4.79 -18.93 2.84
C VAL A 659 4.65 -18.21 1.51
N SER A 660 5.71 -18.12 0.72
CA SER A 660 5.73 -17.42 -0.55
C SER A 660 5.82 -18.38 -1.74
N PHE A 661 5.36 -17.91 -2.90
CA PHE A 661 5.45 -18.63 -4.18
C PHE A 661 5.23 -17.66 -5.33
N ASN A 662 5.76 -18.00 -6.51
CA ASN A 662 5.46 -17.31 -7.75
C ASN A 662 4.29 -18.00 -8.46
N VAL A 663 3.60 -17.25 -9.31
CA VAL A 663 2.47 -17.77 -10.09
C VAL A 663 2.93 -17.95 -11.53
N SER A 664 2.82 -19.18 -12.06
CA SER A 664 3.19 -19.49 -13.45
C SER A 664 2.02 -20.12 -14.19
N GLY A 665 1.80 -19.72 -15.44
CA GLY A 665 0.75 -20.26 -16.32
C GLY A 665 -0.71 -19.93 -15.93
N ARG A 666 -0.94 -19.15 -14.86
CA ARG A 666 -2.27 -18.72 -14.38
C ARG A 666 -2.22 -17.28 -13.84
N ASP A 667 -3.38 -16.68 -13.56
CA ASP A 667 -3.46 -15.34 -12.98
C ASP A 667 -3.39 -15.34 -11.44
N VAL A 668 -2.81 -14.28 -10.87
CA VAL A 668 -2.58 -14.14 -9.43
C VAL A 668 -3.89 -14.19 -8.62
N SER A 669 -4.94 -13.53 -9.10
CA SER A 669 -6.21 -13.45 -8.39
C SER A 669 -6.88 -14.83 -8.24
N SER A 670 -6.99 -15.59 -9.32
CA SER A 670 -7.61 -16.93 -9.31
C SER A 670 -6.85 -17.89 -8.41
N VAL A 671 -5.51 -17.89 -8.48
CA VAL A 671 -4.68 -18.75 -7.64
C VAL A 671 -4.85 -18.40 -6.16
N VAL A 672 -4.83 -17.13 -5.79
CA VAL A 672 -5.02 -16.72 -4.38
C VAL A 672 -6.43 -17.04 -3.88
N ASN A 673 -7.47 -16.88 -4.70
CA ASN A 673 -8.83 -17.25 -4.33
C ASN A 673 -8.97 -18.77 -4.08
N GLU A 674 -8.31 -19.59 -4.92
CA GLU A 674 -8.26 -21.04 -4.73
C GLU A 674 -7.48 -21.43 -3.46
N VAL A 675 -6.33 -20.77 -3.21
CA VAL A 675 -5.55 -20.90 -1.98
C VAL A 675 -6.41 -20.58 -0.75
N GLN A 676 -7.12 -19.45 -0.76
CA GLN A 676 -7.98 -19.01 0.34
C GLN A 676 -9.06 -20.06 0.67
N GLN A 677 -9.71 -20.61 -0.36
CA GLN A 677 -10.72 -21.66 -0.20
C GLN A 677 -10.11 -22.95 0.38
N LYS A 678 -8.96 -23.37 -0.14
CA LYS A 678 -8.28 -24.60 0.28
C LYS A 678 -7.76 -24.50 1.72
N LEU A 679 -7.21 -23.36 2.11
CA LEU A 679 -6.72 -23.12 3.46
C LEU A 679 -7.85 -23.05 4.49
N ALA A 680 -8.96 -22.37 4.16
CA ALA A 680 -10.14 -22.30 5.04
C ALA A 680 -10.73 -23.70 5.34
N GLY A 681 -10.63 -24.64 4.39
CA GLY A 681 -11.10 -26.02 4.55
C GLY A 681 -10.11 -26.96 5.27
N LYS A 682 -8.82 -26.87 4.96
CA LYS A 682 -7.81 -27.86 5.40
C LYS A 682 -6.96 -27.46 6.61
N VAL A 683 -6.72 -26.16 6.83
CA VAL A 683 -5.79 -25.69 7.89
C VAL A 683 -6.53 -24.74 8.84
N LYS A 684 -6.94 -25.27 10.00
CA LYS A 684 -7.56 -24.47 11.06
C LYS A 684 -6.49 -23.89 11.98
N LEU A 685 -6.42 -22.56 12.06
CA LEU A 685 -5.51 -21.84 12.96
C LEU A 685 -6.10 -21.75 14.39
N PRO A 686 -5.25 -21.73 15.43
CA PRO A 686 -5.68 -21.55 16.82
C PRO A 686 -6.03 -20.08 17.10
N THR A 687 -6.66 -19.83 18.26
CA THR A 687 -7.03 -18.46 18.67
C THR A 687 -5.80 -17.55 18.75
N GLY A 688 -5.91 -16.34 18.21
CA GLY A 688 -4.81 -15.37 18.14
C GLY A 688 -3.95 -15.47 16.88
N TYR A 689 -4.18 -16.47 16.02
CA TYR A 689 -3.48 -16.65 14.74
C TYR A 689 -4.42 -16.35 13.58
N TYR A 690 -3.90 -15.69 12.55
CA TYR A 690 -4.66 -15.34 11.36
C TYR A 690 -3.79 -15.26 10.11
N TYR A 691 -4.41 -15.45 8.95
CA TYR A 691 -3.80 -15.29 7.65
C TYR A 691 -3.92 -13.84 7.15
N SER A 692 -2.90 -13.39 6.43
CA SER A 692 -2.97 -12.24 5.53
C SER A 692 -2.28 -12.60 4.22
N TYR A 693 -2.70 -12.00 3.12
CA TYR A 693 -2.13 -12.27 1.79
C TYR A 693 -1.41 -11.01 1.31
N GLY A 694 -0.10 -11.13 1.13
CA GLY A 694 0.79 -10.09 0.65
C GLY A 694 1.30 -10.38 -0.77
N GLY A 695 2.27 -9.58 -1.21
CA GLY A 695 2.83 -9.64 -2.57
C GLY A 695 2.09 -8.73 -3.54
N THR A 696 2.18 -9.02 -4.84
CA THR A 696 1.50 -8.27 -5.91
C THR A 696 -0.02 -8.30 -5.76
N PHE A 697 -0.56 -9.37 -5.16
CA PHE A 697 -1.99 -9.52 -4.88
C PHE A 697 -2.54 -8.44 -3.93
N GLU A 698 -1.78 -8.02 -2.92
CA GLU A 698 -2.20 -6.94 -2.01
C GLU A 698 -2.40 -5.62 -2.77
N ASN A 699 -1.50 -5.33 -3.71
CA ASN A 699 -1.59 -4.14 -4.56
C ASN A 699 -2.74 -4.25 -5.55
N LEU A 700 -2.97 -5.44 -6.12
CA LEU A 700 -4.14 -5.71 -6.94
C LEU A 700 -5.43 -5.45 -6.17
N GLN A 701 -5.56 -5.92 -4.93
CA GLN A 701 -6.75 -5.67 -4.10
C GLN A 701 -6.95 -4.17 -3.81
N LYS A 702 -5.90 -3.46 -3.39
CA LYS A 702 -5.97 -2.01 -3.13
C LYS A 702 -6.36 -1.22 -4.38
N ALA A 703 -5.72 -1.51 -5.51
CA ALA A 703 -5.98 -0.84 -6.77
C ALA A 703 -7.38 -1.17 -7.32
N SER A 704 -7.83 -2.43 -7.21
CA SER A 704 -9.18 -2.84 -7.61
C SER A 704 -10.25 -2.16 -6.76
N ALA A 705 -10.08 -2.11 -5.44
CA ALA A 705 -10.99 -1.40 -4.54
C ALA A 705 -11.07 0.10 -4.87
N ARG A 706 -9.95 0.70 -5.30
CA ARG A 706 -9.94 2.09 -5.76
C ARG A 706 -10.65 2.26 -7.11
N LEU A 707 -10.40 1.38 -8.07
CA LEU A 707 -11.08 1.39 -9.37
C LEU A 707 -12.60 1.23 -9.23
N MET A 708 -13.08 0.44 -8.26
CA MET A 708 -14.51 0.34 -7.93
C MET A 708 -15.14 1.69 -7.55
N ILE A 709 -14.34 2.67 -7.10
CA ILE A 709 -14.80 4.03 -6.79
C ILE A 709 -14.54 4.97 -7.99
N VAL A 710 -13.36 4.87 -8.59
CA VAL A 710 -12.90 5.76 -9.67
C VAL A 710 -13.70 5.59 -10.95
N VAL A 711 -14.05 4.36 -11.34
CA VAL A 711 -14.81 4.09 -12.56
C VAL A 711 -16.24 4.66 -12.48
N PRO A 712 -17.05 4.41 -11.42
CA PRO A 712 -18.35 5.06 -11.29
C PRO A 712 -18.28 6.58 -11.24
N LEU A 713 -17.26 7.15 -10.59
CA LEU A 713 -17.05 8.60 -10.58
C LEU A 713 -16.79 9.15 -11.99
N ALA A 714 -15.95 8.49 -12.78
CA ALA A 714 -15.71 8.85 -14.17
C ALA A 714 -17.01 8.79 -14.99
N LEU A 715 -17.79 7.72 -14.85
CA LEU A 715 -19.09 7.57 -15.51
C LEU A 715 -20.09 8.68 -15.12
N LEU A 716 -20.15 9.04 -13.84
CA LEU A 716 -21.00 10.13 -13.36
C LEU A 716 -20.58 11.47 -13.96
N LEU A 717 -19.28 11.76 -13.98
CA LEU A 717 -18.74 12.98 -14.58
C LEU A 717 -19.01 13.04 -16.09
N ILE A 718 -18.87 11.92 -16.83
CA ILE A 718 -19.25 11.84 -18.24
C ILE A 718 -20.74 12.17 -18.40
N PHE A 719 -21.62 11.53 -17.62
CA PHE A 719 -23.06 11.74 -17.70
C PHE A 719 -23.44 13.20 -17.41
N PHE A 720 -22.82 13.80 -16.39
CA PHE A 720 -23.03 15.20 -16.04
C PHE A 720 -22.59 16.15 -17.16
N MET A 721 -21.44 15.90 -17.79
CA MET A 721 -20.96 16.67 -18.94
C MET A 721 -21.88 16.53 -20.16
N LEU A 722 -22.39 15.32 -20.42
CA LEU A 722 -23.39 15.09 -21.47
C LEU A 722 -24.69 15.85 -21.20
N TYR A 723 -25.17 15.85 -19.95
CA TYR A 723 -26.35 16.59 -19.55
C TYR A 723 -26.19 18.10 -19.77
N ILE A 724 -25.04 18.68 -19.38
CA ILE A 724 -24.74 20.11 -19.63
C ILE A 724 -24.71 20.40 -21.13
N THR A 725 -24.13 19.52 -21.93
CA THR A 725 -23.93 19.74 -23.36
C THR A 725 -25.26 19.76 -24.13
N PHE A 726 -26.18 18.84 -23.84
CA PHE A 726 -27.45 18.70 -24.58
C PHE A 726 -28.64 19.38 -23.90
N GLY A 727 -28.53 19.75 -22.62
CA GLY A 727 -29.66 20.29 -21.84
C GLY A 727 -30.85 19.34 -21.71
N SER A 728 -30.65 18.06 -22.01
CA SER A 728 -31.70 17.04 -22.11
C SER A 728 -31.23 15.73 -21.50
N PHE A 729 -31.89 15.30 -20.43
CA PHE A 729 -31.61 14.02 -19.77
C PHE A 729 -31.79 12.83 -20.73
N LYS A 730 -32.76 12.91 -21.65
CA LYS A 730 -33.04 11.83 -22.61
C LYS A 730 -31.88 11.63 -23.59
N GLU A 731 -31.35 12.72 -24.13
CA GLU A 731 -30.23 12.67 -25.09
C GLU A 731 -28.93 12.27 -24.40
N ALA A 732 -28.69 12.78 -23.18
CA ALA A 732 -27.56 12.36 -22.36
C ALA A 732 -27.60 10.86 -22.03
N ALA A 733 -28.75 10.33 -21.60
CA ALA A 733 -28.93 8.91 -21.31
C ALA A 733 -28.77 8.04 -22.58
N LEU A 734 -29.26 8.51 -23.72
CA LEU A 734 -29.11 7.81 -24.99
C LEU A 734 -27.63 7.66 -25.39
N ILE A 735 -26.85 8.74 -25.33
CA ILE A 735 -25.41 8.72 -25.63
C ILE A 735 -24.66 7.87 -24.59
N PHE A 736 -25.06 7.96 -23.31
CA PHE A 736 -24.46 7.18 -22.23
C PHE A 736 -24.59 5.65 -22.43
N THR A 737 -25.63 5.18 -23.14
CA THR A 737 -25.75 3.74 -23.49
C THR A 737 -24.61 3.22 -24.36
N ALA A 738 -23.90 4.09 -25.09
CA ALA A 738 -22.73 3.70 -25.89
C ALA A 738 -21.56 3.23 -25.03
N ILE A 739 -21.50 3.61 -23.74
CA ILE A 739 -20.39 3.28 -22.84
C ILE A 739 -20.40 1.81 -22.42
N PRO A 740 -21.46 1.24 -21.80
CA PRO A 740 -21.49 -0.20 -21.53
C PRO A 740 -21.37 -1.04 -22.81
N MET A 741 -21.92 -0.52 -23.92
CA MET A 741 -21.86 -1.17 -25.22
C MET A 741 -20.43 -1.26 -25.78
N SER A 742 -19.58 -0.24 -25.58
CA SER A 742 -18.18 -0.30 -26.00
C SER A 742 -17.37 -1.28 -25.17
N ALA A 743 -17.70 -1.48 -23.89
CA ALA A 743 -17.02 -2.44 -23.02
C ALA A 743 -17.08 -3.88 -23.57
N ILE A 744 -18.14 -4.24 -24.31
CA ILE A 744 -18.32 -5.57 -24.91
C ILE A 744 -17.08 -5.96 -25.71
N GLY A 745 -16.66 -5.12 -26.66
CA GLY A 745 -15.50 -5.42 -27.50
C GLY A 745 -14.19 -5.46 -26.75
N GLY A 746 -14.03 -4.64 -25.71
CA GLY A 746 -12.84 -4.66 -24.86
C GLY A 746 -12.70 -5.99 -24.10
N VAL A 747 -13.79 -6.50 -23.53
CA VAL A 747 -13.81 -7.79 -22.82
C VAL A 747 -13.54 -8.96 -23.76
N PHE A 748 -14.20 -8.99 -24.93
CA PHE A 748 -13.95 -10.03 -25.92
C PHE A 748 -12.52 -9.99 -26.47
N ALA A 749 -11.94 -8.80 -26.65
CA ALA A 749 -10.55 -8.68 -27.13
C ALA A 749 -9.54 -9.21 -26.12
N LEU A 750 -9.74 -8.96 -24.82
CA LEU A 750 -8.93 -9.57 -23.76
C LEU A 750 -9.05 -11.10 -23.76
N LEU A 751 -10.27 -11.62 -23.86
CA LEU A 751 -10.52 -13.06 -23.90
C LEU A 751 -9.85 -13.74 -25.10
N ILE A 752 -9.99 -13.18 -26.31
CA ILE A 752 -9.41 -13.75 -27.54
C ILE A 752 -7.88 -13.74 -27.48
N ARG A 753 -7.29 -12.73 -26.83
CA ARG A 753 -5.84 -12.65 -26.62
C ARG A 753 -5.32 -13.44 -25.42
N GLY A 754 -6.21 -14.07 -24.65
CA GLY A 754 -5.84 -14.79 -23.43
C GLY A 754 -5.22 -13.88 -22.36
N MET A 755 -5.55 -12.59 -22.34
CA MET A 755 -5.02 -11.63 -21.38
C MET A 755 -5.97 -11.49 -20.18
N PRO A 756 -5.48 -11.61 -18.94
CA PRO A 756 -6.29 -11.33 -17.75
C PRO A 756 -6.62 -9.84 -17.63
N PHE A 757 -7.53 -9.51 -16.72
CA PHE A 757 -7.77 -8.13 -16.34
C PHE A 757 -6.59 -7.60 -15.52
N SER A 758 -6.00 -6.48 -15.97
CA SER A 758 -4.95 -5.75 -15.26
C SER A 758 -5.33 -4.29 -15.02
N ILE A 759 -4.60 -3.58 -14.15
CA ILE A 759 -4.83 -2.14 -13.95
C ILE A 759 -4.62 -1.36 -15.26
N SER A 760 -3.68 -1.78 -16.11
CA SER A 760 -3.50 -1.23 -17.47
C SER A 760 -4.74 -1.42 -18.34
N ALA A 761 -5.36 -2.60 -18.31
CA ALA A 761 -6.62 -2.85 -19.01
C ALA A 761 -7.76 -2.00 -18.46
N GLY A 762 -7.84 -1.82 -17.13
CA GLY A 762 -8.79 -0.93 -16.47
C GLY A 762 -8.69 0.52 -16.93
N VAL A 763 -7.47 1.06 -17.04
CA VAL A 763 -7.22 2.39 -17.62
C VAL A 763 -7.63 2.43 -19.10
N GLY A 764 -7.38 1.36 -19.85
CA GLY A 764 -7.88 1.21 -21.23
C GLY A 764 -9.40 1.30 -21.36
N PHE A 765 -10.16 0.69 -20.45
CA PHE A 765 -11.62 0.84 -20.42
C PHE A 765 -12.05 2.28 -20.12
N ILE A 766 -11.40 2.93 -19.15
CA ILE A 766 -11.67 4.33 -18.82
C ILE A 766 -11.44 5.21 -20.04
N ALA A 767 -10.28 5.06 -20.71
CA ALA A 767 -9.98 5.77 -21.95
C ALA A 767 -11.05 5.53 -23.02
N LEU A 768 -11.38 4.26 -23.29
CA LEU A 768 -12.41 3.84 -24.25
C LEU A 768 -13.77 4.52 -23.99
N PHE A 769 -14.19 4.68 -22.73
CA PHE A 769 -15.46 5.32 -22.40
C PHE A 769 -15.51 6.77 -22.87
N GLY A 770 -14.41 7.52 -22.74
CA GLY A 770 -14.32 8.89 -23.24
C GLY A 770 -14.47 8.96 -24.77
N VAL A 771 -13.77 8.09 -25.50
CA VAL A 771 -13.81 8.05 -26.97
C VAL A 771 -15.16 7.60 -27.50
N ALA A 772 -15.76 6.58 -26.90
CA ALA A 772 -17.05 6.04 -27.34
C ALA A 772 -18.16 7.10 -27.26
N VAL A 773 -18.09 7.98 -26.26
CA VAL A 773 -19.06 9.07 -26.07
C VAL A 773 -18.95 10.12 -27.18
N LEU A 774 -17.73 10.48 -27.61
CA LEU A 774 -17.52 11.46 -28.67
C LEU A 774 -18.25 11.12 -29.97
N ASN A 775 -18.14 9.87 -30.42
CA ASN A 775 -18.83 9.39 -31.62
C ASN A 775 -20.36 9.52 -31.49
N GLY A 776 -20.91 9.25 -30.30
CA GLY A 776 -22.33 9.42 -29.99
C GLY A 776 -22.78 10.89 -30.00
N ILE A 777 -21.97 11.80 -29.42
CA ILE A 777 -22.25 13.25 -29.37
C ILE A 777 -22.42 13.81 -30.79
N VAL A 778 -21.48 13.50 -31.68
CA VAL A 778 -21.47 14.04 -33.05
C VAL A 778 -22.68 13.55 -33.85
N LEU A 779 -23.08 12.28 -33.68
CA LEU A 779 -24.25 11.72 -34.37
C LEU A 779 -25.56 12.37 -33.89
N ILE A 780 -25.78 12.46 -32.58
CA ILE A 780 -27.00 13.05 -32.01
C ILE A 780 -27.08 14.55 -32.29
N SER A 781 -25.97 15.28 -32.20
CA SER A 781 -25.90 16.70 -32.59
C SER A 781 -26.39 16.93 -34.02
N THR A 782 -26.12 15.98 -34.93
CA THR A 782 -26.57 16.04 -36.32
C THR A 782 -28.05 15.75 -36.48
N PHE A 783 -28.60 14.80 -35.73
CA PHE A 783 -30.04 14.59 -35.69
C PHE A 783 -30.77 15.83 -35.16
N ASN A 784 -30.24 16.46 -34.12
CA ASN A 784 -30.80 17.70 -33.58
C ASN A 784 -30.70 18.87 -34.57
N GLN A 785 -29.62 18.93 -35.34
CA GLN A 785 -29.49 19.93 -36.39
C GLN A 785 -30.48 19.70 -37.53
N LEU A 786 -30.62 18.47 -38.04
CA LEU A 786 -31.59 18.12 -39.09
C LEU A 786 -33.03 18.37 -38.64
N GLN A 787 -33.32 18.19 -37.35
CA GLN A 787 -34.59 18.60 -36.74
C GLN A 787 -34.82 20.11 -36.83
N LYS A 788 -33.81 20.92 -36.47
CA LYS A 788 -33.89 22.39 -36.57
C LYS A 788 -33.99 22.89 -38.01
N ASP A 789 -33.37 22.17 -38.94
CA ASP A 789 -33.40 22.46 -40.39
C ASP A 789 -34.75 22.03 -41.05
N GLY A 790 -35.74 21.57 -40.28
CA GLY A 790 -37.12 21.33 -40.74
C GLY A 790 -37.44 19.89 -41.16
N MET A 791 -36.58 18.89 -40.92
CA MET A 791 -36.91 17.48 -41.16
C MET A 791 -37.67 16.88 -39.97
N ASP A 792 -39.00 16.94 -40.03
CA ASP A 792 -39.89 16.41 -38.99
C ASP A 792 -40.06 14.88 -39.00
N ASP A 793 -39.83 14.21 -40.13
CA ASP A 793 -39.86 12.74 -40.19
C ASP A 793 -38.62 12.13 -39.53
N ILE A 794 -38.83 11.44 -38.41
CA ILE A 794 -37.80 10.78 -37.60
C ILE A 794 -37.03 9.72 -38.41
N PHE A 795 -37.70 8.98 -39.31
CA PHE A 795 -37.05 7.94 -40.10
C PHE A 795 -36.14 8.55 -41.16
N GLN A 796 -36.63 9.56 -41.87
CA GLN A 796 -35.85 10.30 -42.85
C GLN A 796 -34.65 11.01 -42.21
N ARG A 797 -34.83 11.59 -41.02
CA ARG A 797 -33.76 12.22 -40.23
C ARG A 797 -32.66 11.24 -39.86
N VAL A 798 -33.03 10.03 -39.42
CA VAL A 798 -32.06 9.00 -39.06
C VAL A 798 -31.30 8.51 -40.29
N TRP A 799 -31.98 8.28 -41.42
CA TRP A 799 -31.32 7.85 -42.66
C TRP A 799 -30.37 8.91 -43.20
N GLU A 800 -30.81 10.17 -43.28
CA GLU A 800 -29.96 11.24 -43.80
C GLU A 800 -28.81 11.56 -42.83
N GLY A 801 -29.08 11.62 -41.53
CA GLY A 801 -28.07 11.91 -40.51
C GLY A 801 -27.00 10.82 -40.40
N THR A 802 -27.38 9.55 -40.45
CA THR A 802 -26.41 8.44 -40.48
C THR A 802 -25.61 8.40 -41.79
N ARG A 803 -26.23 8.77 -42.92
CA ARG A 803 -25.54 8.88 -44.22
C ARG A 803 -24.47 9.96 -44.20
N ILE A 804 -24.79 11.15 -43.66
CA ILE A 804 -23.85 12.28 -43.53
C ILE A 804 -22.71 11.92 -42.57
N ARG A 805 -22.98 11.15 -41.51
CA ARG A 805 -21.99 10.84 -40.47
C ARG A 805 -21.20 9.55 -40.64
N LEU A 806 -21.56 8.70 -41.61
CA LEU A 806 -20.84 7.46 -41.86
C LEU A 806 -19.34 7.69 -42.11
N ARG A 807 -18.98 8.67 -42.96
CA ARG A 807 -17.57 8.98 -43.29
C ARG A 807 -16.80 9.51 -42.06
N PRO A 808 -17.25 10.56 -41.35
CA PRO A 808 -16.58 11.04 -40.15
C PRO A 808 -16.42 9.96 -39.08
N VAL A 809 -17.47 9.20 -38.75
CA VAL A 809 -17.43 8.20 -37.66
C VAL A 809 -16.51 7.03 -38.01
N LEU A 810 -16.52 6.55 -39.26
CA LEU A 810 -15.57 5.50 -39.68
C LEU A 810 -14.14 6.03 -39.68
N MET A 811 -13.91 7.28 -40.10
CA MET A 811 -12.60 7.90 -40.10
C MET A 811 -12.03 7.98 -38.68
N THR A 812 -12.77 8.55 -37.73
CA THR A 812 -12.31 8.72 -36.34
C THR A 812 -12.09 7.38 -35.65
N ALA A 813 -13.01 6.43 -35.81
CA ALA A 813 -12.88 5.09 -35.28
C ALA A 813 -11.67 4.32 -35.84
N THR A 814 -11.43 4.41 -37.15
CA THR A 814 -10.32 3.71 -37.82
C THR A 814 -8.98 4.34 -37.42
N VAL A 815 -8.92 5.68 -37.36
CA VAL A 815 -7.72 6.41 -36.94
C VAL A 815 -7.35 6.08 -35.49
N ALA A 816 -8.30 6.10 -34.55
CA ALA A 816 -8.06 5.73 -33.15
C ALA A 816 -7.72 4.24 -32.98
N SER A 817 -8.44 3.34 -33.64
CA SER A 817 -8.17 1.89 -33.52
C SER A 817 -6.82 1.51 -34.13
N LEU A 818 -6.48 2.04 -35.31
CA LEU A 818 -5.22 1.73 -35.97
C LEU A 818 -4.03 2.49 -35.37
N GLY A 819 -4.26 3.63 -34.72
CA GLY A 819 -3.23 4.37 -33.96
C GLY A 819 -2.66 3.54 -32.79
N PHE A 820 -3.51 2.76 -32.12
CA PHE A 820 -3.10 1.84 -31.06
C PHE A 820 -2.55 0.49 -31.56
N LEU A 821 -2.67 0.17 -32.87
CA LEU A 821 -2.33 -1.15 -33.40
C LEU A 821 -0.86 -1.54 -33.19
N PRO A 822 0.15 -0.66 -33.43
CA PRO A 822 1.55 -1.00 -33.16
C PRO A 822 1.78 -1.36 -31.69
N MET A 823 1.20 -0.60 -30.76
CA MET A 823 1.31 -0.85 -29.33
C MET A 823 0.68 -2.19 -28.91
N ALA A 824 -0.44 -2.56 -29.55
CA ALA A 824 -1.08 -3.84 -29.28
C ALA A 824 -0.25 -5.05 -29.78
N LEU A 825 0.54 -4.89 -30.85
CA LEU A 825 1.31 -5.98 -31.48
C LEU A 825 2.79 -6.00 -31.10
N SER A 826 3.32 -4.92 -30.54
CA SER A 826 4.74 -4.75 -30.22
C SER A 826 5.25 -5.83 -29.29
N ASN A 827 6.40 -6.44 -29.58
CA ASN A 827 7.05 -7.45 -28.73
C ASN A 827 8.36 -6.94 -28.11
N GLY A 828 8.61 -5.64 -28.18
CA GLY A 828 9.79 -5.02 -27.57
C GLY A 828 9.63 -4.83 -26.05
N ALA A 829 10.76 -4.65 -25.36
CA ALA A 829 10.77 -4.43 -23.91
C ALA A 829 9.88 -3.23 -23.53
N GLY A 830 8.96 -3.43 -22.59
CA GLY A 830 8.02 -2.39 -22.16
C GLY A 830 6.68 -2.40 -22.84
N ALA A 831 6.51 -3.18 -23.92
CA ALA A 831 5.22 -3.31 -24.59
C ALA A 831 4.17 -4.01 -23.71
N GLU A 832 4.59 -4.80 -22.73
CA GLU A 832 3.72 -5.60 -21.86
C GLU A 832 2.70 -4.74 -21.13
N VAL A 833 3.10 -3.54 -20.71
CA VAL A 833 2.20 -2.61 -20.00
C VAL A 833 1.24 -1.90 -20.96
N GLN A 834 1.63 -1.71 -22.22
CA GLN A 834 0.82 -1.04 -23.26
C GLN A 834 -0.18 -1.98 -23.93
N LYS A 835 0.17 -3.26 -24.10
CA LYS A 835 -0.63 -4.28 -24.81
C LYS A 835 -2.06 -4.38 -24.27
N PRO A 836 -2.32 -4.55 -22.96
CA PRO A 836 -3.69 -4.69 -22.45
C PRO A 836 -4.51 -3.42 -22.67
N LEU A 837 -3.90 -2.24 -22.45
CA LEU A 837 -4.53 -0.94 -22.65
C LEU A 837 -4.96 -0.77 -24.12
N ALA A 838 -4.04 -1.00 -25.07
CA ALA A 838 -4.31 -0.89 -26.49
C ALA A 838 -5.35 -1.93 -26.96
N THR A 839 -5.26 -3.17 -26.46
CA THR A 839 -6.20 -4.26 -26.80
C THR A 839 -7.64 -3.90 -26.45
N VAL A 840 -7.86 -3.38 -25.24
CA VAL A 840 -9.18 -2.98 -24.76
C VAL A 840 -9.74 -1.84 -25.61
N VAL A 841 -8.93 -0.82 -25.90
CA VAL A 841 -9.37 0.33 -26.69
C VAL A 841 -9.70 -0.07 -28.13
N ILE A 842 -8.85 -0.87 -28.79
CA ILE A 842 -9.10 -1.35 -30.17
C ILE A 842 -10.39 -2.18 -30.25
N GLY A 843 -10.50 -3.22 -29.41
CA GLY A 843 -11.69 -4.09 -29.40
C GLY A 843 -12.96 -3.30 -29.07
N GLY A 844 -12.84 -2.39 -28.09
CA GLY A 844 -13.91 -1.50 -27.69
C GLY A 844 -14.36 -0.56 -28.79
N LEU A 845 -13.45 0.08 -29.52
CA LEU A 845 -13.77 1.00 -30.61
C LEU A 845 -14.43 0.29 -31.80
N ILE A 846 -13.96 -0.91 -32.15
CA ILE A 846 -14.58 -1.71 -33.23
C ILE A 846 -16.06 -1.96 -32.92
N THR A 847 -16.35 -2.43 -31.70
CA THR A 847 -17.74 -2.67 -31.27
C THR A 847 -18.54 -1.38 -31.08
N ALA A 848 -17.95 -0.35 -30.45
CA ALA A 848 -18.56 0.95 -30.25
C ALA A 848 -18.99 1.60 -31.57
N THR A 849 -18.19 1.46 -32.64
CA THR A 849 -18.48 2.03 -33.95
C THR A 849 -19.70 1.37 -34.59
N PHE A 850 -19.75 0.04 -34.56
CA PHE A 850 -20.93 -0.70 -35.03
C PHE A 850 -22.18 -0.35 -34.22
N LEU A 851 -22.05 -0.31 -32.89
CA LEU A 851 -23.15 -0.02 -31.98
C LEU A 851 -23.64 1.44 -32.13
N THR A 852 -22.73 2.38 -32.37
CA THR A 852 -23.08 3.80 -32.60
C THR A 852 -23.75 4.03 -33.95
N LEU A 853 -23.33 3.32 -35.02
CA LEU A 853 -23.94 3.49 -36.35
C LEU A 853 -25.24 2.70 -36.53
N VAL A 854 -25.50 1.66 -35.74
CA VAL A 854 -26.66 0.76 -35.93
C VAL A 854 -27.62 0.80 -34.75
N VAL A 855 -27.12 0.62 -33.52
CA VAL A 855 -27.96 0.49 -32.32
C VAL A 855 -28.42 1.86 -31.81
N LEU A 856 -27.53 2.85 -31.75
CA LEU A 856 -27.87 4.20 -31.29
C LEU A 856 -29.01 4.85 -32.12
N PRO A 857 -29.04 4.75 -33.46
CA PRO A 857 -30.18 5.20 -34.25
C PRO A 857 -31.47 4.45 -33.96
N CYS A 858 -31.42 3.14 -33.76
CA CYS A 858 -32.58 2.34 -33.38
C CYS A 858 -33.15 2.80 -32.03
N LEU A 859 -32.28 3.04 -31.05
CA LEU A 859 -32.65 3.59 -29.74
C LEU A 859 -33.23 5.01 -29.89
N TYR A 860 -32.63 5.88 -30.72
CA TYR A 860 -33.15 7.23 -30.97
C TYR A 860 -34.60 7.20 -31.48
N ILE A 861 -34.92 6.32 -32.44
CA ILE A 861 -36.29 6.19 -32.96
C ILE A 861 -37.26 5.70 -31.89
N ILE A 862 -36.84 4.74 -31.05
CA ILE A 862 -37.67 4.20 -29.96
C ILE A 862 -37.97 5.29 -28.92
N PHE A 863 -36.98 6.12 -28.56
CA PHE A 863 -37.12 7.19 -27.57
C PHE A 863 -37.78 8.47 -28.12
N SER A 864 -37.71 8.73 -29.43
CA SER A 864 -38.28 9.91 -30.10
C SER A 864 -39.77 9.76 -30.43
N LYS A 865 -40.30 8.54 -30.54
CA LYS A 865 -41.71 8.30 -30.88
C LYS A 865 -42.64 8.74 -29.73
N ARG A 866 -43.45 9.77 -29.96
CA ARG A 866 -44.48 10.26 -29.04
C ARG A 866 -45.68 9.29 -29.01
N ASN A 867 -45.51 8.14 -28.34
CA ASN A 867 -46.63 7.26 -28.02
C ASN A 867 -46.91 7.32 -26.52
N ILE A 868 -48.11 7.81 -26.19
CA ILE A 868 -48.72 7.71 -24.86
C ILE A 868 -49.11 6.24 -24.67
N LEU A 869 -48.14 5.42 -24.29
CA LEU A 869 -48.42 4.22 -23.52
C LEU A 869 -47.94 4.52 -22.11
N LYS A 870 -48.90 4.48 -21.17
CA LYS A 870 -48.64 4.57 -19.72
C LYS A 870 -47.75 3.39 -19.31
N MET A 871 -46.45 3.51 -19.55
CA MET A 871 -45.45 2.56 -19.07
C MET A 871 -45.06 2.97 -17.65
N LYS A 872 -46.01 2.79 -16.71
CA LYS A 872 -45.83 3.12 -15.29
C LYS A 872 -45.10 2.03 -14.48
N THR A 873 -44.69 0.92 -15.10
CA THR A 873 -44.20 -0.24 -14.33
C THR A 873 -42.83 -0.74 -14.79
N VAL A 874 -42.48 -0.69 -16.09
CA VAL A 874 -41.22 -1.28 -16.58
C VAL A 874 -40.02 -0.32 -16.45
N VAL A 875 -40.23 0.99 -16.62
CA VAL A 875 -39.18 1.99 -16.36
C VAL A 875 -38.85 2.04 -14.87
N THR A 876 -39.84 1.82 -14.00
CA THR A 876 -39.70 1.73 -12.54
C THR A 876 -39.01 0.45 -12.09
N ILE A 877 -39.16 -0.66 -12.83
CA ILE A 877 -38.48 -1.93 -12.53
C ILE A 877 -37.05 -1.94 -13.07
N ILE A 878 -36.76 -1.35 -14.23
CA ILE A 878 -35.38 -1.26 -14.76
C ILE A 878 -34.60 -0.16 -14.04
N ALA A 879 -35.21 1.00 -13.76
CA ALA A 879 -34.63 2.00 -12.87
C ALA A 879 -34.55 1.48 -11.43
N GLY A 880 -35.53 0.68 -10.97
CA GLY A 880 -35.55 0.05 -9.65
C GLY A 880 -34.50 -1.06 -9.48
N MET A 881 -34.25 -1.89 -10.50
CA MET A 881 -33.17 -2.90 -10.46
C MET A 881 -31.79 -2.24 -10.53
N LEU A 882 -31.62 -1.15 -11.28
CA LEU A 882 -30.36 -0.41 -11.30
C LEU A 882 -30.14 0.40 -10.00
N LEU A 883 -31.20 0.91 -9.36
CA LEU A 883 -31.13 1.63 -8.07
C LEU A 883 -30.98 0.69 -6.87
N VAL A 884 -31.48 -0.54 -6.93
CA VAL A 884 -31.36 -1.51 -5.83
C VAL A 884 -29.98 -2.20 -5.80
N ILE A 885 -29.26 -2.28 -6.93
CA ILE A 885 -27.87 -2.79 -6.93
C ILE A 885 -26.85 -1.68 -6.59
N THR A 886 -27.26 -0.41 -6.55
CA THR A 886 -26.38 0.74 -6.27
C THR A 886 -26.67 1.46 -4.94
N SER A 887 -27.62 0.98 -4.13
CA SER A 887 -28.01 1.61 -2.86
C SER A 887 -27.65 0.77 -1.63
N THR A 888 -26.37 0.46 -1.48
CA THR A 888 -25.74 0.49 -0.14
C THR A 888 -24.48 1.32 -0.29
N ASN A 889 -24.64 2.64 -0.23
CA ASN A 889 -23.68 3.66 0.20
C ASN A 889 -24.21 5.05 -0.20
N THR A 890 -25.21 5.53 0.54
CA THR A 890 -25.22 6.94 0.97
C THR A 890 -23.85 7.20 1.62
N THR A 891 -23.05 8.24 1.37
CA THR A 891 -23.24 9.68 1.07
C THR A 891 -21.80 10.15 0.63
N ALA A 892 -21.48 11.28 0.01
CA ALA A 892 -21.83 12.65 0.35
C ALA A 892 -21.43 13.63 -0.77
N GLN A 893 -22.36 14.53 -1.12
CA GLN A 893 -22.02 15.88 -1.59
C GLN A 893 -21.10 16.51 -0.56
N GLN A 894 -20.19 17.41 -0.99
CA GLN A 894 -19.44 18.27 -0.06
C GLN A 894 -20.43 18.81 0.99
N PRO A 895 -20.29 18.40 2.26
CA PRO A 895 -21.22 18.85 3.26
C PRO A 895 -20.93 20.34 3.45
N ARG A 896 -21.93 21.18 3.20
CA ARG A 896 -22.08 22.36 4.04
C ARG A 896 -22.10 21.82 5.46
N SER A 897 -21.03 22.07 6.21
CA SER A 897 -20.90 21.63 7.59
C SER A 897 -22.13 22.14 8.35
N LYS A 898 -22.99 21.22 8.75
CA LYS A 898 -24.21 21.56 9.47
C LYS A 898 -23.78 21.87 10.90
N ARG A 899 -24.00 23.11 11.34
CA ARG A 899 -23.74 23.49 12.72
C ARG A 899 -24.87 22.98 13.61
N ILE A 900 -24.52 22.41 14.76
CA ILE A 900 -25.46 21.83 15.71
C ILE A 900 -25.07 22.21 17.13
N ASN A 901 -26.06 22.32 18.01
CA ASN A 901 -25.85 22.48 19.44
C ASN A 901 -25.55 21.11 20.12
N ILE A 902 -24.98 21.13 21.31
CA ILE A 902 -24.65 19.93 22.08
C ILE A 902 -25.88 19.06 22.37
N ASP A 903 -27.04 19.65 22.64
CA ASP A 903 -28.28 18.90 22.92
C ASP A 903 -28.75 18.11 21.69
N ASP A 904 -28.66 18.71 20.50
CA ASP A 904 -28.96 18.03 19.24
C ASP A 904 -27.98 16.87 18.98
N ALA A 905 -26.70 17.06 19.32
CA ALA A 905 -25.70 15.99 19.25
C ALA A 905 -26.05 14.84 20.20
N MET A 906 -26.54 15.12 21.42
CA MET A 906 -26.99 14.08 22.35
C MET A 906 -28.23 13.33 21.87
N VAL A 907 -29.15 13.99 21.17
CA VAL A 907 -30.33 13.31 20.57
C VAL A 907 -29.89 12.36 19.46
N LEU A 908 -28.98 12.80 18.59
CA LEU A 908 -28.42 11.98 17.51
C LEU A 908 -27.59 10.79 18.03
N ALA A 909 -26.96 10.94 19.20
CA ALA A 909 -26.16 9.91 19.84
C ALA A 909 -26.90 8.59 20.09
N LYS A 910 -28.24 8.61 20.20
CA LYS A 910 -29.05 7.39 20.37
C LYS A 910 -28.94 6.42 19.18
N ASN A 911 -28.45 6.88 18.04
CA ASN A 911 -28.18 6.06 16.85
C ASN A 911 -26.81 5.36 16.90
N ASN A 912 -26.02 5.52 17.97
CA ASN A 912 -24.72 4.87 18.12
C ASN A 912 -24.84 3.34 18.08
N LEU A 913 -23.92 2.68 17.37
CA LEU A 913 -23.89 1.23 17.18
C LEU A 913 -23.79 0.44 18.49
N GLN A 914 -23.23 1.00 19.57
CA GLN A 914 -23.18 0.31 20.86
C GLN A 914 -24.57 0.07 21.45
N TYR A 915 -25.53 0.97 21.23
CA TYR A 915 -26.93 0.73 21.63
C TYR A 915 -27.53 -0.42 20.84
N GLU A 916 -27.27 -0.50 19.54
CA GLU A 916 -27.77 -1.58 18.69
C GLU A 916 -27.15 -2.93 19.08
N VAL A 917 -25.83 -2.98 19.31
CA VAL A 917 -25.13 -4.18 19.79
C VAL A 917 -25.74 -4.65 21.11
N ASN A 918 -25.97 -3.74 22.06
CA ASN A 918 -26.57 -4.10 23.34
C ASN A 918 -28.04 -4.56 23.19
N ASN A 919 -28.82 -3.93 22.29
CA ASN A 919 -30.17 -4.38 21.95
C ASN A 919 -30.17 -5.81 21.37
N GLN A 920 -29.20 -6.16 20.53
CA GLN A 920 -29.05 -7.53 20.04
C GLN A 920 -28.65 -8.50 21.16
N GLN A 921 -27.84 -8.07 22.13
CA GLN A 921 -27.55 -8.87 23.33
C GLN A 921 -28.79 -9.08 24.21
N ILE A 922 -29.66 -8.07 24.35
CA ILE A 922 -30.95 -8.21 25.03
C ILE A 922 -31.84 -9.21 24.29
N ASN A 923 -31.91 -9.14 22.96
CA ASN A 923 -32.68 -10.09 22.14
C ASN A 923 -32.12 -11.51 22.25
N LYS A 924 -30.80 -11.68 22.20
CA LYS A 924 -30.12 -12.95 22.46
C LYS A 924 -30.47 -13.47 23.86
N GLY A 925 -30.41 -12.62 24.88
CA GLY A 925 -30.77 -12.98 26.25
C GLY A 925 -32.22 -13.45 26.37
N LYS A 926 -33.17 -12.74 25.72
CA LYS A 926 -34.58 -13.15 25.66
C LYS A 926 -34.75 -14.52 24.99
N ALA A 927 -34.07 -14.76 23.87
CA ALA A 927 -34.10 -16.06 23.18
C ALA A 927 -33.48 -17.18 24.05
N GLN A 928 -32.36 -16.90 24.71
CA GLN A 928 -31.69 -17.84 25.61
C GLN A 928 -32.59 -18.23 26.79
N VAL A 929 -33.31 -17.29 27.40
CA VAL A 929 -34.29 -17.60 28.46
C VAL A 929 -35.35 -18.59 27.96
N GLY A 930 -35.76 -18.51 26.68
CA GLY A 930 -36.66 -19.47 26.05
C GLY A 930 -36.09 -20.90 25.97
N THR A 931 -34.77 -21.05 25.82
CA THR A 931 -34.09 -22.36 25.75
C THR A 931 -34.04 -23.11 27.09
N ALA A 932 -34.31 -22.44 28.21
CA ALA A 932 -34.25 -23.05 29.54
C ALA A 932 -35.23 -24.21 29.76
N THR A 933 -36.20 -24.38 28.85
CA THR A 933 -37.20 -25.47 28.87
C THR A 933 -36.94 -26.55 27.82
N ALA A 934 -35.81 -26.50 27.11
CA ALA A 934 -35.46 -27.48 26.10
C ALA A 934 -35.12 -28.83 26.75
N PHE A 935 -35.94 -29.83 26.46
CA PHE A 935 -35.63 -31.21 26.84
C PHE A 935 -34.54 -31.80 25.91
N PRO A 936 -33.71 -32.73 26.41
CA PRO A 936 -32.81 -33.51 25.56
C PRO A 936 -33.55 -34.16 24.39
N LYS A 937 -32.90 -34.29 23.23
CA LYS A 937 -33.53 -34.90 22.05
C LYS A 937 -33.88 -36.37 22.31
N THR A 938 -35.02 -36.81 21.79
CA THR A 938 -35.41 -38.22 21.81
C THR A 938 -34.46 -39.02 20.91
N GLY A 939 -33.75 -39.99 21.50
CA GLY A 939 -32.87 -40.92 20.79
C GLY A 939 -33.64 -42.10 20.23
N ILE A 940 -33.22 -42.61 19.07
CA ILE A 940 -33.68 -43.87 18.49
C ILE A 940 -32.49 -44.83 18.56
N PHE A 941 -32.69 -46.04 19.08
CA PHE A 941 -31.63 -47.04 19.17
C PHE A 941 -32.07 -48.36 18.54
N ALA A 942 -31.09 -49.08 17.99
CA ALA A 942 -31.22 -50.44 17.50
C ALA A 942 -30.03 -51.25 18.04
N GLU A 943 -30.30 -52.24 18.87
CA GLU A 943 -29.32 -53.08 19.55
C GLU A 943 -29.58 -54.55 19.12
N ASN A 944 -28.53 -55.36 18.94
CA ASN A 944 -28.67 -56.78 18.63
C ASN A 944 -28.23 -57.59 19.86
N GLU A 945 -29.19 -58.21 20.55
CA GLU A 945 -28.96 -59.00 21.76
C GLU A 945 -28.71 -60.49 21.41
N ASP A 946 -28.08 -61.24 22.32
CA ASP A 946 -27.81 -62.69 22.23
C ASP A 946 -27.00 -63.17 21.01
N TYR A 947 -25.97 -62.39 20.63
CA TYR A 947 -25.01 -62.77 19.60
C TYR A 947 -24.04 -63.84 20.14
N ARG A 948 -24.16 -65.10 19.67
CA ARG A 948 -23.30 -66.21 20.09
C ARG A 948 -22.47 -66.72 18.91
N PRO A 949 -21.23 -67.20 19.11
CA PRO A 949 -20.42 -67.78 18.03
C PRO A 949 -21.09 -68.96 17.31
N SER A 950 -22.02 -69.66 17.97
CA SER A 950 -22.79 -70.79 17.44
C SER A 950 -24.10 -70.40 16.74
N ASP A 951 -24.61 -69.17 16.93
CA ASP A 951 -25.83 -68.67 16.29
C ASP A 951 -25.66 -67.18 15.90
N GLY A 952 -25.33 -66.94 14.63
CA GLY A 952 -24.98 -65.63 14.11
C GLY A 952 -26.17 -64.71 13.80
N LYS A 953 -27.42 -65.12 14.10
CA LYS A 953 -28.61 -64.33 13.75
C LYS A 953 -29.02 -63.29 14.80
N GLY A 954 -28.72 -63.51 16.10
CA GLY A 954 -29.04 -62.58 17.19
C GLY A 954 -30.52 -62.17 17.28
N ILE A 955 -30.86 -61.32 18.24
CA ILE A 955 -32.20 -60.77 18.45
C ILE A 955 -32.15 -59.24 18.34
N LEU A 956 -32.73 -58.70 17.26
CA LEU A 956 -32.80 -57.26 17.04
C LEU A 956 -33.84 -56.59 17.97
N LYS A 957 -33.39 -55.58 18.69
CA LYS A 957 -34.16 -54.73 19.62
C LYS A 957 -34.12 -53.29 19.13
N ILE A 958 -35.28 -52.72 18.81
CA ILE A 958 -35.39 -51.35 18.31
C ILE A 958 -36.27 -50.55 19.29
N GLY A 959 -35.89 -49.31 19.58
CA GLY A 959 -36.61 -48.51 20.56
C GLY A 959 -36.34 -47.00 20.52
N LEU A 960 -37.15 -46.28 21.31
CA LEU A 960 -37.00 -44.86 21.59
C LEU A 960 -36.45 -44.69 23.01
N SER A 961 -35.53 -43.76 23.19
CA SER A 961 -34.97 -43.38 24.48
C SER A 961 -35.13 -41.88 24.71
N GLN A 962 -35.64 -41.48 25.85
CA GLN A 962 -35.76 -40.08 26.26
C GLN A 962 -35.07 -39.88 27.61
N SER A 963 -34.12 -38.96 27.70
CA SER A 963 -33.54 -38.54 28.99
C SER A 963 -34.15 -37.21 29.45
N LEU A 964 -34.31 -37.07 30.76
CA LEU A 964 -34.78 -35.89 31.47
C LEU A 964 -33.88 -35.65 32.68
N ALA A 965 -33.22 -34.49 32.69
CA ALA A 965 -32.50 -34.01 33.87
C ALA A 965 -33.43 -33.68 35.04
N TRP A 966 -32.86 -33.51 36.25
CA TRP A 966 -33.58 -33.14 37.46
C TRP A 966 -34.43 -31.86 37.25
N PRO A 967 -35.73 -31.84 37.59
CA PRO A 967 -36.62 -30.69 37.34
C PRO A 967 -36.12 -29.35 37.93
N GLY A 968 -35.43 -29.40 39.08
CA GLY A 968 -34.83 -28.21 39.70
C GLY A 968 -33.70 -27.58 38.87
N LEU A 969 -33.05 -28.34 37.99
CA LEU A 969 -31.99 -27.83 37.12
C LEU A 969 -32.54 -26.81 36.12
N TYR A 970 -33.64 -27.12 35.44
CA TYR A 970 -34.29 -26.20 34.49
C TYR A 970 -34.72 -24.89 35.16
N LYS A 971 -35.23 -24.94 36.40
CA LYS A 971 -35.59 -23.75 37.19
C LYS A 971 -34.36 -22.88 37.51
N SER A 972 -33.25 -23.51 37.91
CA SER A 972 -32.00 -22.80 38.20
C SER A 972 -31.35 -22.23 36.95
N GLN A 973 -31.38 -22.96 35.83
CA GLN A 973 -30.90 -22.48 34.52
C GLN A 973 -31.71 -21.28 34.05
N ARG A 974 -33.06 -21.33 34.15
CA ARG A 974 -33.91 -20.18 33.83
C ARG A 974 -33.59 -18.96 34.69
N LYS A 975 -33.31 -19.15 35.99
CA LYS A 975 -32.92 -18.05 36.89
C LYS A 975 -31.57 -17.44 36.48
N LEU A 976 -30.56 -18.26 36.16
CA LEU A 976 -29.26 -17.79 35.68
C LEU A 976 -29.40 -16.96 34.40
N LEU A 977 -30.15 -17.46 33.42
CA LEU A 977 -30.38 -16.78 32.14
C LEU A 977 -31.17 -15.47 32.32
N ASN A 978 -32.10 -15.40 33.26
CA ASN A 978 -32.80 -14.16 33.61
C ASN A 978 -31.88 -13.11 34.26
N GLU A 979 -30.96 -13.51 35.13
CA GLU A 979 -29.97 -12.57 35.71
C GLU A 979 -28.96 -12.10 34.66
N GLN A 980 -28.64 -12.92 33.65
CA GLN A 980 -27.87 -12.49 32.47
C GLN A 980 -28.65 -11.49 31.60
N LEU A 981 -29.96 -11.69 31.41
CA LEU A 981 -30.81 -10.73 30.70
C LEU A 981 -30.83 -9.36 31.39
N LYS A 982 -30.96 -9.33 32.72
CA LYS A 982 -30.90 -8.08 33.50
C LYS A 982 -29.57 -7.36 33.37
N TYR A 983 -28.45 -8.10 33.22
CA TYR A 983 -27.15 -7.50 32.96
C TYR A 983 -27.14 -6.73 31.64
N TYR A 984 -27.63 -7.34 30.55
CA TYR A 984 -27.73 -6.65 29.26
C TYR A 984 -28.64 -5.41 29.32
N GLN A 985 -29.72 -5.46 30.12
CA GLN A 985 -30.60 -4.30 30.33
C GLN A 985 -29.90 -3.17 31.12
N ALA A 986 -29.18 -3.50 32.19
CA ALA A 986 -28.41 -2.53 32.97
C ALA A 986 -27.24 -1.94 32.17
N ASN A 987 -26.71 -2.70 31.20
CA ASN A 987 -25.60 -2.26 30.35
C ASN A 987 -25.95 -1.07 29.46
N THR A 988 -27.23 -0.92 29.09
CA THR A 988 -27.71 0.25 28.34
C THR A 988 -27.43 1.56 29.08
N ALA A 989 -27.62 1.59 30.40
CA ALA A 989 -27.40 2.79 31.21
C ALA A 989 -25.91 3.14 31.36
N ALA A 990 -25.03 2.13 31.37
CA ALA A 990 -23.58 2.35 31.39
C ALA A 990 -23.08 2.88 30.04
N ILE A 991 -23.56 2.31 28.94
CA ILE A 991 -23.27 2.79 27.58
C ILE A 991 -23.73 4.24 27.41
N ASP A 992 -24.91 4.61 27.94
CA ASP A 992 -25.41 5.99 27.89
C ASP A 992 -24.49 6.98 28.62
N ALA A 993 -24.01 6.63 29.82
CA ALA A 993 -23.07 7.46 30.56
C ALA A 993 -21.71 7.61 29.83
N ASP A 994 -21.18 6.53 29.26
CA ASP A 994 -19.91 6.55 28.52
C ASP A 994 -20.02 7.38 27.22
N ILE A 995 -21.10 7.20 26.44
CA ILE A 995 -21.31 7.95 25.19
C ILE A 995 -21.52 9.46 25.47
N LYS A 996 -22.27 9.83 26.52
CA LYS A 996 -22.47 11.23 26.89
C LYS A 996 -21.14 11.93 27.23
N ARG A 997 -20.27 11.27 27.99
CA ARG A 997 -18.92 11.76 28.30
C ARG A 997 -18.12 11.97 27.02
N ASP A 998 -18.06 10.95 26.17
CA ASP A 998 -17.21 10.97 24.97
C ASP A 998 -17.67 12.03 23.95
N ILE A 999 -18.98 12.20 23.77
CA ILE A 999 -19.54 13.24 22.90
C ILE A 999 -19.22 14.63 23.44
N ARG A 1000 -19.41 14.87 24.74
CA ARG A 1000 -19.07 16.17 25.35
C ARG A 1000 -17.57 16.46 25.18
N ASN A 1001 -16.70 15.49 25.44
CA ASN A 1001 -15.25 15.66 25.28
C ASN A 1001 -14.88 16.07 23.86
N VAL A 1002 -15.37 15.34 22.84
CA VAL A 1002 -15.06 15.60 21.43
C VAL A 1002 -15.70 16.91 20.96
N TYR A 1003 -16.94 17.21 21.34
CA TYR A 1003 -17.64 18.43 20.95
C TYR A 1003 -16.92 19.69 21.47
N TYR A 1004 -16.56 19.71 22.75
CA TYR A 1004 -15.83 20.84 23.35
C TYR A 1004 -14.40 20.96 22.82
N GLU A 1005 -13.75 19.85 22.44
CA GLU A 1005 -12.45 19.89 21.77
C GLU A 1005 -12.54 20.53 20.38
N ILE A 1006 -13.56 20.19 19.58
CA ILE A 1006 -13.79 20.85 18.27
C ILE A 1006 -14.05 22.35 18.48
N TRP A 1007 -14.86 22.70 19.48
CA TRP A 1007 -15.19 24.10 19.77
C TRP A 1007 -13.94 24.90 20.19
N TYR A 1008 -13.07 24.31 21.02
CA TYR A 1008 -11.75 24.85 21.35
C TYR A 1008 -10.88 25.07 20.10
N LEU A 1009 -10.77 24.05 19.24
CA LEU A 1009 -9.96 24.13 18.03
C LEU A 1009 -10.49 25.18 17.04
N GLN A 1010 -11.80 25.39 16.95
CA GLN A 1010 -12.40 26.47 16.17
C GLN A 1010 -12.01 27.85 16.70
N ASN A 1011 -12.09 28.06 18.02
CA ASN A 1011 -11.67 29.31 18.65
C ASN A 1011 -10.16 29.55 18.45
N LYS A 1012 -9.34 28.49 18.57
CA LYS A 1012 -7.89 28.55 18.28
C LYS A 1012 -7.60 28.89 16.82
N LYS A 1013 -8.39 28.35 15.88
CA LYS A 1013 -8.30 28.68 14.45
C LYS A 1013 -8.66 30.14 14.18
N GLN A 1014 -9.72 30.66 14.81
CA GLN A 1014 -10.09 32.07 14.73
C GLN A 1014 -8.98 32.99 15.26
N LEU A 1015 -8.35 32.62 16.39
CA LEU A 1015 -7.19 33.33 16.91
C LEU A 1015 -6.04 33.36 15.89
N TYR A 1016 -5.65 32.21 15.33
CA TYR A 1016 -4.57 32.15 14.35
C TYR A 1016 -4.89 32.86 13.03
N ASN A 1017 -6.15 32.87 12.58
CA ASN A 1017 -6.58 33.65 11.42
C ASN A 1017 -6.44 35.16 11.66
N ARG A 1018 -6.78 35.63 12.88
CA ARG A 1018 -6.58 37.03 13.27
C ARG A 1018 -5.09 37.41 13.21
N LEU A 1019 -4.22 36.51 13.68
CA LEU A 1019 -2.77 36.71 13.65
C LEU A 1019 -2.20 36.67 12.22
N ASP A 1020 -2.73 35.81 11.35
CA ASP A 1020 -2.27 35.70 9.96
C ASP A 1020 -2.54 36.99 9.20
N SER A 1021 -3.71 37.60 9.42
CA SER A 1021 -4.03 38.94 8.89
C SER A 1021 -3.02 40.01 9.36
N ILE A 1022 -2.66 39.99 10.65
CA ILE A 1022 -1.67 40.91 11.23
C ILE A 1022 -0.28 40.70 10.61
N TYR A 1023 0.23 39.46 10.58
CA TYR A 1023 1.56 39.15 10.02
C TYR A 1023 1.64 39.37 8.51
N ASN A 1024 0.56 39.13 7.76
CA ASN A 1024 0.48 39.47 6.33
C ASN A 1024 0.60 40.99 6.11
N SER A 1025 -0.13 41.78 6.90
CA SER A 1025 -0.01 43.24 6.84
C SER A 1025 1.40 43.72 7.20
N LEU A 1026 2.04 43.12 8.20
CA LEU A 1026 3.40 43.48 8.62
C LEU A 1026 4.46 43.08 7.60
N ASN A 1027 4.35 41.89 6.99
CA ASN A 1027 5.26 41.43 5.94
C ASN A 1027 5.19 42.36 4.71
N ASN A 1028 3.99 42.81 4.33
CA ASN A 1028 3.82 43.78 3.24
C ASN A 1028 4.48 45.13 3.57
N ALA A 1029 4.34 45.62 4.80
CA ALA A 1029 5.00 46.84 5.26
C ALA A 1029 6.54 46.70 5.30
N ALA A 1030 7.06 45.57 5.79
CA ALA A 1030 8.48 45.28 5.83
C ALA A 1030 9.09 45.19 4.42
N ARG A 1031 8.40 44.54 3.47
CA ARG A 1031 8.80 44.51 2.06
C ARG A 1031 8.81 45.89 1.40
N LEU A 1032 7.85 46.75 1.77
CA LEU A 1032 7.82 48.12 1.28
C LEU A 1032 9.03 48.92 1.77
N LYS A 1033 9.37 48.83 3.07
CA LYS A 1033 10.57 49.47 3.65
C LYS A 1033 11.88 49.02 2.97
N VAL A 1034 11.99 47.74 2.61
CA VAL A 1034 13.15 47.23 1.86
C VAL A 1034 13.19 47.79 0.43
N LYS A 1035 12.04 47.90 -0.23
CA LYS A 1035 11.93 48.49 -1.58
C LYS A 1035 12.22 49.99 -1.60
N THR A 1036 11.87 50.72 -0.54
CA THR A 1036 12.14 52.17 -0.43
C THR A 1036 13.57 52.48 0.04
N GLY A 1037 14.34 51.46 0.44
CA GLY A 1037 15.72 51.62 0.92
C GLY A 1037 15.85 51.93 2.41
N ASP A 1038 14.74 51.89 3.17
CA ASP A 1038 14.68 52.26 4.59
C ASP A 1038 15.11 51.12 5.54
N SER A 1039 15.35 49.89 5.06
CA SER A 1039 15.78 48.76 5.89
C SER A 1039 16.65 47.75 5.11
N PRO A 1040 17.71 47.17 5.72
CA PRO A 1040 18.65 46.24 5.07
C PRO A 1040 18.11 44.83 4.78
N GLY A 1041 16.81 44.57 4.91
CA GLY A 1041 16.17 43.31 4.48
C GLY A 1041 15.87 42.29 5.58
N LEU A 1042 16.55 42.35 6.72
CA LEU A 1042 16.39 41.41 7.85
C LEU A 1042 14.95 41.34 8.39
N ASP A 1043 14.29 42.48 8.52
CA ASP A 1043 12.90 42.57 9.01
C ASP A 1043 11.93 41.81 8.08
N SER A 1044 12.14 41.88 6.77
CA SER A 1044 11.29 41.20 5.78
C SER A 1044 11.47 39.68 5.81
N ILE A 1045 12.68 39.20 6.11
CA ILE A 1045 12.96 37.77 6.26
C ILE A 1045 12.30 37.24 7.53
N SER A 1046 12.47 37.93 8.66
CA SER A 1046 11.88 37.55 9.94
C SER A 1046 10.34 37.54 9.88
N ALA A 1047 9.73 38.57 9.27
CA ALA A 1047 8.28 38.64 9.06
C ALA A 1047 7.75 37.49 8.19
N ASN A 1048 8.47 37.14 7.12
CA ASN A 1048 8.09 36.03 6.25
C ASN A 1048 8.18 34.67 6.96
N VAL A 1049 9.21 34.43 7.78
CA VAL A 1049 9.35 33.20 8.57
C VAL A 1049 8.18 33.05 9.55
N ARG A 1050 7.84 34.10 10.31
CA ARG A 1050 6.71 34.08 11.25
C ARG A 1050 5.36 33.85 10.57
N MET A 1051 5.14 34.48 9.42
CA MET A 1051 3.96 34.25 8.59
C MET A 1051 3.88 32.78 8.13
N LYS A 1052 4.98 32.20 7.67
CA LYS A 1052 5.03 30.79 7.24
C LYS A 1052 4.83 29.79 8.38
N GLU A 1053 5.41 30.07 9.54
CA GLU A 1053 5.19 29.29 10.77
C GLU A 1053 3.70 29.27 11.15
N LEU A 1054 3.05 30.44 11.12
CA LEU A 1054 1.63 30.56 11.43
C LEU A 1054 0.72 29.86 10.40
N GLN A 1055 1.07 29.91 9.10
CA GLN A 1055 0.36 29.15 8.06
C GLN A 1055 0.43 27.64 8.31
N ALA A 1056 1.59 27.14 8.76
CA ALA A 1056 1.74 25.73 9.14
C ALA A 1056 0.89 25.38 10.37
N MET A 1057 0.85 26.24 11.40
CA MET A 1057 0.00 26.06 12.57
C MET A 1057 -1.50 26.07 12.23
N LEU A 1058 -1.94 26.95 11.32
CA LEU A 1058 -3.32 26.98 10.81
C LEU A 1058 -3.69 25.68 10.10
N GLN A 1059 -2.78 25.15 9.28
CA GLN A 1059 -2.97 23.86 8.63
C GLN A 1059 -3.07 22.73 9.66
N GLN A 1060 -2.22 22.71 10.69
CA GLN A 1060 -2.27 21.73 11.77
C GLN A 1060 -3.59 21.80 12.55
N VAL A 1061 -4.04 22.98 12.94
CA VAL A 1061 -5.34 23.17 13.64
C VAL A 1061 -6.50 22.71 12.76
N SER A 1062 -6.48 23.01 11.46
CA SER A 1062 -7.53 22.55 10.55
C SER A 1062 -7.57 21.02 10.44
N ARG A 1063 -6.41 20.36 10.41
CA ARG A 1063 -6.33 18.88 10.44
C ARG A 1063 -6.82 18.30 11.76
N ASN A 1064 -6.52 18.95 12.88
CA ASN A 1064 -7.03 18.51 14.18
C ASN A 1064 -8.56 18.63 14.27
N ILE A 1065 -9.16 19.67 13.68
CA ILE A 1065 -10.63 19.77 13.55
C ILE A 1065 -11.15 18.60 12.72
N ASP A 1066 -10.57 18.32 11.55
CA ASP A 1066 -10.99 17.19 10.70
C ASP A 1066 -10.93 15.86 11.47
N ILE A 1067 -9.87 15.62 12.26
CA ILE A 1067 -9.70 14.41 13.08
C ILE A 1067 -10.79 14.28 14.13
N GLN A 1068 -11.05 15.35 14.89
CA GLN A 1068 -12.09 15.32 15.93
C GLN A 1068 -13.50 15.23 15.34
N GLN A 1069 -13.72 15.78 14.14
CA GLN A 1069 -14.97 15.59 13.40
C GLN A 1069 -15.20 14.12 13.04
N GLN A 1070 -14.16 13.38 12.63
CA GLN A 1070 -14.30 11.93 12.39
C GLN A 1070 -14.70 11.18 13.67
N SER A 1071 -14.09 11.53 14.81
CA SER A 1071 -14.47 10.96 16.12
C SER A 1071 -15.94 11.26 16.46
N LEU A 1072 -16.41 12.49 16.20
CA LEU A 1072 -17.81 12.86 16.42
C LEU A 1072 -18.76 12.11 15.48
N MET A 1073 -18.39 11.97 14.20
CA MET A 1073 -19.15 11.21 13.21
C MET A 1073 -19.28 9.72 13.61
N GLN A 1074 -18.22 9.13 14.15
CA GLN A 1074 -18.24 7.78 14.70
C GLN A 1074 -19.18 7.66 15.90
N LEU A 1075 -19.13 8.62 16.83
CA LEU A 1075 -19.99 8.61 18.03
C LEU A 1075 -21.48 8.82 17.71
N LEU A 1076 -21.78 9.63 16.69
CA LEU A 1076 -23.15 9.92 16.27
C LEU A 1076 -23.68 8.94 15.19
N ASN A 1077 -22.82 8.05 14.69
CA ASN A 1077 -23.12 7.12 13.60
C ASN A 1077 -23.71 7.83 12.37
N THR A 1078 -23.07 8.93 11.95
CA THR A 1078 -23.50 9.75 10.80
C THR A 1078 -22.34 9.99 9.83
N THR A 1079 -22.68 10.16 8.55
CA THR A 1079 -21.74 10.55 7.50
C THR A 1079 -21.64 12.07 7.32
N ASP A 1080 -22.50 12.84 7.98
CA ASP A 1080 -22.55 14.29 7.85
C ASP A 1080 -21.44 14.95 8.67
N THR A 1081 -20.74 15.94 8.08
CA THR A 1081 -19.77 16.72 8.85
C THR A 1081 -20.50 17.75 9.70
N LEU A 1082 -20.32 17.63 11.02
CA LEU A 1082 -20.95 18.48 12.02
C LEU A 1082 -19.91 19.41 12.63
N LEU A 1083 -20.34 20.63 12.97
CA LEU A 1083 -19.52 21.59 13.69
C LEU A 1083 -20.33 22.19 14.86
N PRO A 1084 -19.69 22.58 15.96
CA PRO A 1084 -20.29 23.44 16.95
C PRO A 1084 -20.72 24.80 16.36
N ASP A 1085 -21.61 25.49 17.06
CA ASP A 1085 -22.01 26.86 16.72
C ASP A 1085 -20.83 27.85 16.78
N GLU A 1086 -20.89 28.91 15.98
CA GLU A 1086 -19.81 29.90 15.87
C GLU A 1086 -19.87 30.95 16.98
N VAL A 1087 -19.82 30.47 18.23
CA VAL A 1087 -19.85 31.28 19.45
C VAL A 1087 -18.49 31.13 20.17
N PRO A 1088 -18.03 32.11 20.98
CA PRO A 1088 -16.84 31.93 21.80
C PRO A 1088 -16.96 30.71 22.73
N LEU A 1089 -15.85 30.00 22.98
CA LEU A 1089 -15.85 28.83 23.86
C LEU A 1089 -16.38 29.19 25.26
N GLU A 1090 -17.48 28.55 25.68
CA GLU A 1090 -18.11 28.80 26.97
C GLU A 1090 -17.55 27.92 28.09
N ARG A 1091 -17.62 28.43 29.33
CA ARG A 1091 -17.22 27.74 30.55
C ARG A 1091 -18.36 26.85 31.07
N LEU A 1092 -18.09 25.58 31.32
CA LEU A 1092 -19.04 24.67 31.97
C LEU A 1092 -19.20 24.97 33.47
N GLN A 1093 -20.43 24.87 33.99
CA GLN A 1093 -20.72 25.04 35.42
C GLN A 1093 -20.53 23.72 36.17
N MET A 1094 -20.04 23.78 37.41
CA MET A 1094 -19.93 22.61 38.28
C MET A 1094 -21.14 22.55 39.22
N PRO A 1095 -21.98 21.50 39.18
CA PRO A 1095 -23.12 21.35 40.07
C PRO A 1095 -22.68 20.86 41.47
N PRO A 1096 -23.39 21.26 42.54
CA PRO A 1096 -23.16 20.74 43.89
C PRO A 1096 -23.57 19.26 43.94
N GLY A 1097 -22.61 18.36 44.16
CA GLY A 1097 -22.85 16.91 44.09
C GLY A 1097 -23.55 16.34 45.32
N THR A 1098 -24.67 15.63 45.13
CA THR A 1098 -25.23 14.68 46.10
C THR A 1098 -25.04 13.25 45.59
N LEU A 1099 -24.54 12.37 46.47
CA LEU A 1099 -24.06 11.02 46.17
C LEU A 1099 -25.18 9.95 46.26
N ASP A 1100 -26.44 10.33 45.99
CA ASP A 1100 -27.59 9.48 46.31
C ASP A 1100 -27.85 8.35 45.29
N THR A 1101 -27.18 8.36 44.12
CA THR A 1101 -27.36 7.32 43.09
C THR A 1101 -26.08 6.55 42.77
N LEU A 1102 -26.16 5.22 42.80
CA LEU A 1102 -25.07 4.33 42.39
C LEU A 1102 -24.86 4.44 40.87
N HIS A 1103 -23.62 4.76 40.46
CA HIS A 1103 -23.26 4.88 39.05
C HIS A 1103 -23.58 3.60 38.24
N PRO A 1104 -24.06 3.70 36.98
CA PRO A 1104 -24.44 2.55 36.16
C PRO A 1104 -23.37 1.45 36.02
N GLN A 1105 -22.09 1.79 35.97
CA GLN A 1105 -21.02 0.80 35.92
C GLN A 1105 -20.89 -0.02 37.22
N LEU A 1106 -21.18 0.58 38.38
CA LEU A 1106 -21.22 -0.16 39.65
C LEU A 1106 -22.44 -1.08 39.71
N LEU A 1107 -23.58 -0.66 39.14
CA LEU A 1107 -24.78 -1.51 39.01
C LEU A 1107 -24.50 -2.76 38.15
N LEU A 1108 -23.74 -2.63 37.06
CA LEU A 1108 -23.31 -3.76 36.24
C LEU A 1108 -22.46 -4.77 37.01
N GLN A 1109 -21.49 -4.29 37.80
CA GLN A 1109 -20.65 -5.17 38.60
C GLN A 1109 -21.44 -5.87 39.71
N ALA A 1110 -22.41 -5.20 40.32
CA ALA A 1110 -23.34 -5.82 41.25
C ALA A 1110 -24.16 -6.94 40.57
N GLN A 1111 -24.57 -6.73 39.32
CA GLN A 1111 -25.32 -7.72 38.54
C GLN A 1111 -24.47 -8.95 38.18
N ASN A 1112 -23.17 -8.79 37.91
CA ASN A 1112 -22.23 -9.92 37.73
C ASN A 1112 -22.15 -10.82 38.97
N SER A 1113 -22.13 -10.23 40.17
CA SER A 1113 -22.17 -11.00 41.42
C SER A 1113 -23.47 -11.83 41.53
N ARG A 1114 -24.62 -11.27 41.13
CA ARG A 1114 -25.91 -12.00 41.09
C ARG A 1114 -25.93 -13.15 40.09
N ILE A 1115 -25.31 -12.98 38.92
CA ILE A 1115 -25.15 -14.05 37.91
C ILE A 1115 -24.31 -15.19 38.47
N ALA A 1116 -23.15 -14.88 39.06
CA ALA A 1116 -22.28 -15.88 39.66
C ALA A 1116 -22.99 -16.66 40.79
N ASN A 1117 -23.80 -15.98 41.62
CA ASN A 1117 -24.62 -16.65 42.64
C ASN A 1117 -25.69 -17.59 42.03
N ALA A 1118 -26.31 -17.19 40.92
CA ALA A 1118 -27.26 -18.06 40.21
C ALA A 1118 -26.57 -19.30 39.62
N ALA A 1119 -25.32 -19.18 39.15
CA ALA A 1119 -24.51 -20.29 38.63
C ALA A 1119 -24.19 -21.34 39.71
N VAL A 1120 -23.96 -20.93 40.96
CA VAL A 1120 -23.82 -21.85 42.10
C VAL A 1120 -25.05 -22.75 42.26
N SER A 1121 -26.25 -22.20 42.04
CA SER A 1121 -27.50 -22.97 42.14
C SER A 1121 -27.64 -23.99 41.01
N VAL A 1122 -27.16 -23.68 39.80
CA VAL A 1122 -27.13 -24.60 38.66
C VAL A 1122 -26.16 -25.75 38.94
N ALA A 1123 -24.92 -25.46 39.34
CA ALA A 1123 -23.91 -26.48 39.65
C ALA A 1123 -24.35 -27.44 40.77
N LYS A 1124 -25.13 -26.97 41.76
CA LYS A 1124 -25.72 -27.84 42.79
C LYS A 1124 -26.79 -28.79 42.24
N ASN A 1125 -27.59 -28.34 41.29
CA ASN A 1125 -28.68 -29.13 40.71
C ASN A 1125 -28.21 -30.09 39.60
N GLU A 1126 -27.07 -29.82 38.95
CA GLU A 1126 -26.42 -30.77 38.03
C GLU A 1126 -25.90 -32.02 38.75
N ASN A 1127 -25.63 -31.93 40.05
CA ASN A 1127 -25.21 -33.07 40.87
C ASN A 1127 -26.38 -33.97 41.30
N LYS A 1128 -27.62 -33.68 40.87
CA LYS A 1128 -28.81 -34.51 41.13
C LYS A 1128 -28.97 -35.59 40.04
N PRO A 1129 -29.73 -36.66 40.31
CA PRO A 1129 -29.87 -37.77 39.35
C PRO A 1129 -30.53 -37.33 38.03
N GLU A 1130 -30.09 -37.91 36.93
CA GLU A 1130 -30.76 -37.82 35.62
C GLU A 1130 -31.66 -39.05 35.43
N PHE A 1131 -32.86 -38.85 34.89
CA PHE A 1131 -33.80 -39.93 34.61
C PHE A 1131 -33.84 -40.19 33.11
N SER A 1132 -33.94 -41.45 32.70
CA SER A 1132 -34.17 -41.80 31.30
C SER A 1132 -35.19 -42.91 31.18
N GLY A 1133 -36.08 -42.80 30.20
CA GLY A 1133 -37.05 -43.82 29.85
C GLY A 1133 -36.71 -44.38 28.47
N ARG A 1134 -36.85 -45.70 28.30
CA ARG A 1134 -36.74 -46.36 27.00
C ARG A 1134 -38.00 -47.18 26.74
N PHE A 1135 -38.52 -47.10 25.53
CA PHE A 1135 -39.54 -48.01 25.00
C PHE A 1135 -38.91 -48.82 23.89
N PHE A 1136 -39.06 -50.13 23.90
CA PHE A 1136 -38.46 -51.00 22.90
C PHE A 1136 -39.38 -52.13 22.48
N THR A 1137 -39.14 -52.65 21.29
CA THR A 1137 -39.75 -53.87 20.76
C THR A 1137 -38.64 -54.81 20.30
N GLN A 1138 -38.74 -56.09 20.64
CA GLN A 1138 -37.78 -57.13 20.28
C GLN A 1138 -38.47 -58.47 20.05
N ARG A 1139 -37.92 -59.33 19.19
CA ARG A 1139 -38.52 -60.64 18.89
C ARG A 1139 -37.81 -61.74 19.70
N LEU A 1140 -38.51 -62.35 20.65
CA LEU A 1140 -37.94 -63.39 21.50
C LEU A 1140 -37.91 -64.76 20.80
N TYR A 1141 -36.87 -65.56 21.06
CA TYR A 1141 -36.71 -66.89 20.47
C TYR A 1141 -37.88 -67.80 20.88
N GLY A 1142 -38.53 -68.44 19.90
CA GLY A 1142 -39.69 -69.32 20.13
C GLY A 1142 -41.05 -68.63 20.20
N MET A 1143 -41.11 -67.29 20.07
CA MET A 1143 -42.35 -66.52 20.02
C MET A 1143 -42.55 -65.87 18.64
N ASN A 1144 -43.77 -65.97 18.09
CA ASN A 1144 -44.11 -65.34 16.82
C ASN A 1144 -44.47 -63.85 16.96
N ASP A 1145 -44.98 -63.42 18.12
CA ASP A 1145 -45.34 -62.03 18.38
C ASP A 1145 -44.15 -61.22 18.95
N PRO A 1146 -43.92 -59.97 18.49
CA PRO A 1146 -42.87 -59.11 19.00
C PRO A 1146 -43.16 -58.67 20.44
N PHE A 1147 -42.19 -58.86 21.33
CA PHE A 1147 -42.26 -58.46 22.73
C PHE A 1147 -41.96 -56.96 22.87
N THR A 1148 -42.94 -56.19 23.31
CA THR A 1148 -42.79 -54.76 23.61
C THR A 1148 -42.60 -54.56 25.11
N GLY A 1149 -41.59 -53.79 25.50
CA GLY A 1149 -41.29 -53.47 26.89
C GLY A 1149 -40.90 -52.00 27.08
N PHE A 1150 -40.91 -51.55 28.34
CA PHE A 1150 -40.38 -50.25 28.72
C PHE A 1150 -39.40 -50.42 29.89
N SER A 1151 -38.41 -49.53 29.97
CA SER A 1151 -37.45 -49.49 31.08
C SER A 1151 -37.24 -48.05 31.52
N VAL A 1152 -37.18 -47.82 32.82
CA VAL A 1152 -36.82 -46.52 33.41
C VAL A 1152 -35.49 -46.68 34.14
N THR A 1153 -34.53 -45.82 33.83
CA THR A 1153 -33.19 -45.81 34.44
C THR A 1153 -32.93 -44.47 35.11
N ALA A 1154 -32.39 -44.49 36.32
CA ALA A 1154 -31.88 -43.30 36.99
C ALA A 1154 -30.35 -43.36 37.07
N ALA A 1155 -29.68 -42.33 36.56
CA ALA A 1155 -28.23 -42.21 36.57
C ALA A 1155 -27.78 -41.35 37.76
N PHE A 1156 -26.93 -41.92 38.61
CA PHE A 1156 -26.35 -41.26 39.78
C PHE A 1156 -24.86 -40.99 39.56
N PRO A 1157 -24.34 -39.80 39.90
CA PRO A 1157 -22.92 -39.46 39.74
C PRO A 1157 -22.06 -40.11 40.85
N VAL A 1158 -21.88 -41.44 40.78
CA VAL A 1158 -21.15 -42.23 41.78
C VAL A 1158 -19.63 -42.17 41.56
N PHE A 1159 -19.18 -42.34 40.31
CA PHE A 1159 -17.77 -42.17 39.94
C PHE A 1159 -17.46 -40.70 39.66
N GLY A 1160 -16.37 -40.18 40.23
CA GLY A 1160 -16.01 -38.76 40.10
C GLY A 1160 -16.70 -37.81 41.09
N ALA A 1161 -17.26 -38.30 42.20
CA ALA A 1161 -17.95 -37.47 43.20
C ALA A 1161 -17.13 -36.26 43.73
N LYS A 1162 -15.79 -36.39 43.80
CA LYS A 1162 -14.88 -35.28 44.12
C LYS A 1162 -14.90 -34.19 43.05
N ALA A 1163 -15.01 -34.53 41.77
CA ALA A 1163 -15.10 -33.59 40.66
C ALA A 1163 -16.42 -32.78 40.70
N TYR A 1164 -17.56 -33.44 40.97
CA TYR A 1164 -18.85 -32.78 41.14
C TYR A 1164 -18.90 -31.83 42.35
N LYS A 1165 -18.26 -32.20 43.47
CA LYS A 1165 -18.07 -31.29 44.63
C LYS A 1165 -17.16 -30.11 44.29
N ASN A 1166 -16.08 -30.35 43.55
CA ASN A 1166 -15.17 -29.29 43.10
C ASN A 1166 -15.85 -28.33 42.12
N LYS A 1167 -16.75 -28.80 41.24
CA LYS A 1167 -17.53 -27.94 40.34
C LYS A 1167 -18.38 -26.90 41.10
N VAL A 1168 -18.99 -27.30 42.22
CA VAL A 1168 -19.72 -26.37 43.10
C VAL A 1168 -18.77 -25.41 43.81
N ARG A 1169 -17.60 -25.88 44.28
CA ARG A 1169 -16.58 -25.01 44.89
C ARG A 1169 -16.04 -23.96 43.91
N VAL A 1170 -15.85 -24.32 42.65
CA VAL A 1170 -15.44 -23.39 41.57
C VAL A 1170 -16.48 -22.28 41.40
N ALA A 1171 -17.76 -22.64 41.27
CA ALA A 1171 -18.83 -21.64 41.16
C ALA A 1171 -18.93 -20.73 42.41
N GLN A 1172 -18.70 -21.28 43.61
CA GLN A 1172 -18.68 -20.49 44.85
C GLN A 1172 -17.47 -19.54 44.92
N ALA A 1173 -16.29 -20.01 44.50
CA ALA A 1173 -15.09 -19.18 44.41
C ALA A 1173 -15.28 -18.04 43.40
N GLU A 1174 -15.92 -18.32 42.26
CA GLU A 1174 -16.25 -17.31 41.26
C GLU A 1174 -17.22 -16.25 41.81
N PHE A 1175 -18.24 -16.66 42.57
CA PHE A 1175 -19.11 -15.71 43.28
C PHE A 1175 -18.34 -14.82 44.27
N MET A 1176 -17.49 -15.41 45.12
CA MET A 1176 -16.67 -14.65 46.07
C MET A 1176 -15.71 -13.68 45.37
N MET A 1177 -15.12 -14.09 44.25
CA MET A 1177 -14.27 -13.25 43.41
C MET A 1177 -15.05 -12.05 42.84
N GLN A 1178 -16.24 -12.29 42.26
CA GLN A 1178 -17.06 -11.19 41.70
C GLN A 1178 -17.53 -10.22 42.79
N GLN A 1179 -17.82 -10.72 44.00
CA GLN A 1179 -18.16 -9.86 45.14
C GLN A 1179 -16.98 -8.98 45.56
N LYS A 1180 -15.77 -9.54 45.68
CA LYS A 1180 -14.55 -8.77 45.99
C LYS A 1180 -14.23 -7.75 44.90
N LYS A 1181 -14.47 -8.09 43.63
CA LYS A 1181 -14.29 -7.18 42.49
C LYS A 1181 -15.28 -6.00 42.55
N TYR A 1182 -16.53 -6.24 42.94
CA TYR A 1182 -17.50 -5.18 43.17
C TYR A 1182 -17.05 -4.23 44.30
N ASP A 1183 -16.62 -4.77 45.44
CA ASP A 1183 -16.15 -3.97 46.58
C ASP A 1183 -14.93 -3.11 46.20
N TYR A 1184 -13.97 -3.69 45.48
CA TYR A 1184 -12.79 -2.98 44.96
C TYR A 1184 -13.18 -1.86 43.98
N ASN A 1185 -14.04 -2.14 43.00
CA ASN A 1185 -14.47 -1.14 42.03
C ASN A 1185 -15.26 -0.01 42.68
N LYS A 1186 -16.04 -0.30 43.73
CA LYS A 1186 -16.71 0.74 44.53
C LYS A 1186 -15.69 1.67 45.18
N GLN A 1187 -14.59 1.14 45.72
CA GLN A 1187 -13.51 1.94 46.28
C GLN A 1187 -12.82 2.78 45.19
N VAL A 1188 -12.42 2.18 44.07
CA VAL A 1188 -11.77 2.88 42.94
C VAL A 1188 -12.64 4.03 42.44
N PHE A 1189 -13.93 3.78 42.24
CA PHE A 1189 -14.88 4.79 41.75
C PHE A 1189 -14.98 5.98 42.72
N SER A 1190 -15.01 5.72 44.03
CA SER A 1190 -15.04 6.78 45.05
C SER A 1190 -13.75 7.63 45.03
N THR A 1191 -12.59 7.01 44.84
CA THR A 1191 -11.31 7.73 44.71
C THR A 1191 -11.25 8.57 43.45
N GLN A 1192 -11.72 8.04 42.32
CA GLN A 1192 -11.73 8.76 41.05
C GLN A 1192 -12.66 9.98 41.06
N LEU A 1193 -13.82 9.88 41.73
CA LEU A 1193 -14.71 11.02 41.91
C LEU A 1193 -14.03 12.16 42.69
N ILE A 1194 -13.34 11.84 43.79
CA ILE A 1194 -12.59 12.83 44.59
C ILE A 1194 -11.47 13.46 43.74
N GLN A 1195 -10.75 12.65 42.96
CA GLN A 1195 -9.69 13.15 42.07
C GLN A 1195 -10.25 14.09 41.00
N ALA A 1196 -11.37 13.74 40.36
CA ALA A 1196 -12.01 14.58 39.36
C ALA A 1196 -12.47 15.92 39.95
N GLN A 1197 -13.00 15.92 41.18
CA GLN A 1197 -13.35 17.14 41.90
C GLN A 1197 -12.12 18.04 42.16
N GLN A 1198 -11.02 17.46 42.67
CA GLN A 1198 -9.77 18.20 42.92
C GLN A 1198 -9.16 18.76 41.63
N GLU A 1199 -9.29 18.04 40.51
CA GLU A 1199 -8.79 18.49 39.22
C GLU A 1199 -9.58 19.68 38.67
N VAL A 1200 -10.91 19.70 38.84
CA VAL A 1200 -11.75 20.86 38.51
C VAL A 1200 -11.36 22.08 39.34
N GLU A 1201 -11.18 21.91 40.67
CA GLU A 1201 -10.77 23.00 41.57
C GLU A 1201 -9.39 23.57 41.20
N LYS A 1202 -8.42 22.69 40.90
CA LYS A 1202 -7.08 23.06 40.43
C LYS A 1202 -7.11 23.87 39.13
N ASN A 1203 -7.90 23.44 38.15
CA ASN A 1203 -7.94 24.13 36.85
C ASN A 1203 -8.74 25.44 36.93
N ASN A 1204 -9.71 25.53 37.84
CA ASN A 1204 -10.47 26.75 38.11
C ASN A 1204 -9.60 27.90 38.65
N SER A 1205 -8.62 27.60 39.52
CA SER A 1205 -7.76 28.64 40.09
C SER A 1205 -6.91 29.33 39.01
N LEU A 1206 -6.37 28.55 38.06
CA LEU A 1206 -5.58 29.09 36.95
C LEU A 1206 -6.46 29.80 35.91
N LEU A 1207 -7.67 29.29 35.63
CA LEU A 1207 -8.61 29.92 34.72
C LEU A 1207 -9.03 31.32 35.20
N THR A 1208 -9.25 31.46 36.51
CA THR A 1208 -9.61 32.76 37.13
C THR A 1208 -8.58 33.84 36.81
N PHE A 1209 -7.28 33.53 36.86
CA PHE A 1209 -6.19 34.48 36.54
C PHE A 1209 -6.27 34.99 35.08
N TYR A 1210 -6.46 34.09 34.12
CA TYR A 1210 -6.53 34.49 32.70
C TYR A 1210 -7.79 35.31 32.40
N GLN A 1211 -8.92 35.00 33.04
CA GLN A 1211 -10.19 35.72 32.87
C GLN A 1211 -10.16 37.13 33.47
N THR A 1212 -9.50 37.33 34.61
CA THR A 1212 -9.47 38.65 35.29
C THR A 1212 -8.39 39.56 34.73
N THR A 1213 -7.19 39.04 34.48
CA THR A 1213 -5.99 39.84 34.17
C THR A 1213 -5.37 39.51 32.82
N GLY A 1214 -5.15 38.23 32.51
CA GLY A 1214 -4.33 37.81 31.36
C GLY A 1214 -4.85 38.31 30.01
N VAL A 1215 -6.11 38.01 29.66
CA VAL A 1215 -6.66 38.34 28.33
C VAL A 1215 -6.71 39.86 28.09
N LYS A 1216 -7.07 40.65 29.12
CA LYS A 1216 -7.10 42.12 29.03
C LYS A 1216 -5.71 42.70 28.73
N GLN A 1217 -4.68 42.19 29.40
CA GLN A 1217 -3.30 42.65 29.17
C GLN A 1217 -2.79 42.27 27.77
N ALA A 1218 -3.14 41.08 27.26
CA ALA A 1218 -2.75 40.67 25.91
C ALA A 1218 -3.30 41.59 24.81
N GLU A 1219 -4.55 42.05 24.94
CA GLU A 1219 -5.14 42.99 23.97
C GLU A 1219 -4.47 44.37 24.01
N GLU A 1220 -4.17 44.88 25.21
CA GLU A 1220 -3.43 46.13 25.38
C GLU A 1220 -2.00 46.03 24.80
N ILE A 1221 -1.30 44.91 25.01
CA ILE A 1221 0.03 44.67 24.43
C ILE A 1221 -0.02 44.71 22.90
N ILE A 1222 -0.99 44.03 22.28
CA ILE A 1222 -1.15 44.03 20.80
C ILE A 1222 -1.41 45.45 20.28
N LYS A 1223 -2.30 46.20 20.95
CA LYS A 1223 -2.68 47.56 20.55
C LYS A 1223 -1.50 48.53 20.68
N ALA A 1224 -0.83 48.54 21.83
CA ALA A 1224 0.30 49.43 22.11
C ALA A 1224 1.49 49.15 21.20
N SER A 1225 1.90 47.87 21.08
CA SER A 1225 3.05 47.49 20.24
C SER A 1225 2.80 47.76 18.75
N SER A 1226 1.60 47.48 18.23
CA SER A 1226 1.24 47.76 16.84
C SER A 1226 1.25 49.26 16.52
N LEU A 1227 0.85 50.11 17.49
CA LEU A 1227 0.84 51.56 17.34
C LEU A 1227 2.27 52.13 17.38
N ALA A 1228 3.09 51.69 18.33
CA ALA A 1228 4.50 52.08 18.45
C ALA A 1228 5.31 51.71 17.18
N TYR A 1229 5.06 50.52 16.60
CA TYR A 1229 5.73 50.12 15.35
C TYR A 1229 5.31 50.98 14.15
N ARG A 1230 4.02 51.35 14.07
CA ARG A 1230 3.52 52.26 13.01
C ARG A 1230 4.08 53.68 13.16
N ALA A 1231 4.30 54.13 14.39
CA ALA A 1231 4.94 55.41 14.69
C ALA A 1231 6.47 55.39 14.47
N GLY A 1232 7.07 54.20 14.26
CA GLY A 1232 8.51 54.03 14.08
C GLY A 1232 9.32 54.02 15.38
N GLU A 1233 8.65 53.89 16.53
CA GLU A 1233 9.27 53.95 17.87
C GLU A 1233 9.96 52.63 18.28
N ILE A 1234 9.53 51.50 17.71
CA ILE A 1234 10.10 50.17 18.00
C ILE A 1234 10.44 49.41 16.71
N SER A 1235 11.43 48.54 16.81
CA SER A 1235 11.88 47.65 15.73
C SER A 1235 10.89 46.49 15.47
N PHE A 1236 11.03 45.83 14.32
CA PHE A 1236 10.23 44.63 14.02
C PHE A 1236 10.52 43.49 14.99
N ALA A 1237 11.76 43.37 15.49
CA ALA A 1237 12.14 42.36 16.47
C ALA A 1237 11.40 42.56 17.81
N GLU A 1238 11.34 43.80 18.31
CA GLU A 1238 10.61 44.15 19.54
C GLU A 1238 9.11 43.96 19.37
N LEU A 1239 8.54 44.38 18.24
CA LEU A 1239 7.14 44.11 17.91
C LEU A 1239 6.86 42.59 17.91
N SER A 1240 7.71 41.79 17.26
CA SER A 1240 7.55 40.35 17.19
C SER A 1240 7.59 39.69 18.57
N GLN A 1241 8.39 40.22 19.50
CA GLN A 1241 8.46 39.72 20.88
C GLN A 1241 7.18 40.04 21.66
N PHE A 1242 6.67 41.27 21.58
CA PHE A 1242 5.41 41.64 22.24
C PHE A 1242 4.21 40.90 21.67
N LEU A 1243 4.15 40.73 20.34
CA LEU A 1243 3.10 39.93 19.71
C LEU A 1243 3.19 38.46 20.14
N ALA A 1244 4.38 37.85 20.18
CA ALA A 1244 4.53 36.48 20.66
C ALA A 1244 4.02 36.30 22.10
N GLN A 1245 4.36 37.24 22.99
CA GLN A 1245 3.89 37.23 24.39
C GLN A 1245 2.36 37.32 24.48
N ALA A 1246 1.73 38.23 23.73
CA ALA A 1246 0.28 38.37 23.73
C ALA A 1246 -0.43 37.14 23.14
N ILE A 1247 0.14 36.54 22.09
CA ILE A 1247 -0.37 35.30 21.48
C ILE A 1247 -0.31 34.15 22.48
N ASP A 1248 0.81 33.99 23.19
CA ASP A 1248 0.96 32.93 24.18
C ASP A 1248 -0.04 33.08 25.32
N ILE A 1249 -0.32 34.30 25.77
CA ILE A 1249 -1.35 34.55 26.80
C ILE A 1249 -2.75 34.13 26.30
N GLN A 1250 -3.13 34.53 25.07
CA GLN A 1250 -4.45 34.18 24.50
C GLN A 1250 -4.58 32.68 24.20
N LYS A 1251 -3.51 32.05 23.70
CA LYS A 1251 -3.42 30.61 23.47
C LYS A 1251 -3.56 29.84 24.79
N ASN A 1252 -2.79 30.22 25.81
CA ASN A 1252 -2.81 29.57 27.12
C ASN A 1252 -4.17 29.73 27.81
N TYR A 1253 -4.85 30.87 27.65
CA TYR A 1253 -6.22 31.03 28.13
C TYR A 1253 -7.16 29.99 27.52
N LEU A 1254 -7.16 29.84 26.19
CA LEU A 1254 -8.00 28.85 25.50
C LEU A 1254 -7.66 27.41 25.92
N GLU A 1255 -6.38 27.13 26.14
CA GLU A 1255 -5.90 25.82 26.58
C GLU A 1255 -6.36 25.50 28.01
N VAL A 1256 -6.20 26.43 28.96
CA VAL A 1256 -6.67 26.26 30.34
C VAL A 1256 -8.20 26.18 30.41
N LEU A 1257 -8.92 26.96 29.59
CA LEU A 1257 -10.38 26.89 29.51
C LEU A 1257 -10.85 25.52 29.00
N ASN A 1258 -10.19 24.98 27.97
CA ASN A 1258 -10.48 23.63 27.48
C ASN A 1258 -10.20 22.57 28.56
N VAL A 1259 -9.01 22.60 29.19
CA VAL A 1259 -8.64 21.66 30.26
C VAL A 1259 -9.63 21.72 31.43
N TYR A 1260 -10.08 22.91 31.82
CA TYR A 1260 -11.13 23.07 32.81
C TYR A 1260 -12.44 22.40 32.37
N ASN A 1261 -12.92 22.67 31.16
CA ASN A 1261 -14.14 22.07 30.63
C ASN A 1261 -14.05 20.53 30.56
N GLN A 1262 -12.92 19.97 30.11
CA GLN A 1262 -12.68 18.52 30.08
C GLN A 1262 -12.72 17.92 31.50
N SER A 1263 -12.17 18.62 32.50
CA SER A 1263 -12.23 18.20 33.90
C SER A 1263 -13.67 18.17 34.43
N VAL A 1264 -14.49 19.18 34.07
CA VAL A 1264 -15.91 19.22 34.46
C VAL A 1264 -16.71 18.11 33.76
N ILE A 1265 -16.42 17.79 32.49
CA ILE A 1265 -17.06 16.67 31.80
C ILE A 1265 -16.73 15.34 32.47
N GLN A 1266 -15.47 15.16 32.91
CA GLN A 1266 -15.07 13.98 33.65
C GLN A 1266 -15.79 13.88 35.01
N TYR A 1267 -16.01 15.00 35.68
CA TYR A 1267 -16.83 15.05 36.90
C TYR A 1267 -18.30 14.69 36.62
N TYR A 1268 -18.90 15.22 35.55
CA TYR A 1268 -20.28 14.87 35.13
C TYR A 1268 -20.49 13.39 34.92
N TYR A 1269 -19.52 12.70 34.34
CA TYR A 1269 -19.55 11.26 34.18
C TYR A 1269 -19.70 10.53 35.53
N PHE A 1270 -18.91 10.90 36.54
CA PHE A 1270 -18.97 10.22 37.84
C PHE A 1270 -20.26 10.49 38.61
N ILE A 1271 -20.90 11.64 38.41
CA ILE A 1271 -22.22 11.97 38.99
C ILE A 1271 -23.42 11.61 38.10
N ASN A 1272 -23.17 10.95 36.96
CA ASN A 1272 -24.18 10.50 36.00
C ASN A 1272 -25.09 11.63 35.46
N GLN A 1273 -24.50 12.76 35.04
CA GLN A 1273 -25.20 13.91 34.44
C GLN A 1273 -24.84 14.16 32.98
#